data_AF-Q55BC8-F1
#
_entry.id   AF-Q55BC8-F1
#
_cell.length_a   1.000
_cell.length_b   1.000
_cell.length_c   1.000
_cell.angle_alpha   90.00
_cell.angle_beta   90.00
_cell.angle_gamma   90.00
#
_symmetry.space_group_name_H-M   'P 1'
#
loop_
_entity.id
_entity.type
_entity.pdbx_description
1 polymer ?
#
loop_
_entity_poly.entity_id
_entity_poly.type
_entity_poly.pdbx_seq_one_letter_code
_entity_poly.pdbx_strand_id
1 'polypeptide(L)'
;MTTSTVEVTTTNNNGVVTPLDALNIEIKKKDAILQCFYDIASMDNETRLQSITTLVQTLEEIQSVFKPEDHKDISRIVPKIIEKSEIFNNNLSPELNYTLKRLVIGLASTRDSARIGFSMALSEILHSFKQVIELPWFFDFLAFHMDLSGKNLSEKESHFGRLFGMMSIIRSSRLEGLPIIQNQPSKSINYDFNRPPSENMIECIVEQLLYISKKRSIYSELSFEILSSLFEQLSDSNFDKLWPFIKPIIPQSQDEYTPDLLSLLLLISKKFKKFNLIKQTVGWKHPSILNISNLSLLKNIFSESCKSHPRIHKVWRITFEILLADHEENATLLEFWKLIVEDNLFKTTSMNKRYLGLQLFEMLLPLVHPDIINDIFSENVIANLSESLKPTSPLHEVGSLAFQSIPRTAEISSQHRLALILFFSNNSHHHNQNPQNQQQQKQKFEQSISVDVINELVKDLDEDSIKIYLNSLYKLFINVVSSSSSSSNDNSNNNSNNEDEDDMVIDEMNNEEKSEKYIDSSRHWILSQIGHISKDLVKRPTESLIKLEPMLLELLQFLYFHSYYLTCESKPVAAVATATPVTKGKKKVTAAVVAAPVKTFTEELFTSKPKSEISQSIRDQCFIRFCSVLEELSYLTLESTKQQTTSYEGTMSNGEFWASKMASFQYDLLKKGSTDSDRPQLSTFLPMGIKPIDRIMKIVQSIQLKQKSAEKRLNQLVGFELLFVHVSLHYLTDAQEISEIIEDLTSAFEELTNPQPPQKSTTKKRSAPEQDKPQPFMVLLDVLISLLDKPIHILRTIIKQIFSIFADNISFQVLEHILTMIKAPTDELFNGLDGNGDDDEDNEDDDEFKPISPEELKQSKENSDDEDEEDDEEEEEEEEEEEEEDSDDDNSVNPELVARLKQTMGKHLLLDEDDEDEDLLEPTEEEAKMMDNYLKEVFKSKKEKKSNYQDIKTQTINLKSRLIDLLESYVKKFITNPNEYIFKMIPLMIEATSFDEPSISNRFISLFKNKFSQIRTTTDKSVNVQELNQLLSSLFDTILSSKHTGSSKDKEQQNNNSSAYILSGHAIYMIVRVLLSIKPPVATVAVQQTPSKKSTKSTKSTTNNNVVVEQPTPSEYGSLDIKLFSTKLDSIIECLLDRNNIVPSRFFTEFAQRFPTVIWASIKKVTTIIESPQNDYNSKKILDVLSSIVKRKDSYGTSGKNLLNNASDILTTLCNSLNGKEKQLKPNSIFDHLNIINQIIFSCLQIIKSSNSGDSTSLSNKLGSESCKLLESTLCRLYKLNNKQNIKDTSKKILLSLGLENNEIFESEKQKKLEKQQKKETQQKERQSNKEKSKQEIIERIEQSKQDRKNKSTDSKIDNKNKSKPKKKVEDDMEVVDEIFQDVDEKSKKNKKDSDKKSNDNNNKKDTTKKSTDNKSTDKKSTDKKSTDKKSTDKKSTDKKSTEKKSTKEDSQPMKKKQKK
;
A
#
# COMPACT_ATOMS: atom_id res chain seq x y z
N MET A 1 0.40 13.02 -36.03
CA MET A 1 -0.94 13.25 -35.41
C MET A 1 -1.42 14.64 -35.81
N THR A 2 -2.72 14.81 -35.97
CA THR A 2 -3.35 16.01 -36.56
C THR A 2 -3.73 17.04 -35.51
N THR A 3 -3.23 18.27 -35.63
CA THR A 3 -3.73 19.43 -34.89
C THR A 3 -4.11 20.54 -35.86
N SER A 4 -5.41 20.78 -36.00
CA SER A 4 -5.95 21.88 -36.80
C SER A 4 -5.59 23.22 -36.15
N THR A 5 -4.79 24.03 -36.82
CA THR A 5 -4.67 25.46 -36.51
C THR A 5 -5.95 26.17 -36.93
N VAL A 6 -6.73 26.65 -35.96
CA VAL A 6 -7.89 27.51 -36.21
C VAL A 6 -7.38 28.89 -36.60
N GLU A 7 -7.51 29.23 -37.89
CA GLU A 7 -7.35 30.61 -38.36
C GLU A 7 -8.47 31.48 -37.80
N VAL A 8 -8.16 32.28 -36.76
CA VAL A 8 -9.04 33.39 -36.37
C VAL A 8 -8.64 34.63 -37.18
N THR A 9 -9.18 34.72 -38.40
CA THR A 9 -9.10 35.93 -39.22
C THR A 9 -9.97 37.03 -38.63
N THR A 10 -9.40 37.91 -37.79
CA THR A 10 -10.02 39.19 -37.45
C THR A 10 -9.74 40.21 -38.56
N THR A 11 -10.66 40.26 -39.53
CA THR A 11 -10.67 41.27 -40.59
C THR A 11 -10.91 42.67 -40.03
N ASN A 12 -9.84 43.40 -39.71
CA ASN A 12 -9.93 44.83 -39.41
C ASN A 12 -10.07 45.64 -40.71
N ASN A 13 -11.29 45.69 -41.24
CA ASN A 13 -11.68 46.62 -42.28
C ASN A 13 -11.71 48.05 -41.71
N ASN A 14 -10.55 48.71 -41.67
CA ASN A 14 -10.35 50.14 -41.92
C ASN A 14 -8.86 50.48 -41.75
N GLY A 15 -8.17 50.75 -42.87
CA GLY A 15 -6.74 51.02 -42.89
C GLY A 15 -6.36 52.42 -42.40
N VAL A 16 -6.27 52.61 -41.08
CA VAL A 16 -5.41 53.62 -40.43
C VAL A 16 -4.86 53.02 -39.15
N VAL A 17 -3.62 52.50 -39.17
CA VAL A 17 -2.87 52.29 -37.91
C VAL A 17 -2.53 53.68 -37.39
N THR A 18 -3.05 54.06 -36.23
CA THR A 18 -2.72 55.38 -35.69
C THR A 18 -1.26 55.39 -35.24
N PRO A 19 -0.54 56.53 -35.30
CA PRO A 19 0.85 56.60 -34.87
C PRO A 19 1.09 56.14 -33.42
N LEU A 20 0.05 56.20 -32.58
CA LEU A 20 0.08 55.77 -31.19
C LEU A 20 0.07 54.24 -31.05
N ASP A 21 -0.63 53.50 -31.92
CA ASP A 21 -0.69 52.04 -31.88
C ASP A 21 0.64 51.41 -32.31
N ALA A 22 1.28 51.97 -33.36
CA ALA A 22 2.61 51.57 -33.80
C ALA A 22 3.65 51.78 -32.68
N LEU A 23 3.62 52.95 -32.01
CA LEU A 23 4.50 53.25 -30.88
C LEU A 23 4.27 52.30 -29.69
N ASN A 24 3.01 51.97 -29.38
CA ASN A 24 2.68 51.01 -28.31
C ASN A 24 3.18 49.58 -28.62
N ILE A 25 3.17 49.16 -29.90
CA ILE A 25 3.74 47.88 -30.33
C ILE A 25 5.27 47.89 -30.19
N GLU A 26 5.94 48.98 -30.60
CA GLU A 26 7.39 49.13 -30.47
C GLU A 26 7.85 49.13 -29.00
N ILE A 27 7.12 49.83 -28.11
CA ILE A 27 7.37 49.80 -26.66
C ILE A 27 7.21 48.38 -26.11
N LYS A 28 6.14 47.66 -26.44
CA LYS A 28 5.93 46.27 -26.00
C LYS A 28 7.05 45.33 -26.45
N LYS A 29 7.57 45.49 -27.68
CA LYS A 29 8.73 44.70 -28.16
C LYS A 29 9.99 45.01 -27.35
N LYS A 30 10.21 46.28 -26.98
CA LYS A 30 11.36 46.71 -26.15
C LYS A 30 11.26 46.20 -24.71
N ASP A 31 10.06 46.21 -24.13
CA ASP A 31 9.82 45.63 -22.80
C ASP A 31 9.99 44.09 -22.81
N ALA A 32 9.56 43.40 -23.87
CA ALA A 32 9.77 41.96 -24.02
C ALA A 32 11.27 41.59 -24.06
N ILE A 33 12.08 42.34 -24.81
CA ILE A 33 13.55 42.17 -24.82
C ILE A 33 14.14 42.36 -23.42
N LEU A 34 13.67 43.38 -22.67
CA LEU A 34 14.14 43.63 -21.31
C LEU A 34 13.79 42.49 -20.34
N GLN A 35 12.59 41.91 -20.46
CA GLN A 35 12.15 40.76 -19.67
C GLN A 35 12.98 39.52 -19.98
N CYS A 36 13.27 39.24 -21.27
CA CYS A 36 14.08 38.10 -21.68
C CYS A 36 15.43 38.04 -20.94
N PHE A 37 16.11 39.17 -20.70
CA PHE A 37 17.40 39.16 -19.97
C PHE A 37 17.31 38.70 -18.51
N TYR A 38 16.15 38.80 -17.85
CA TYR A 38 15.96 38.26 -16.50
C TYR A 38 15.72 36.75 -16.56
N ASP A 39 14.89 36.32 -17.51
CA ASP A 39 14.45 34.93 -17.64
C ASP A 39 15.56 34.02 -18.21
N ILE A 40 16.41 34.55 -19.10
CA ILE A 40 17.65 33.90 -19.54
C ILE A 40 18.56 33.55 -18.35
N ALA A 41 18.55 34.35 -17.29
CA ALA A 41 19.32 34.11 -16.06
C ALA A 41 18.58 33.25 -15.01
N SER A 42 17.40 32.69 -15.35
CA SER A 42 16.65 31.74 -14.51
C SER A 42 17.47 30.50 -14.17
N MET A 43 17.12 29.79 -13.10
CA MET A 43 17.68 28.45 -12.84
C MET A 43 16.97 27.37 -13.65
N ASP A 44 15.68 27.56 -13.93
CA ASP A 44 14.89 26.67 -14.77
C ASP A 44 15.39 26.66 -16.23
N ASN A 45 15.37 25.48 -16.85
CA ASN A 45 15.84 25.27 -18.22
C ASN A 45 14.78 25.67 -19.25
N GLU A 46 13.50 25.40 -18.99
CA GLU A 46 12.41 25.65 -19.95
C GLU A 46 12.19 27.16 -20.14
N THR A 47 12.02 27.89 -19.04
CA THR A 47 11.95 29.37 -19.00
C THR A 47 13.14 30.00 -19.73
N ARG A 48 14.36 29.48 -19.50
CA ARG A 48 15.58 29.99 -20.14
C ARG A 48 15.55 29.75 -21.65
N LEU A 49 15.21 28.56 -22.12
CA LEU A 49 15.15 28.22 -23.55
C LEU A 49 14.05 29.02 -24.28
N GLN A 50 12.87 29.16 -23.66
CA GLN A 50 11.76 29.94 -24.20
C GLN A 50 12.16 31.41 -24.38
N SER A 51 12.77 32.03 -23.35
CA SER A 51 13.17 33.45 -23.43
C SER A 51 14.38 33.69 -24.33
N ILE A 52 15.27 32.71 -24.56
CA ILE A 52 16.27 32.79 -25.64
C ILE A 52 15.58 32.80 -27.01
N THR A 53 14.65 31.87 -27.23
CA THR A 53 13.90 31.76 -28.49
C THR A 53 13.14 33.06 -28.80
N THR A 54 12.42 33.60 -27.81
CA THR A 54 11.70 34.87 -27.93
C THR A 54 12.64 36.05 -28.20
N LEU A 55 13.79 36.12 -27.53
CA LEU A 55 14.79 37.17 -27.76
C LEU A 55 15.33 37.14 -29.19
N VAL A 56 15.72 35.95 -29.70
CA VAL A 56 16.24 35.78 -31.06
C VAL A 56 15.19 36.19 -32.10
N GLN A 57 13.98 35.64 -32.02
CA GLN A 57 12.89 35.96 -32.96
C GLN A 57 12.56 37.47 -32.97
N THR A 58 12.45 38.09 -31.79
CA THR A 58 12.14 39.53 -31.69
C THR A 58 13.26 40.39 -32.31
N LEU A 59 14.52 39.99 -32.15
CA LEU A 59 15.66 40.70 -32.75
C LEU A 59 15.77 40.45 -34.26
N GLU A 60 15.41 39.27 -34.75
CA GLU A 60 15.37 38.96 -36.19
C GLU A 60 14.35 39.86 -36.90
N GLU A 61 13.14 40.00 -36.34
CA GLU A 61 12.12 40.93 -36.84
C GLU A 61 12.58 42.39 -36.85
N ILE A 62 13.23 42.85 -35.77
CA ILE A 62 13.72 44.24 -35.68
C ILE A 62 14.85 44.46 -36.70
N GLN A 63 15.80 43.52 -36.80
CA GLN A 63 16.93 43.63 -37.71
C GLN A 63 16.51 43.50 -39.19
N SER A 64 15.46 42.75 -39.52
CA SER A 64 14.99 42.61 -40.91
C SER A 64 14.37 43.90 -41.47
N VAL A 65 13.82 44.75 -40.60
CA VAL A 65 13.22 46.05 -40.98
C VAL A 65 14.23 47.19 -40.84
N PHE A 66 15.28 47.03 -40.03
CA PHE A 66 16.30 48.05 -39.79
C PHE A 66 17.12 48.41 -41.03
N LYS A 67 17.15 49.70 -41.37
CA LYS A 67 18.06 50.28 -42.36
C LYS A 67 19.00 51.28 -41.69
N PRO A 68 20.33 51.16 -41.85
CA PRO A 68 21.30 52.09 -41.26
C PRO A 68 21.10 53.55 -41.67
N GLU A 69 20.52 53.80 -42.85
CA GLU A 69 20.34 55.14 -43.41
C GLU A 69 19.19 55.92 -42.74
N ASP A 70 18.10 55.24 -42.40
CA ASP A 70 16.87 55.84 -41.87
C ASP A 70 17.04 56.34 -40.42
N HIS A 71 18.08 55.90 -39.72
CA HIS A 71 18.34 56.21 -38.31
C HIS A 71 19.52 57.16 -38.05
N LYS A 72 19.99 57.91 -39.07
CA LYS A 72 21.07 58.90 -38.89
C LYS A 72 20.78 59.94 -37.79
N ASP A 73 19.52 60.27 -37.51
CA ASP A 73 19.13 61.17 -36.40
C ASP A 73 19.12 60.52 -35.00
N ILE A 74 19.17 59.18 -34.88
CA ILE A 74 19.25 58.51 -33.57
C ILE A 74 20.59 58.79 -32.85
N SER A 75 21.63 59.16 -33.60
CA SER A 75 22.89 59.74 -33.09
C SER A 75 22.70 61.03 -32.26
N ARG A 76 21.48 61.59 -32.17
CA ARG A 76 21.14 62.71 -31.27
C ARG A 76 20.34 62.31 -30.02
N ILE A 77 19.69 61.13 -30.01
CA ILE A 77 18.72 60.73 -28.97
C ILE A 77 19.21 59.53 -28.12
N VAL A 78 20.08 58.67 -28.64
CA VAL A 78 20.68 57.53 -27.91
C VAL A 78 22.10 57.77 -27.32
N PRO A 79 22.75 58.96 -27.35
CA PRO A 79 24.19 59.04 -27.58
C PRO A 79 24.97 59.40 -26.31
N LYS A 80 24.39 59.19 -25.12
CA LYS A 80 25.07 59.42 -23.83
C LYS A 80 25.50 58.14 -23.10
N ILE A 81 24.98 56.98 -23.51
CA ILE A 81 25.27 55.68 -22.87
C ILE A 81 25.87 54.66 -23.87
N ILE A 82 25.51 54.76 -25.17
CA ILE A 82 25.99 53.81 -26.20
C ILE A 82 27.21 54.34 -26.96
N GLU A 83 27.23 55.61 -27.40
CA GLU A 83 28.34 56.20 -28.20
C GLU A 83 29.71 56.28 -27.50
N LYS A 84 29.83 55.93 -26.21
CA LYS A 84 31.12 55.86 -25.51
C LYS A 84 31.88 54.53 -25.68
N SER A 85 31.33 53.54 -26.39
CA SER A 85 32.08 52.34 -26.77
C SER A 85 32.65 52.49 -28.17
N GLU A 86 33.99 52.41 -28.29
CA GLU A 86 34.77 52.54 -29.53
C GLU A 86 34.46 51.46 -30.59
N ILE A 87 33.61 50.47 -30.26
CA ILE A 87 33.28 49.30 -31.08
C ILE A 87 31.76 49.19 -31.24
N PHE A 88 31.13 50.26 -31.75
CA PHE A 88 29.73 50.24 -32.18
C PHE A 88 29.63 49.84 -33.66
N ASN A 89 28.70 48.95 -34.02
CA ASN A 89 28.51 48.52 -35.41
C ASN A 89 27.23 49.15 -35.99
N ASN A 90 27.41 50.05 -36.96
CA ASN A 90 26.34 50.79 -37.62
C ASN A 90 25.38 49.90 -38.44
N ASN A 91 25.77 48.67 -38.78
CA ASN A 91 24.93 47.73 -39.54
C ASN A 91 23.93 46.97 -38.65
N LEU A 92 24.13 46.99 -37.32
CA LEU A 92 23.25 46.35 -36.35
C LEU A 92 22.25 47.36 -35.78
N SER A 93 21.02 46.94 -35.53
CA SER A 93 20.01 47.76 -34.85
C SER A 93 20.50 48.21 -33.46
N PRO A 94 20.01 49.33 -32.92
CA PRO A 94 20.34 49.76 -31.56
C PRO A 94 20.04 48.68 -30.51
N GLU A 95 18.96 47.93 -30.69
CA GLU A 95 18.50 46.84 -29.85
C GLU A 95 19.44 45.62 -29.92
N LEU A 96 19.93 45.26 -31.11
CA LEU A 96 20.90 44.17 -31.29
C LEU A 96 22.29 44.55 -30.75
N ASN A 97 22.77 45.78 -31.01
CA ASN A 97 23.99 46.33 -30.39
C ASN A 97 23.89 46.32 -28.85
N TYR A 98 22.77 46.75 -28.29
CA TYR A 98 22.53 46.73 -26.85
C TYR A 98 22.50 45.29 -26.30
N THR A 99 21.86 44.37 -27.03
CA THR A 99 21.79 42.95 -26.65
C THR A 99 23.19 42.32 -26.61
N LEU A 100 23.99 42.46 -27.66
CA LEU A 100 25.37 41.94 -27.68
C LEU A 100 26.20 42.49 -26.52
N LYS A 101 26.12 43.81 -26.26
CA LYS A 101 26.79 44.46 -25.12
C LYS A 101 26.33 43.88 -23.78
N ARG A 102 25.03 43.67 -23.60
CA ARG A 102 24.45 43.16 -22.34
C ARG A 102 24.76 41.68 -22.12
N LEU A 103 24.71 40.85 -23.17
CA LEU A 103 25.10 39.44 -23.11
C LEU A 103 26.59 39.30 -22.80
N VAL A 104 27.47 40.00 -23.52
CA VAL A 104 28.93 39.94 -23.30
C VAL A 104 29.33 40.39 -21.90
N ILE A 105 28.74 41.48 -21.38
CA ILE A 105 28.94 41.87 -19.96
C ILE A 105 28.37 40.80 -19.01
N GLY A 106 27.26 40.16 -19.37
CA GLY A 106 26.64 39.07 -18.62
C GLY A 106 27.51 37.81 -18.47
N LEU A 107 28.42 37.54 -19.42
CA LEU A 107 29.36 36.41 -19.34
C LEU A 107 30.31 36.51 -18.14
N ALA A 108 30.60 37.74 -17.69
CA ALA A 108 31.40 38.05 -16.52
C ALA A 108 30.60 38.02 -15.19
N SER A 109 29.33 37.62 -15.21
CA SER A 109 28.49 37.61 -13.99
C SER A 109 29.00 36.63 -12.93
N THR A 110 28.88 37.03 -11.66
CA THR A 110 29.13 36.15 -10.52
C THR A 110 28.09 35.03 -10.38
N ARG A 111 26.91 35.15 -11.01
CA ARG A 111 25.85 34.12 -10.98
C ARG A 111 26.05 33.08 -12.08
N ASP A 112 26.10 31.81 -11.68
CA ASP A 112 26.33 30.68 -12.60
C ASP A 112 25.21 30.52 -13.63
N SER A 113 23.95 30.63 -13.20
CA SER A 113 22.77 30.58 -14.09
C SER A 113 22.80 31.68 -15.16
N ALA A 114 23.35 32.84 -14.83
CA ALA A 114 23.50 33.96 -15.75
C ALA A 114 24.62 33.71 -16.77
N ARG A 115 25.79 33.18 -16.36
CA ARG A 115 26.87 32.83 -17.29
C ARG A 115 26.44 31.77 -18.30
N ILE A 116 25.72 30.73 -17.85
CA ILE A 116 25.16 29.68 -18.72
C ILE A 116 24.12 30.29 -19.67
N GLY A 117 23.12 31.01 -19.15
CA GLY A 117 22.07 31.61 -19.96
C GLY A 117 22.58 32.60 -21.01
N PHE A 118 23.46 33.53 -20.61
CA PHE A 118 23.98 34.54 -21.52
C PHE A 118 24.95 33.97 -22.56
N SER A 119 25.74 32.94 -22.24
CA SER A 119 26.58 32.26 -23.26
C SER A 119 25.76 31.43 -24.24
N MET A 120 24.69 30.77 -23.79
CA MET A 120 23.77 30.06 -24.67
C MET A 120 23.01 31.03 -25.60
N ALA A 121 22.43 32.10 -25.04
CA ALA A 121 21.79 33.17 -25.82
C ALA A 121 22.73 33.80 -26.85
N LEU A 122 23.99 34.01 -26.48
CA LEU A 122 25.01 34.57 -27.35
C LEU A 122 25.42 33.59 -28.46
N SER A 123 25.50 32.28 -28.17
CA SER A 123 25.77 31.24 -29.17
C SER A 123 24.71 31.25 -30.27
N GLU A 124 23.43 31.30 -29.88
CA GLU A 124 22.29 31.36 -30.80
C GLU A 124 22.27 32.65 -31.61
N ILE A 125 22.49 33.82 -30.99
CA ILE A 125 22.57 35.10 -31.72
C ILE A 125 23.74 35.10 -32.73
N LEU A 126 24.91 34.56 -32.36
CA LEU A 126 26.03 34.44 -33.29
C LEU A 126 25.72 33.46 -34.44
N HIS A 127 24.87 32.45 -34.22
CA HIS A 127 24.42 31.51 -35.25
C HIS A 127 23.37 32.14 -36.20
N SER A 128 22.27 32.68 -35.65
CA SER A 128 21.17 33.30 -36.40
C SER A 128 21.63 34.47 -37.27
N PHE A 129 22.38 35.42 -36.68
CA PHE A 129 22.74 36.69 -37.35
C PHE A 129 24.03 36.58 -38.18
N LYS A 130 24.30 35.40 -38.76
CA LYS A 130 25.55 35.09 -39.49
C LYS A 130 25.86 36.02 -40.67
N GLN A 131 24.84 36.64 -41.27
CA GLN A 131 24.98 37.57 -42.39
C GLN A 131 25.35 39.00 -41.97
N VAL A 132 25.18 39.37 -40.69
CA VAL A 132 25.34 40.75 -40.21
C VAL A 132 26.42 40.88 -39.13
N ILE A 133 26.57 39.86 -38.27
CA ILE A 133 27.62 39.83 -37.26
C ILE A 133 28.83 39.08 -37.80
N GLU A 134 29.86 39.81 -38.22
CA GLU A 134 31.17 39.23 -38.55
C GLU A 134 31.87 38.74 -37.27
N LEU A 135 32.43 37.51 -37.32
CA LEU A 135 33.14 36.96 -36.17
C LEU A 135 34.36 37.81 -35.76
N PRO A 136 35.28 38.24 -36.67
CA PRO A 136 36.45 39.03 -36.29
C PRO A 136 36.09 40.27 -35.46
N TRP A 137 35.11 41.06 -35.94
CA TRP A 137 34.56 42.19 -35.20
C TRP A 137 34.00 41.79 -33.83
N PHE A 138 33.26 40.67 -33.74
CA PHE A 138 32.71 40.21 -32.47
C PHE A 138 33.81 39.77 -31.47
N PHE A 139 34.92 39.22 -31.94
CA PHE A 139 36.05 38.84 -31.10
C PHE A 139 36.77 40.08 -30.52
N ASP A 140 36.96 41.13 -31.33
CA ASP A 140 37.47 42.42 -30.85
C ASP A 140 36.50 43.09 -29.84
N PHE A 141 35.19 43.00 -30.11
CA PHE A 141 34.13 43.47 -29.22
C PHE A 141 34.15 42.74 -27.86
N LEU A 142 34.31 41.41 -27.86
CA LEU A 142 34.48 40.59 -26.66
C LEU A 142 35.75 40.99 -25.89
N ALA A 143 36.89 41.11 -26.58
CA ALA A 143 38.17 41.48 -25.97
C ALA A 143 38.09 42.86 -25.31
N PHE A 144 37.57 43.87 -26.00
CA PHE A 144 37.34 45.21 -25.45
C PHE A 144 36.46 45.19 -24.20
N HIS A 145 35.38 44.40 -24.20
CA HIS A 145 34.48 44.33 -23.04
C HIS A 145 35.08 43.60 -21.84
N MET A 146 35.95 42.61 -22.06
CA MET A 146 36.63 41.83 -21.03
C MET A 146 38.01 42.38 -20.61
N ASP A 147 38.47 43.47 -21.21
CA ASP A 147 39.71 44.15 -20.89
C ASP A 147 39.77 44.59 -19.41
N LEU A 148 40.86 44.22 -18.74
CA LEU A 148 41.17 44.60 -17.35
C LEU A 148 41.61 46.06 -17.23
N SER A 149 41.97 46.70 -18.34
CA SER A 149 42.50 48.06 -18.40
C SER A 149 41.38 49.10 -18.22
N GLY A 150 41.20 49.57 -16.97
CA GLY A 150 40.34 50.74 -16.68
C GLY A 150 38.87 50.44 -16.38
N LYS A 151 38.52 49.20 -16.01
CA LYS A 151 37.16 48.79 -15.59
C LYS A 151 37.18 48.11 -14.22
N ASN A 152 36.06 48.15 -13.50
CA ASN A 152 35.86 47.42 -12.23
C ASN A 152 35.60 45.92 -12.46
N LEU A 153 36.45 45.25 -13.25
CA LEU A 153 36.34 43.84 -13.62
C LEU A 153 37.49 43.06 -12.97
N SER A 154 37.19 42.03 -12.18
CA SER A 154 38.25 41.20 -11.61
C SER A 154 38.88 40.27 -12.65
N GLU A 155 40.12 39.82 -12.41
CA GLU A 155 40.79 38.81 -13.21
C GLU A 155 39.91 37.55 -13.39
N LYS A 156 39.18 37.13 -12.35
CA LYS A 156 38.30 35.96 -12.39
C LYS A 156 37.11 36.17 -13.33
N GLU A 157 36.47 37.33 -13.26
CA GLU A 157 35.30 37.67 -14.08
C GLU A 157 35.69 37.89 -15.55
N SER A 158 36.84 38.52 -15.81
CA SER A 158 37.42 38.64 -17.16
C SER A 158 37.73 37.26 -17.76
N HIS A 159 38.46 36.39 -17.05
CA HIS A 159 38.76 35.06 -17.57
C HIS A 159 37.51 34.24 -17.84
N PHE A 160 36.51 34.22 -16.94
CA PHE A 160 35.25 33.53 -17.24
C PHE A 160 34.52 34.13 -18.43
N GLY A 161 34.40 35.46 -18.50
CA GLY A 161 33.72 36.12 -19.62
C GLY A 161 34.39 35.84 -20.97
N ARG A 162 35.72 35.75 -21.00
CA ARG A 162 36.50 35.35 -22.19
C ARG A 162 36.30 33.88 -22.54
N LEU A 163 36.37 32.96 -21.56
CA LEU A 163 36.13 31.53 -21.79
C LEU A 163 34.71 31.29 -22.35
N PHE A 164 33.68 31.83 -21.70
CA PHE A 164 32.30 31.71 -22.18
C PHE A 164 32.07 32.42 -23.52
N GLY A 165 32.78 33.53 -23.79
CA GLY A 165 32.71 34.23 -25.07
C GLY A 165 33.33 33.43 -26.22
N MET A 166 34.52 32.86 -26.02
CA MET A 166 35.14 31.94 -26.98
C MET A 166 34.29 30.68 -27.16
N MET A 167 33.71 30.14 -26.09
CA MET A 167 32.78 29.02 -26.19
C MET A 167 31.53 29.37 -27.01
N SER A 168 31.02 30.60 -26.91
CA SER A 168 29.87 31.05 -27.69
C SER A 168 30.21 31.18 -29.18
N ILE A 169 31.42 31.67 -29.49
CA ILE A 169 31.94 31.72 -30.87
C ILE A 169 32.06 30.31 -31.45
N ILE A 170 32.64 29.35 -30.70
CA ILE A 170 32.75 27.95 -31.11
C ILE A 170 31.36 27.33 -31.29
N ARG A 171 30.46 27.44 -30.30
CA ARG A 171 29.12 26.83 -30.37
C ARG A 171 28.24 27.40 -31.49
N SER A 172 28.47 28.63 -31.94
CA SER A 172 27.81 29.17 -33.13
C SER A 172 28.05 28.36 -34.42
N SER A 173 29.06 27.47 -34.42
CA SER A 173 29.40 26.55 -35.52
C SER A 173 29.78 27.25 -36.82
N ARG A 174 30.49 28.40 -36.70
CA ARG A 174 30.85 29.30 -37.80
C ARG A 174 32.34 29.34 -38.14
N LEU A 175 33.17 28.55 -37.45
CA LEU A 175 34.64 28.64 -37.53
C LEU A 175 35.27 27.88 -38.71
N GLU A 176 34.66 26.81 -39.23
CA GLU A 176 35.29 25.92 -40.21
C GLU A 176 35.65 26.60 -41.55
N GLY A 177 35.00 27.73 -41.89
CA GLY A 177 35.25 28.52 -43.09
C GLY A 177 36.30 29.65 -42.96
N LEU A 178 36.86 29.90 -41.78
CA LEU A 178 37.86 30.98 -41.59
C LEU A 178 39.28 30.52 -41.93
N PRO A 179 40.12 31.39 -42.54
CA PRO A 179 41.49 31.05 -42.88
C PRO A 179 42.36 30.91 -41.62
N ILE A 180 43.11 29.80 -41.53
CA ILE A 180 44.17 29.62 -40.54
C ILE A 180 45.50 30.05 -41.17
N ILE A 181 46.01 31.20 -40.77
CA ILE A 181 47.23 31.81 -41.30
C ILE A 181 48.39 31.52 -40.34
N GLN A 182 49.41 30.79 -40.77
CA GLN A 182 50.56 30.42 -39.92
C GLN A 182 51.63 31.55 -39.79
N ASN A 183 51.19 32.79 -39.52
CA ASN A 183 52.06 33.95 -39.37
C ASN A 183 52.22 34.34 -37.89
N GLN A 184 53.43 34.21 -37.34
CA GLN A 184 53.73 34.31 -35.90
C GLN A 184 53.06 35.48 -35.14
N PRO A 185 52.16 35.20 -34.18
CA PRO A 185 51.73 36.12 -33.15
C PRO A 185 52.25 35.75 -31.74
N SER A 186 53.01 34.66 -31.57
CA SER A 186 53.42 34.14 -30.24
C SER A 186 54.84 34.50 -29.78
N LYS A 187 55.57 35.35 -30.52
CA LYS A 187 56.95 35.79 -30.16
C LYS A 187 57.16 37.31 -30.15
N SER A 188 56.11 38.10 -30.36
CA SER A 188 56.20 39.54 -30.19
C SER A 188 56.29 39.89 -28.70
N ILE A 189 57.33 40.65 -28.31
CA ILE A 189 57.45 41.24 -26.97
C ILE A 189 56.25 42.16 -26.63
N ASN A 190 55.47 42.57 -27.63
CA ASN A 190 54.32 43.46 -27.50
C ASN A 190 52.96 42.73 -27.68
N TYR A 191 52.87 41.41 -27.53
CA TYR A 191 51.57 40.71 -27.61
C TYR A 191 50.69 41.05 -26.40
N ASP A 192 49.59 41.79 -26.63
CA ASP A 192 48.62 42.10 -25.59
C ASP A 192 47.66 40.93 -25.37
N PHE A 193 47.90 40.17 -24.29
CA PHE A 193 47.02 39.07 -23.89
C PHE A 193 45.59 39.52 -23.57
N ASN A 194 45.30 40.80 -23.30
CA ASN A 194 43.95 41.32 -23.08
C ASN A 194 43.23 41.71 -24.39
N ARG A 195 43.98 42.11 -25.42
CA ARG A 195 43.45 42.47 -26.76
C ARG A 195 44.19 41.72 -27.88
N PRO A 196 44.01 40.39 -27.98
CA PRO A 196 44.55 39.61 -29.09
C PRO A 196 43.94 40.05 -30.44
N PRO A 197 44.71 40.12 -31.53
CA PRO A 197 44.24 40.60 -32.83
C PRO A 197 43.25 39.62 -33.49
N SER A 198 42.20 40.15 -34.13
CA SER A 198 41.14 39.34 -34.74
C SER A 198 41.49 38.67 -36.08
N GLU A 199 42.57 39.08 -36.75
CA GLU A 199 43.01 38.55 -38.05
C GLU A 199 43.24 37.02 -38.03
N ASN A 200 43.77 36.49 -36.92
CA ASN A 200 44.08 35.07 -36.74
C ASN A 200 43.18 34.41 -35.67
N MET A 201 41.88 34.67 -35.71
CA MET A 201 40.92 34.27 -34.65
C MET A 201 41.11 32.85 -34.08
N ILE A 202 41.21 31.81 -34.91
CA ILE A 202 41.25 30.42 -34.41
C ILE A 202 42.53 30.15 -33.61
N GLU A 203 43.66 30.64 -34.09
CA GLU A 203 44.94 30.61 -33.39
C GLU A 203 44.86 31.40 -32.06
N CYS A 204 44.31 32.62 -32.10
CA CYS A 204 44.13 33.43 -30.90
C CYS A 204 43.17 32.80 -29.87
N ILE A 205 42.10 32.13 -30.30
CA ILE A 205 41.22 31.36 -29.41
C ILE A 205 42.01 30.25 -28.73
N VAL A 206 42.80 29.47 -29.48
CA VAL A 206 43.67 28.44 -28.90
C VAL A 206 44.63 29.07 -27.90
N GLU A 207 45.46 30.04 -28.30
CA GLU A 207 46.45 30.71 -27.43
C GLU A 207 45.82 31.25 -26.14
N GLN A 208 44.61 31.83 -26.21
CA GLN A 208 43.90 32.35 -25.05
C GLN A 208 43.35 31.25 -24.13
N LEU A 209 42.81 30.15 -24.67
CA LEU A 209 42.44 28.98 -23.88
C LEU A 209 43.67 28.40 -23.16
N LEU A 210 44.82 28.33 -23.85
CA LEU A 210 46.09 27.82 -23.29
C LEU A 210 46.70 28.78 -22.24
N TYR A 211 46.51 30.09 -22.41
CA TYR A 211 46.94 31.11 -21.46
C TYR A 211 46.07 31.09 -20.19
N ILE A 212 44.75 31.02 -20.33
CA ILE A 212 43.80 31.06 -19.21
C ILE A 212 43.87 29.76 -18.40
N SER A 213 44.00 28.58 -19.03
CA SER A 213 44.11 27.30 -18.31
C SER A 213 45.29 27.27 -17.33
N LYS A 214 46.43 27.86 -17.72
CA LYS A 214 47.66 27.94 -16.91
C LYS A 214 47.58 28.95 -15.75
N LYS A 215 46.51 29.77 -15.64
CA LYS A 215 46.39 30.77 -14.56
C LYS A 215 45.96 30.18 -13.23
N ARG A 216 44.95 29.31 -13.23
CA ARG A 216 44.39 28.65 -12.03
C ARG A 216 43.73 27.34 -12.45
N SER A 217 43.83 26.30 -11.63
CA SER A 217 43.24 24.98 -11.87
C SER A 217 41.74 25.02 -12.22
N ILE A 218 40.97 25.92 -11.59
CA ILE A 218 39.52 26.10 -11.86
C ILE A 218 39.19 26.48 -13.32
N TYR A 219 40.16 26.97 -14.09
CA TYR A 219 39.96 27.27 -15.51
C TYR A 219 40.38 26.13 -16.44
N SER A 220 41.14 25.15 -15.95
CA SER A 220 41.77 24.11 -16.78
C SER A 220 40.71 23.24 -17.46
N GLU A 221 39.87 22.54 -16.69
CA GLU A 221 38.80 21.67 -17.18
C GLU A 221 37.92 22.38 -18.22
N LEU A 222 37.49 23.62 -17.93
CA LEU A 222 36.67 24.41 -18.86
C LEU A 222 37.44 24.82 -20.13
N SER A 223 38.70 25.23 -20.02
CA SER A 223 39.51 25.61 -21.20
C SER A 223 39.76 24.42 -22.13
N PHE A 224 40.05 23.24 -21.57
CA PHE A 224 40.26 22.02 -22.34
C PHE A 224 38.96 21.46 -22.93
N GLU A 225 37.81 21.66 -22.27
CA GLU A 225 36.50 21.30 -22.83
C GLU A 225 36.12 22.21 -24.01
N ILE A 226 36.35 23.53 -23.90
CA ILE A 226 36.13 24.48 -25.00
C ILE A 226 37.07 24.15 -26.18
N LEU A 227 38.33 23.82 -25.89
CA LEU A 227 39.31 23.40 -26.90
C LEU A 227 38.92 22.08 -27.58
N SER A 228 38.36 21.14 -26.83
CA SER A 228 37.81 19.88 -27.36
C SER A 228 36.65 20.16 -28.32
N SER A 229 35.71 21.02 -27.95
CA SER A 229 34.60 21.44 -28.81
C SER A 229 35.05 22.17 -30.08
N LEU A 230 36.15 22.93 -30.02
CA LEU A 230 36.77 23.49 -31.24
C LEU A 230 37.27 22.36 -32.16
N PHE A 231 37.96 21.37 -31.62
CA PHE A 231 38.51 20.26 -32.41
C PHE A 231 37.43 19.31 -32.95
N GLU A 232 36.29 19.17 -32.27
CA GLU A 232 35.10 18.49 -32.79
C GLU A 232 34.56 19.14 -34.07
N GLN A 233 34.77 20.44 -34.30
CA GLN A 233 34.31 21.17 -35.50
C GLN A 233 35.34 21.31 -36.63
N LEU A 234 36.64 21.04 -36.39
CA LEU A 234 37.67 21.22 -37.42
C LEU A 234 37.83 20.00 -38.34
N SER A 235 38.13 20.25 -39.61
CA SER A 235 38.58 19.24 -40.58
C SER A 235 40.07 18.87 -40.40
N ASP A 236 40.45 17.65 -40.84
CA ASP A 236 41.83 17.12 -40.79
C ASP A 236 42.89 18.17 -41.21
N SER A 237 42.67 18.83 -42.37
CA SER A 237 43.60 19.80 -42.94
C SER A 237 43.76 21.10 -42.15
N ASN A 238 42.80 21.41 -41.29
CA ASN A 238 42.84 22.58 -40.41
C ASN A 238 43.42 22.23 -39.03
N PHE A 239 43.21 20.99 -38.56
CA PHE A 239 43.86 20.46 -37.37
C PHE A 239 45.40 20.41 -37.52
N ASP A 240 45.91 19.90 -38.64
CA ASP A 240 47.37 19.84 -38.92
C ASP A 240 48.03 21.22 -38.85
N LYS A 241 47.32 22.29 -39.28
CA LYS A 241 47.81 23.66 -39.23
C LYS A 241 47.88 24.23 -37.81
N LEU A 242 47.03 23.76 -36.90
CA LEU A 242 46.92 24.24 -35.51
C LEU A 242 47.72 23.42 -34.51
N TRP A 243 48.11 22.19 -34.84
CA TRP A 243 48.95 21.36 -33.98
C TRP A 243 50.20 22.07 -33.43
N PRO A 244 50.91 22.95 -34.17
CA PRO A 244 52.05 23.72 -33.65
C PRO A 244 51.75 24.58 -32.41
N PHE A 245 50.50 24.99 -32.19
CA PHE A 245 50.08 25.79 -31.03
C PHE A 245 49.71 24.93 -29.82
N ILE A 246 49.32 23.66 -30.04
CA ILE A 246 49.00 22.69 -28.99
C ILE A 246 50.25 21.97 -28.49
N LYS A 247 51.20 21.67 -29.39
CA LYS A 247 52.44 20.97 -29.07
C LYS A 247 53.20 21.55 -27.86
N PRO A 248 53.25 22.88 -27.60
CA PRO A 248 53.87 23.46 -26.41
C PRO A 248 53.16 23.19 -25.06
N ILE A 249 51.98 22.55 -25.05
CA ILE A 249 51.35 22.03 -23.82
C ILE A 249 51.75 20.59 -23.52
N ILE A 250 52.16 19.82 -24.53
CA ILE A 250 52.56 18.43 -24.33
C ILE A 250 53.75 18.40 -23.36
N PRO A 251 53.60 17.75 -22.18
CA PRO A 251 54.65 17.76 -21.18
C PRO A 251 55.91 17.03 -21.62
N GLN A 252 57.04 17.41 -21.03
CA GLN A 252 58.32 16.72 -21.28
C GLN A 252 58.51 15.52 -20.35
N SER A 253 57.86 15.52 -19.18
CA SER A 253 57.80 14.39 -18.26
C SER A 253 56.47 13.66 -18.34
N GLN A 254 56.49 12.34 -18.15
CA GLN A 254 55.29 11.51 -18.09
C GLN A 254 54.39 11.85 -16.88
N ASP A 255 54.98 12.36 -15.79
CA ASP A 255 54.27 12.64 -14.53
C ASP A 255 53.51 13.99 -14.53
N GLU A 256 53.67 14.78 -15.60
CA GLU A 256 53.05 16.11 -15.77
C GLU A 256 51.75 16.07 -16.61
N TYR A 257 51.31 14.90 -17.06
CA TYR A 257 50.05 14.75 -17.80
C TYR A 257 48.84 14.85 -16.85
N THR A 258 47.84 15.65 -17.24
CA THR A 258 46.62 15.90 -16.46
C THR A 258 45.40 15.17 -17.05
N PRO A 259 44.31 14.97 -16.28
CA PRO A 259 43.04 14.45 -16.79
C PRO A 259 42.50 15.26 -17.98
N ASP A 260 42.62 16.60 -17.92
CA ASP A 260 42.17 17.53 -18.96
C ASP A 260 42.90 17.25 -20.29
N LEU A 261 44.22 17.14 -20.24
CA LEU A 261 45.05 16.87 -21.42
C LEU A 261 44.82 15.46 -21.94
N LEU A 262 44.68 14.45 -21.06
CA LEU A 262 44.38 13.08 -21.47
C LEU A 262 43.04 13.01 -22.21
N SER A 263 42.00 13.71 -21.72
CA SER A 263 40.70 13.83 -22.38
C SER A 263 40.83 14.41 -23.79
N LEU A 264 41.62 15.48 -23.96
CA LEU A 264 41.90 16.08 -25.27
C LEU A 264 42.66 15.12 -26.20
N LEU A 265 43.68 14.41 -25.69
CA LEU A 265 44.48 13.47 -26.47
C LEU A 265 43.67 12.25 -26.95
N LEU A 266 42.80 11.70 -26.10
CA LEU A 266 41.89 10.62 -26.48
C LEU A 266 40.91 11.07 -27.57
N LEU A 267 40.36 12.29 -27.46
CA LEU A 267 39.48 12.87 -28.48
C LEU A 267 40.19 13.11 -29.82
N ILE A 268 41.43 13.62 -29.79
CA ILE A 268 42.26 13.79 -30.99
C ILE A 268 42.56 12.43 -31.63
N SER A 269 42.92 11.42 -30.84
CA SER A 269 43.19 10.06 -31.32
C SER A 269 41.95 9.42 -31.97
N LYS A 270 40.77 9.60 -31.36
CA LYS A 270 39.48 9.10 -31.86
C LYS A 270 39.07 9.77 -33.18
N LYS A 271 39.20 11.10 -33.27
CA LYS A 271 38.76 11.89 -34.43
C LYS A 271 39.76 11.85 -35.58
N PHE A 272 41.02 12.19 -35.33
CA PHE A 272 42.04 12.40 -36.37
C PHE A 272 42.91 11.15 -36.58
N LYS A 273 42.29 10.02 -36.95
CA LYS A 273 42.95 8.69 -37.04
C LYS A 273 44.22 8.62 -37.90
N LYS A 274 44.40 9.54 -38.86
CA LYS A 274 45.61 9.62 -39.70
C LYS A 274 46.78 10.32 -39.00
N PHE A 275 46.51 11.12 -37.99
CA PHE A 275 47.49 11.90 -37.27
C PHE A 275 48.22 11.02 -36.25
N ASN A 276 49.54 10.84 -36.43
CA ASN A 276 50.33 10.02 -35.51
C ASN A 276 50.63 10.80 -34.22
N LEU A 277 49.66 10.76 -33.30
CA LEU A 277 49.69 11.50 -32.04
C LEU A 277 50.89 11.12 -31.16
N ILE A 278 51.27 9.84 -31.14
CA ILE A 278 52.34 9.34 -30.27
C ILE A 278 53.75 9.71 -30.73
N LYS A 279 53.97 9.97 -32.03
CA LYS A 279 55.19 10.65 -32.50
C LYS A 279 55.30 12.11 -32.05
N GLN A 280 54.23 12.68 -31.49
CA GLN A 280 54.18 14.06 -31.00
C GLN A 280 54.09 14.17 -29.47
N THR A 281 53.99 13.04 -28.76
CA THR A 281 53.92 12.94 -27.30
C THR A 281 55.08 12.10 -26.75
N VAL A 282 55.27 12.13 -25.42
CA VAL A 282 56.42 11.49 -24.74
C VAL A 282 55.91 10.61 -23.59
N GLY A 283 56.58 9.48 -23.34
CA GLY A 283 56.32 8.58 -22.20
C GLY A 283 55.49 7.33 -22.50
N TRP A 284 54.88 7.22 -23.68
CA TRP A 284 54.04 6.08 -24.06
C TRP A 284 54.88 4.86 -24.49
N LYS A 285 54.56 3.68 -23.96
CA LYS A 285 55.20 2.41 -24.32
C LYS A 285 54.56 1.74 -25.54
N HIS A 286 53.30 2.07 -25.85
CA HIS A 286 52.52 1.48 -26.94
C HIS A 286 51.79 2.54 -27.79
N PRO A 287 51.61 2.33 -29.13
CA PRO A 287 50.83 3.18 -30.04
C PRO A 287 49.34 3.42 -29.75
N SER A 288 48.74 2.68 -28.80
CA SER A 288 47.44 3.05 -28.22
C SER A 288 47.64 3.58 -26.81
N ILE A 289 47.07 4.75 -26.52
CA ILE A 289 47.11 5.41 -25.21
C ILE A 289 46.57 4.47 -24.12
N LEU A 290 45.47 3.77 -24.38
CA LEU A 290 44.77 2.90 -23.42
C LEU A 290 45.27 1.44 -23.42
N ASN A 291 46.39 1.13 -24.07
CA ASN A 291 47.00 -0.20 -24.02
C ASN A 291 47.44 -0.57 -22.59
N ILE A 292 47.41 -1.87 -22.25
CA ILE A 292 47.82 -2.41 -20.95
C ILE A 292 49.22 -1.92 -20.50
N SER A 293 50.16 -1.79 -21.44
CA SER A 293 51.55 -1.32 -21.19
C SER A 293 51.61 0.10 -20.63
N ASN A 294 50.60 0.93 -20.92
CA ASN A 294 50.49 2.33 -20.53
C ASN A 294 49.65 2.53 -19.25
N LEU A 295 48.84 1.56 -18.82
CA LEU A 295 47.94 1.71 -17.66
C LEU A 295 48.68 2.12 -16.37
N SER A 296 49.90 1.61 -16.16
CA SER A 296 50.72 1.99 -14.99
C SER A 296 51.00 3.49 -14.90
N LEU A 297 51.11 4.18 -16.04
CA LEU A 297 51.29 5.63 -16.12
C LEU A 297 49.94 6.34 -15.89
N LEU A 298 48.89 5.83 -16.56
CA LEU A 298 47.54 6.38 -16.49
C LEU A 298 46.95 6.36 -15.08
N LYS A 299 47.35 5.42 -14.21
CA LYS A 299 46.87 5.28 -12.82
C LYS A 299 46.92 6.58 -12.02
N ASN A 300 48.02 7.34 -12.11
CA ASN A 300 48.18 8.60 -11.41
C ASN A 300 47.29 9.70 -12.01
N ILE A 301 47.20 9.75 -13.34
CA ILE A 301 46.41 10.74 -14.09
C ILE A 301 44.92 10.56 -13.77
N PHE A 302 44.38 9.36 -13.92
CA PHE A 302 42.98 9.08 -13.56
C PHE A 302 42.71 9.34 -12.07
N SER A 303 43.66 9.08 -11.17
CA SER A 303 43.51 9.42 -9.76
C SER A 303 43.43 10.94 -9.50
N GLU A 304 44.00 11.80 -10.34
CA GLU A 304 43.91 13.26 -10.16
C GLU A 304 42.50 13.78 -10.49
N SER A 305 41.73 13.05 -11.31
CA SER A 305 40.38 13.45 -11.73
C SER A 305 39.36 13.54 -10.58
N CYS A 306 39.64 12.98 -9.40
CA CYS A 306 38.80 13.16 -8.20
C CYS A 306 38.73 14.62 -7.71
N LYS A 307 39.56 15.52 -8.26
CA LYS A 307 39.48 16.97 -8.03
C LYS A 307 38.21 17.61 -8.62
N SER A 308 37.52 16.96 -9.57
CA SER A 308 36.25 17.44 -10.14
C SER A 308 35.01 17.09 -9.30
N HIS A 309 35.17 16.37 -8.19
CA HIS A 309 34.10 16.00 -7.25
C HIS A 309 33.19 17.20 -6.89
N PRO A 310 31.85 17.05 -6.89
CA PRO A 310 31.09 15.79 -7.03
C PRO A 310 30.81 15.34 -8.48
N ARG A 311 31.37 15.99 -9.51
CA ARG A 311 31.19 15.58 -10.90
C ARG A 311 32.25 14.57 -11.34
N ILE A 312 31.83 13.56 -12.10
CA ILE A 312 32.75 12.69 -12.85
C ILE A 312 33.42 13.52 -13.96
N HIS A 313 34.75 13.47 -14.03
CA HIS A 313 35.53 14.12 -15.08
C HIS A 313 35.30 13.46 -16.46
N LYS A 314 35.17 14.25 -17.54
CA LYS A 314 34.78 13.76 -18.89
C LYS A 314 35.68 12.63 -19.44
N VAL A 315 36.96 12.60 -19.04
CA VAL A 315 37.92 11.55 -19.41
C VAL A 315 37.39 10.13 -19.18
N TRP A 316 36.62 9.88 -18.12
CA TRP A 316 36.08 8.55 -17.81
C TRP A 316 35.06 8.08 -18.85
N ARG A 317 34.13 8.96 -19.25
CA ARG A 317 33.12 8.65 -20.27
C ARG A 317 33.75 8.34 -21.62
N ILE A 318 34.73 9.15 -22.04
CA ILE A 318 35.49 8.91 -23.27
C ILE A 318 36.26 7.59 -23.19
N THR A 319 36.85 7.29 -22.02
CA THR A 319 37.64 6.06 -21.82
C THR A 319 36.76 4.82 -21.89
N PHE A 320 35.63 4.77 -21.17
CA PHE A 320 34.69 3.66 -21.24
C PHE A 320 34.11 3.48 -22.65
N GLU A 321 33.78 4.57 -23.36
CA GLU A 321 33.32 4.47 -24.76
C GLU A 321 34.37 3.83 -25.69
N ILE A 322 35.67 4.09 -25.46
CA ILE A 322 36.76 3.49 -26.25
C ILE A 322 37.06 2.04 -25.83
N LEU A 323 36.92 1.70 -24.55
CA LEU A 323 37.14 0.33 -24.04
C LEU A 323 35.99 -0.61 -24.40
N LEU A 324 34.74 -0.15 -24.34
CA LEU A 324 33.56 -0.91 -24.76
C LEU A 324 33.49 -1.17 -26.27
N ALA A 325 34.34 -0.50 -27.07
CA ALA A 325 34.51 -0.77 -28.50
C ALA A 325 35.48 -1.94 -28.79
N ASP A 326 36.08 -2.54 -27.75
CA ASP A 326 36.88 -3.78 -27.76
C ASP A 326 37.90 -3.90 -28.91
N HIS A 327 38.75 -2.88 -29.04
CA HIS A 327 39.84 -2.88 -30.03
C HIS A 327 41.08 -3.60 -29.50
N GLU A 328 41.63 -4.55 -30.27
CA GLU A 328 42.79 -5.41 -29.92
C GLU A 328 44.04 -4.65 -29.41
N GLU A 329 44.23 -3.37 -29.78
CA GLU A 329 45.37 -2.57 -29.32
C GLU A 329 45.18 -1.93 -27.93
N ASN A 330 43.97 -1.94 -27.37
CA ASN A 330 43.64 -1.39 -26.05
C ASN A 330 43.79 -2.47 -24.96
N ALA A 331 43.82 -2.05 -23.70
CA ALA A 331 43.51 -2.97 -22.61
C ALA A 331 42.02 -3.36 -22.67
N THR A 332 41.68 -4.53 -22.17
CA THR A 332 40.29 -4.90 -21.93
C THR A 332 39.67 -3.98 -20.86
N LEU A 333 38.34 -3.87 -20.85
CA LEU A 333 37.63 -3.13 -19.81
C LEU A 333 37.98 -3.63 -18.40
N LEU A 334 38.14 -4.95 -18.23
CA LEU A 334 38.41 -5.55 -16.92
C LEU A 334 39.84 -5.30 -16.41
N GLU A 335 40.84 -5.38 -17.29
CA GLU A 335 42.22 -4.99 -16.94
C GLU A 335 42.31 -3.51 -16.54
N PHE A 336 41.58 -2.64 -17.24
CA PHE A 336 41.46 -1.23 -16.88
C PHE A 336 40.76 -1.07 -15.52
N TRP A 337 39.60 -1.69 -15.32
CA TRP A 337 38.81 -1.61 -14.07
C TRP A 337 39.65 -2.00 -12.86
N LYS A 338 40.25 -3.19 -12.89
CA LYS A 338 41.10 -3.72 -11.80
C LYS A 338 42.26 -2.79 -11.45
N LEU A 339 43.03 -2.35 -12.45
CA LEU A 339 44.29 -1.62 -12.23
C LEU A 339 44.08 -0.12 -11.93
N ILE A 340 43.09 0.50 -12.57
CA ILE A 340 42.83 1.96 -12.53
C ILE A 340 41.73 2.35 -11.53
N VAL A 341 40.73 1.49 -11.30
CA VAL A 341 39.62 1.74 -10.36
C VAL A 341 39.83 1.00 -9.04
N GLU A 342 39.91 -0.34 -9.05
CA GLU A 342 39.98 -1.12 -7.80
C GLU A 342 41.27 -0.86 -7.01
N ASP A 343 42.42 -1.10 -7.65
CA ASP A 343 43.75 -0.97 -7.06
C ASP A 343 44.18 0.50 -6.77
N ASN A 344 43.27 1.48 -6.95
CA ASN A 344 43.61 2.91 -6.94
C ASN A 344 42.58 3.80 -6.21
N LEU A 345 41.29 3.57 -6.49
CA LEU A 345 40.17 4.37 -6.01
C LEU A 345 39.44 3.69 -4.84
N PHE A 346 39.40 2.35 -4.82
CA PHE A 346 38.83 1.59 -3.70
C PHE A 346 39.89 1.19 -2.65
N LYS A 347 41.10 0.78 -3.06
CA LYS A 347 42.24 0.52 -2.14
C LYS A 347 42.92 1.80 -1.65
N THR A 348 42.16 2.71 -1.02
CA THR A 348 42.67 4.00 -0.54
C THR A 348 41.85 4.56 0.64
N THR A 349 42.49 5.34 1.50
CA THR A 349 41.82 6.04 2.62
C THR A 349 41.12 7.34 2.21
N SER A 350 41.26 7.78 0.95
CA SER A 350 40.67 9.02 0.47
C SER A 350 39.19 8.87 0.12
N MET A 351 38.31 9.50 0.90
CA MET A 351 36.86 9.51 0.64
C MET A 351 36.51 9.99 -0.78
N ASN A 352 37.14 11.06 -1.28
CA ASN A 352 36.86 11.58 -2.63
C ASN A 352 37.20 10.58 -3.74
N LYS A 353 38.20 9.70 -3.52
CA LYS A 353 38.54 8.63 -4.47
C LYS A 353 37.53 7.48 -4.40
N ARG A 354 37.14 7.06 -3.19
CA ARG A 354 36.11 6.02 -2.97
C ARG A 354 34.75 6.47 -3.54
N TYR A 355 34.37 7.72 -3.32
CA TYR A 355 33.19 8.37 -3.91
C TYR A 355 33.23 8.32 -5.44
N LEU A 356 34.36 8.70 -6.06
CA LEU A 356 34.53 8.58 -7.50
C LEU A 356 34.43 7.11 -7.96
N GLY A 357 35.01 6.16 -7.22
CA GLY A 357 34.89 4.73 -7.51
C GLY A 357 33.43 4.26 -7.56
N LEU A 358 32.62 4.64 -6.57
CA LEU A 358 31.19 4.32 -6.52
C LEU A 358 30.40 4.99 -7.67
N GLN A 359 30.69 6.25 -8.00
CA GLN A 359 30.10 6.92 -9.18
C GLN A 359 30.49 6.25 -10.51
N LEU A 360 31.71 5.70 -10.61
CA LEU A 360 32.15 4.98 -11.80
C LEU A 360 31.49 3.60 -11.90
N PHE A 361 31.24 2.93 -10.77
CA PHE A 361 30.45 1.70 -10.72
C PHE A 361 29.00 1.95 -11.15
N GLU A 362 28.33 2.96 -10.57
CA GLU A 362 26.98 3.40 -10.96
C GLU A 362 26.88 3.68 -12.48
N MET A 363 27.89 4.35 -13.03
CA MET A 363 27.94 4.69 -14.46
C MET A 363 28.29 3.51 -15.37
N LEU A 364 29.04 2.51 -14.89
CA LEU A 364 29.55 1.40 -15.71
C LEU A 364 28.65 0.17 -15.69
N LEU A 365 28.03 -0.16 -14.56
CA LEU A 365 27.20 -1.37 -14.41
C LEU A 365 26.07 -1.46 -15.47
N PRO A 366 25.37 -0.36 -15.84
CA PRO A 366 24.38 -0.38 -16.92
C PRO A 366 24.95 -0.49 -18.35
N LEU A 367 26.27 -0.49 -18.53
CA LEU A 367 26.93 -0.40 -19.84
C LEU A 367 27.71 -1.67 -20.24
N VAL A 368 27.83 -2.65 -19.35
CA VAL A 368 28.63 -3.87 -19.58
C VAL A 368 27.81 -5.02 -20.13
N HIS A 369 28.49 -6.00 -20.73
CA HIS A 369 27.85 -7.27 -21.10
C HIS A 369 27.58 -8.12 -19.82
N PRO A 370 26.49 -8.90 -19.75
CA PRO A 370 26.16 -9.74 -18.59
C PRO A 370 27.31 -10.60 -18.08
N ASP A 371 28.11 -11.16 -19.00
CA ASP A 371 29.22 -12.07 -18.67
C ASP A 371 30.28 -11.44 -17.76
N ILE A 372 30.42 -10.10 -17.77
CA ILE A 372 31.46 -9.35 -17.04
C ILE A 372 30.93 -8.81 -15.69
N ILE A 373 29.65 -9.00 -15.38
CA ILE A 373 29.03 -8.47 -14.14
C ILE A 373 29.75 -9.04 -12.91
N ASN A 374 29.99 -10.36 -12.87
CA ASN A 374 30.70 -11.02 -11.79
C ASN A 374 32.09 -10.42 -11.52
N ASP A 375 32.81 -10.04 -12.58
CA ASP A 375 34.18 -9.52 -12.46
C ASP A 375 34.22 -8.04 -12.03
N ILE A 376 33.16 -7.27 -12.28
CA ILE A 376 33.04 -5.87 -11.84
C ILE A 376 32.67 -5.78 -10.36
N PHE A 377 31.84 -6.70 -9.86
CA PHE A 377 31.56 -6.82 -8.43
C PHE A 377 32.70 -7.58 -7.70
N SER A 378 33.92 -7.04 -7.72
CA SER A 378 35.02 -7.62 -6.93
C SER A 378 34.83 -7.39 -5.43
N GLU A 379 35.56 -8.17 -4.62
CA GLU A 379 35.65 -8.03 -3.15
C GLU A 379 35.83 -6.57 -2.68
N ASN A 380 36.64 -5.78 -3.41
CA ASN A 380 36.91 -4.39 -3.06
C ASN A 380 35.72 -3.48 -3.35
N VAL A 381 34.96 -3.75 -4.41
CA VAL A 381 33.73 -3.03 -4.74
C VAL A 381 32.65 -3.36 -3.73
N ILE A 382 32.39 -4.66 -3.46
CA ILE A 382 31.39 -5.13 -2.49
C ILE A 382 31.68 -4.54 -1.10
N ALA A 383 32.92 -4.66 -0.61
CA ALA A 383 33.30 -4.16 0.71
C ALA A 383 33.18 -2.62 0.83
N ASN A 384 33.34 -1.88 -0.28
CA ASN A 384 33.12 -0.44 -0.30
C ASN A 384 31.64 -0.08 -0.41
N LEU A 385 30.84 -0.85 -1.14
CA LEU A 385 29.40 -0.66 -1.27
C LEU A 385 28.70 -0.92 0.08
N SER A 386 28.98 -2.08 0.71
CA SER A 386 28.54 -2.45 2.06
C SER A 386 28.87 -1.36 3.10
N GLU A 387 30.11 -0.86 3.13
CA GLU A 387 30.51 0.23 4.03
C GLU A 387 29.89 1.60 3.67
N SER A 388 29.50 1.82 2.41
CA SER A 388 28.79 3.03 2.00
C SER A 388 27.30 2.99 2.35
N LEU A 389 26.66 1.81 2.32
CA LEU A 389 25.21 1.67 2.56
C LEU A 389 24.80 1.93 4.02
N LYS A 390 25.73 1.85 4.97
CA LYS A 390 25.46 2.22 6.38
C LYS A 390 24.98 3.68 6.48
N PRO A 391 23.87 3.99 7.18
CA PRO A 391 23.35 5.36 7.30
C PRO A 391 24.33 6.36 7.94
N THR A 392 25.27 5.88 8.74
CA THR A 392 26.34 6.67 9.38
C THR A 392 27.52 6.99 8.44
N SER A 393 27.55 6.41 7.24
CA SER A 393 28.66 6.56 6.30
C SER A 393 28.62 7.90 5.58
N PRO A 394 29.72 8.67 5.51
CA PRO A 394 29.78 9.89 4.70
C PRO A 394 29.74 9.62 3.18
N LEU A 395 29.70 8.34 2.78
CA LEU A 395 29.49 7.89 1.41
C LEU A 395 28.04 7.43 1.15
N HIS A 396 27.12 7.55 2.11
CA HIS A 396 25.77 6.98 2.00
C HIS A 396 24.99 7.42 0.76
N GLU A 397 24.95 8.72 0.45
CA GLU A 397 24.25 9.23 -0.74
C GLU A 397 24.73 8.57 -2.05
N VAL A 398 26.05 8.42 -2.24
CA VAL A 398 26.60 7.78 -3.45
C VAL A 398 26.55 6.26 -3.38
N GLY A 399 26.60 5.67 -2.18
CA GLY A 399 26.42 4.24 -1.94
C GLY A 399 25.02 3.78 -2.33
N SER A 400 24.00 4.51 -1.88
CA SER A 400 22.60 4.27 -2.23
C SER A 400 22.33 4.47 -3.72
N LEU A 401 22.91 5.49 -4.37
CA LEU A 401 22.82 5.65 -5.83
C LEU A 401 23.50 4.50 -6.59
N ALA A 402 24.69 4.08 -6.15
CA ALA A 402 25.40 2.93 -6.73
C ALA A 402 24.63 1.62 -6.54
N PHE A 403 23.99 1.41 -5.39
CA PHE A 403 23.16 0.24 -5.12
C PHE A 403 21.85 0.26 -5.95
N GLN A 404 21.20 1.41 -6.07
CA GLN A 404 20.04 1.59 -6.97
C GLN A 404 20.38 1.38 -8.46
N SER A 405 21.65 1.35 -8.86
CA SER A 405 22.02 0.97 -10.23
C SER A 405 21.82 -0.53 -10.52
N ILE A 406 21.70 -1.38 -9.49
CA ILE A 406 21.49 -2.82 -9.60
C ILE A 406 20.12 -3.15 -10.22
N PRO A 407 18.96 -2.74 -9.65
CA PRO A 407 17.66 -2.98 -10.27
C PRO A 407 17.53 -2.31 -11.65
N ARG A 408 18.05 -1.07 -11.80
CA ARG A 408 18.10 -0.39 -13.11
C ARG A 408 18.87 -1.17 -14.18
N THR A 409 19.90 -1.94 -13.78
CA THR A 409 20.66 -2.80 -14.70
C THR A 409 19.87 -4.07 -15.03
N ALA A 410 19.10 -4.60 -14.09
CA ALA A 410 18.20 -5.74 -14.30
C ALA A 410 16.99 -5.40 -15.22
N GLU A 411 16.62 -4.13 -15.34
CA GLU A 411 15.60 -3.64 -16.30
C GLU A 411 16.09 -3.64 -17.76
N ILE A 412 17.40 -3.62 -18.02
CA ILE A 412 17.98 -3.51 -19.38
C ILE A 412 17.66 -4.75 -20.22
N SER A 413 17.78 -5.93 -19.61
CA SER A 413 17.39 -7.21 -20.22
C SER A 413 17.38 -8.33 -19.19
N SER A 414 16.66 -9.41 -19.50
CA SER A 414 16.65 -10.65 -18.71
C SER A 414 18.04 -11.21 -18.42
N GLN A 415 18.97 -11.14 -19.37
CA GLN A 415 20.33 -11.68 -19.20
C GLN A 415 21.11 -10.92 -18.12
N HIS A 416 20.93 -9.60 -18.01
CA HIS A 416 21.53 -8.80 -16.92
C HIS A 416 20.90 -9.17 -15.57
N ARG A 417 19.57 -9.30 -15.51
CA ARG A 417 18.84 -9.72 -14.31
C ARG A 417 19.27 -11.10 -13.83
N LEU A 418 19.37 -12.08 -14.74
CA LEU A 418 19.85 -13.42 -14.44
C LEU A 418 21.30 -13.43 -13.96
N ALA A 419 22.19 -12.66 -14.60
CA ALA A 419 23.58 -12.55 -14.18
C ALA A 419 23.72 -11.96 -12.77
N LEU A 420 22.91 -10.93 -12.43
CA LEU A 420 22.85 -10.37 -11.08
C LEU A 420 22.32 -11.38 -10.05
N ILE A 421 21.27 -12.13 -10.36
CA ILE A 421 20.76 -13.20 -9.48
C ILE A 421 21.86 -14.24 -9.23
N LEU A 422 22.46 -14.79 -10.30
CA LEU A 422 23.52 -15.80 -10.18
C LEU A 422 24.75 -15.29 -9.41
N PHE A 423 25.08 -14.00 -9.55
CA PHE A 423 26.12 -13.34 -8.77
C PHE A 423 25.80 -13.39 -7.27
N PHE A 424 24.64 -12.86 -6.84
CA PHE A 424 24.27 -12.80 -5.44
C PHE A 424 24.07 -14.20 -4.84
N SER A 425 23.49 -15.14 -5.58
CA SER A 425 23.28 -16.53 -5.14
C SER A 425 24.59 -17.28 -4.88
N ASN A 426 25.62 -17.09 -5.72
CA ASN A 426 26.91 -17.76 -5.54
C ASN A 426 27.76 -17.09 -4.43
N ASN A 427 27.70 -15.76 -4.30
CA ASN A 427 28.59 -15.02 -3.40
C ASN A 427 28.09 -14.92 -1.96
N SER A 428 26.80 -15.18 -1.68
CA SER A 428 26.28 -15.29 -0.31
C SER A 428 26.92 -16.44 0.51
N HIS A 429 27.75 -17.28 -0.12
CA HIS A 429 28.35 -18.47 0.49
C HIS A 429 29.90 -18.50 0.52
N HIS A 430 30.62 -17.74 -0.30
CA HIS A 430 32.03 -18.07 -0.60
C HIS A 430 33.14 -17.38 0.24
N HIS A 431 32.85 -16.40 1.10
CA HIS A 431 33.88 -15.69 1.88
C HIS A 431 33.90 -16.01 3.37
N ASN A 432 34.63 -17.07 3.73
CA ASN A 432 35.14 -17.26 5.09
C ASN A 432 36.57 -17.85 5.08
N GLN A 433 37.58 -16.98 4.87
CA GLN A 433 39.01 -17.32 4.96
C GLN A 433 39.77 -16.33 5.88
N ASN A 434 39.32 -16.13 7.12
CA ASN A 434 40.19 -15.86 8.30
C ASN A 434 39.35 -15.61 9.57
N PRO A 435 39.31 -16.55 10.53
CA PRO A 435 38.47 -16.41 11.72
C PRO A 435 39.16 -15.64 12.86
N GLN A 436 39.19 -14.30 12.80
CA GLN A 436 39.51 -13.46 13.98
C GLN A 436 38.61 -12.21 14.11
N ASN A 437 37.51 -12.36 14.84
CA ASN A 437 36.87 -11.39 15.75
C ASN A 437 36.40 -10.00 15.27
N GLN A 438 36.22 -9.75 13.97
CA GLN A 438 35.42 -8.59 13.48
C GLN A 438 34.40 -8.94 12.37
N GLN A 439 34.22 -10.22 12.02
CA GLN A 439 33.44 -10.61 10.83
C GLN A 439 31.92 -10.80 11.05
N GLN A 440 31.45 -11.19 12.24
CA GLN A 440 30.04 -11.58 12.44
C GLN A 440 29.02 -10.50 12.05
N GLN A 441 29.23 -9.24 12.44
CA GLN A 441 28.35 -8.14 12.02
C GLN A 441 28.43 -7.83 10.51
N LYS A 442 29.56 -8.12 9.86
CA LYS A 442 29.72 -7.89 8.42
C LYS A 442 29.07 -9.01 7.59
N GLN A 443 29.09 -10.24 8.11
CA GLN A 443 28.46 -11.40 7.49
C GLN A 443 26.92 -11.34 7.55
N LYS A 444 26.30 -11.03 8.71
CA LYS A 444 24.83 -10.87 8.79
C LYS A 444 24.32 -9.83 7.77
N PHE A 445 24.98 -8.67 7.64
CA PHE A 445 24.57 -7.58 6.74
C PHE A 445 24.79 -7.88 5.24
N GLU A 446 25.88 -8.55 4.87
CA GLU A 446 26.11 -8.94 3.47
C GLU A 446 25.18 -10.09 3.03
N GLN A 447 24.71 -10.93 3.98
CA GLN A 447 23.72 -11.98 3.71
C GLN A 447 22.30 -11.44 3.55
N SER A 448 21.77 -10.62 4.47
CA SER A 448 20.38 -10.12 4.38
C SER A 448 20.12 -9.37 3.07
N ILE A 449 20.97 -8.39 2.75
CA ILE A 449 20.91 -7.61 1.50
C ILE A 449 20.91 -8.53 0.27
N SER A 450 21.66 -9.63 0.29
CA SER A 450 21.68 -10.57 -0.85
C SER A 450 20.33 -11.28 -1.03
N VAL A 451 19.61 -11.59 0.05
CA VAL A 451 18.30 -12.25 -0.01
C VAL A 451 17.25 -11.30 -0.57
N ASP A 452 17.18 -10.07 -0.06
CA ASP A 452 16.17 -9.08 -0.47
C ASP A 452 16.36 -8.68 -1.94
N VAL A 453 17.61 -8.46 -2.34
CA VAL A 453 17.96 -8.17 -3.75
C VAL A 453 17.62 -9.35 -4.66
N ILE A 454 17.88 -10.61 -4.26
CA ILE A 454 17.49 -11.76 -5.08
C ILE A 454 15.97 -11.87 -5.18
N ASN A 455 15.25 -11.74 -4.06
CA ASN A 455 13.78 -11.83 -4.03
C ASN A 455 13.14 -10.77 -4.94
N GLU A 456 13.65 -9.53 -4.93
CA GLU A 456 13.22 -8.45 -5.82
C GLU A 456 13.56 -8.74 -7.29
N LEU A 457 14.79 -9.18 -7.57
CA LEU A 457 15.22 -9.51 -8.94
C LEU A 457 14.45 -10.69 -9.54
N VAL A 458 13.98 -11.64 -8.74
CA VAL A 458 13.23 -12.84 -9.20
C VAL A 458 11.83 -12.49 -9.72
N LYS A 459 11.16 -11.45 -9.20
CA LYS A 459 9.77 -11.08 -9.55
C LYS A 459 9.53 -10.97 -11.07
N ASP A 460 10.38 -10.26 -11.81
CA ASP A 460 10.23 -10.09 -13.26
C ASP A 460 11.10 -11.05 -14.10
N LEU A 461 11.61 -12.14 -13.52
CA LEU A 461 12.48 -13.06 -14.25
C LEU A 461 11.69 -13.79 -15.36
N ASP A 462 12.24 -13.93 -16.57
CA ASP A 462 11.55 -14.60 -17.68
C ASP A 462 11.61 -16.15 -17.56
N GLU A 463 10.81 -16.80 -18.41
CA GLU A 463 10.59 -18.25 -18.41
C GLU A 463 11.87 -19.08 -18.62
N ASP A 464 12.76 -18.65 -19.52
CA ASP A 464 14.03 -19.34 -19.78
C ASP A 464 15.04 -19.06 -18.66
N SER A 465 15.11 -17.82 -18.17
CA SER A 465 15.99 -17.43 -17.05
C SER A 465 15.61 -18.13 -15.75
N ILE A 466 14.32 -18.30 -15.44
CA ILE A 466 13.85 -19.09 -14.29
C ILE A 466 14.35 -20.53 -14.40
N LYS A 467 14.27 -21.15 -15.59
CA LYS A 467 14.76 -22.51 -15.79
C LYS A 467 16.29 -22.60 -15.62
N ILE A 468 17.04 -21.59 -16.01
CA ILE A 468 18.50 -21.54 -15.76
C ILE A 468 18.79 -21.39 -14.26
N TYR A 469 18.08 -20.50 -13.55
CA TYR A 469 18.28 -20.26 -12.12
C TYR A 469 17.92 -21.49 -11.27
N LEU A 470 16.79 -22.16 -11.52
CA LEU A 470 16.46 -23.41 -10.83
C LEU A 470 17.50 -24.51 -11.06
N ASN A 471 18.02 -24.64 -12.29
CA ASN A 471 19.12 -25.56 -12.57
C ASN A 471 20.44 -25.19 -11.86
N SER A 472 20.71 -23.90 -11.58
CA SER A 472 21.84 -23.52 -10.72
C SER A 472 21.59 -23.85 -9.25
N LEU A 473 20.37 -23.64 -8.75
CA LEU A 473 19.97 -24.01 -7.38
C LEU A 473 20.08 -25.53 -7.14
N TYR A 474 19.63 -26.38 -8.08
CA TYR A 474 19.82 -27.83 -8.00
C TYR A 474 21.31 -28.21 -7.91
N LYS A 475 22.16 -27.57 -8.74
CA LYS A 475 23.62 -27.81 -8.72
C LYS A 475 24.26 -27.35 -7.42
N LEU A 476 23.85 -26.20 -6.87
CA LEU A 476 24.29 -25.71 -5.56
C LEU A 476 23.90 -26.69 -4.45
N PHE A 477 22.64 -27.16 -4.41
CA PHE A 477 22.14 -28.09 -3.40
C PHE A 477 22.92 -29.43 -3.34
N ILE A 478 23.29 -29.95 -4.51
CA ILE A 478 24.08 -31.17 -4.67
C ILE A 478 25.57 -30.93 -4.34
N ASN A 479 26.10 -29.74 -4.63
CA ASN A 479 27.53 -29.43 -4.57
C ASN A 479 27.91 -28.40 -3.50
N VAL A 480 27.17 -28.28 -2.40
CA VAL A 480 27.61 -27.49 -1.23
C VAL A 480 28.96 -28.04 -0.75
N VAL A 481 29.94 -27.16 -0.51
CA VAL A 481 31.30 -27.54 -0.07
C VAL A 481 31.66 -26.74 1.18
N SER A 482 32.02 -27.43 2.25
CA SER A 482 32.61 -26.82 3.44
C SER A 482 34.08 -26.43 3.20
N SER A 483 34.48 -25.28 3.76
CA SER A 483 35.76 -24.61 3.46
C SER A 483 37.02 -25.41 3.82
N SER A 484 36.92 -26.36 4.75
CA SER A 484 38.01 -27.23 5.22
C SER A 484 38.58 -28.16 4.15
N SER A 485 37.81 -28.51 3.11
CA SER A 485 38.20 -29.50 2.10
C SER A 485 39.27 -29.05 1.09
N SER A 486 39.74 -27.79 1.16
CA SER A 486 40.59 -27.17 0.12
C SER A 486 42.07 -26.98 0.49
N SER A 487 42.50 -27.39 1.69
CA SER A 487 43.86 -27.18 2.22
C SER A 487 44.80 -28.40 2.18
N SER A 488 44.43 -29.47 1.47
CA SER A 488 45.28 -30.65 1.25
C SER A 488 46.36 -30.39 0.19
N ASN A 489 47.33 -29.54 0.54
CA ASN A 489 48.52 -29.30 -0.28
C ASN A 489 49.80 -29.37 0.59
N ASP A 490 50.77 -30.15 0.12
CA ASP A 490 51.99 -30.59 0.80
C ASP A 490 52.60 -29.62 1.83
N ASN A 491 52.59 -30.02 3.10
CA ASN A 491 53.61 -29.60 4.06
C ASN A 491 53.95 -30.74 5.04
N SER A 492 54.65 -31.74 4.51
CA SER A 492 55.37 -32.71 5.32
C SER A 492 56.50 -32.02 6.08
N ASN A 493 56.23 -31.57 7.30
CA ASN A 493 57.28 -31.10 8.20
C ASN A 493 57.15 -31.78 9.56
N ASN A 494 57.97 -32.81 9.76
CA ASN A 494 58.08 -33.52 11.03
C ASN A 494 58.42 -32.54 12.16
N ASN A 495 57.59 -32.50 13.18
CA ASN A 495 58.10 -32.32 14.54
C ASN A 495 57.25 -33.16 15.49
N SER A 496 57.88 -34.18 16.05
CA SER A 496 57.31 -34.98 17.12
C SER A 496 57.23 -34.17 18.39
N ASN A 497 56.05 -34.08 18.99
CA ASN A 497 55.88 -34.15 20.44
C ASN A 497 54.60 -34.95 20.68
N ASN A 498 54.72 -36.03 21.44
CA ASN A 498 53.58 -36.82 21.88
C ASN A 498 53.10 -36.21 23.18
N GLU A 499 51.94 -35.56 23.17
CA GLU A 499 51.10 -35.28 24.34
C GLU A 499 49.71 -34.91 23.77
N ASP A 500 48.66 -35.46 24.37
CA ASP A 500 47.23 -35.17 24.14
C ASP A 500 46.58 -35.63 22.80
N GLU A 501 46.35 -36.95 22.67
CA GLU A 501 45.48 -37.53 21.61
C GLU A 501 43.98 -37.16 21.80
N ASP A 502 43.52 -36.95 23.03
CA ASP A 502 42.10 -36.69 23.34
C ASP A 502 41.62 -35.29 22.89
N ASP A 503 42.47 -34.25 22.98
CA ASP A 503 42.10 -32.88 22.58
C ASP A 503 41.98 -32.73 21.05
N MET A 504 42.77 -33.47 20.25
CA MET A 504 42.63 -33.46 18.78
C MET A 504 41.26 -33.96 18.33
N VAL A 505 40.72 -35.00 18.98
CA VAL A 505 39.42 -35.58 18.61
C VAL A 505 38.27 -34.59 18.88
N ILE A 506 38.36 -33.83 19.97
CA ILE A 506 37.36 -32.80 20.31
C ILE A 506 37.39 -31.65 19.30
N ASP A 507 38.57 -31.23 18.85
CA ASP A 507 38.69 -30.19 17.81
C ASP A 507 38.29 -30.67 16.41
N GLU A 508 38.51 -31.94 16.06
CA GLU A 508 37.98 -32.53 14.81
C GLU A 508 36.45 -32.60 14.83
N MET A 509 35.85 -33.15 15.90
CA MET A 509 34.38 -33.24 16.03
C MET A 509 33.70 -31.86 16.00
N ASN A 510 34.26 -30.86 16.69
CA ASN A 510 33.75 -29.47 16.65
C ASN A 510 33.84 -28.83 15.26
N ASN A 511 34.79 -29.23 14.42
CA ASN A 511 34.93 -28.73 13.05
C ASN A 511 33.98 -29.45 12.09
N GLU A 512 33.76 -30.75 12.25
CA GLU A 512 32.76 -31.50 11.49
C GLU A 512 31.34 -30.95 11.74
N GLU A 513 30.93 -30.79 13.01
CA GLU A 513 29.59 -30.31 13.38
C GLU A 513 29.30 -28.88 12.84
N LYS A 514 30.31 -27.98 12.88
CA LYS A 514 30.21 -26.65 12.26
C LYS A 514 30.09 -26.73 10.74
N SER A 515 30.80 -27.67 10.11
CA SER A 515 30.73 -27.86 8.66
C SER A 515 29.37 -28.38 8.21
N GLU A 516 28.77 -29.27 9.00
CA GLU A 516 27.46 -29.88 8.73
C GLU A 516 26.34 -28.86 8.92
N LYS A 517 26.35 -28.09 10.03
CA LYS A 517 25.43 -26.94 10.24
C LYS A 517 25.50 -25.94 9.09
N TYR A 518 26.69 -25.57 8.62
CA TYR A 518 26.84 -24.67 7.46
C TYR A 518 26.24 -25.26 6.17
N ILE A 519 26.48 -26.55 5.89
CA ILE A 519 25.93 -27.23 4.71
C ILE A 519 24.39 -27.22 4.75
N ASP A 520 23.81 -27.50 5.90
CA ASP A 520 22.36 -27.54 6.07
C ASP A 520 21.74 -26.13 6.04
N SER A 521 22.38 -25.10 6.60
CA SER A 521 21.95 -23.70 6.41
C SER A 521 21.93 -23.29 4.94
N SER A 522 22.96 -23.63 4.16
CA SER A 522 22.97 -23.39 2.71
C SER A 522 21.85 -24.13 1.98
N ARG A 523 21.55 -25.38 2.36
CA ARG A 523 20.43 -26.14 1.78
C ARG A 523 19.07 -25.57 2.16
N HIS A 524 18.90 -25.11 3.42
CA HIS A 524 17.71 -24.38 3.87
C HIS A 524 17.48 -23.13 3.02
N TRP A 525 18.53 -22.32 2.81
CA TRP A 525 18.44 -21.12 1.98
C TRP A 525 18.01 -21.45 0.54
N ILE A 526 18.57 -22.50 -0.07
CA ILE A 526 18.16 -22.96 -1.41
C ILE A 526 16.68 -23.39 -1.44
N LEU A 527 16.20 -24.13 -0.43
CA LEU A 527 14.79 -24.52 -0.32
C LEU A 527 13.89 -23.31 -0.07
N SER A 528 14.37 -22.30 0.66
CA SER A 528 13.67 -21.03 0.85
C SER A 528 13.46 -20.35 -0.49
N GLN A 529 14.55 -20.14 -1.25
CA GLN A 529 14.56 -19.56 -2.60
C GLN A 529 13.66 -20.32 -3.58
N ILE A 530 13.70 -21.65 -3.59
CA ILE A 530 12.78 -22.49 -4.39
C ILE A 530 11.32 -22.17 -4.09
N GLY A 531 10.96 -21.99 -2.81
CA GLY A 531 9.59 -21.61 -2.44
C GLY A 531 9.23 -20.17 -2.81
N HIS A 532 10.18 -19.24 -2.77
CA HIS A 532 9.97 -17.85 -3.20
C HIS A 532 9.68 -17.80 -4.71
N ILE A 533 10.48 -18.51 -5.52
CA ILE A 533 10.22 -18.72 -6.97
C ILE A 533 8.84 -19.36 -7.18
N SER A 534 8.49 -20.38 -6.38
CA SER A 534 7.20 -21.08 -6.52
C SER A 534 6.00 -20.18 -6.23
N LYS A 535 6.07 -19.36 -5.17
CA LYS A 535 5.05 -18.36 -4.82
C LYS A 535 4.91 -17.27 -5.91
N ASP A 536 6.01 -16.86 -6.55
CA ASP A 536 5.95 -15.92 -7.68
C ASP A 536 5.32 -16.55 -8.93
N LEU A 537 5.77 -17.76 -9.30
CA LEU A 537 5.28 -18.48 -10.47
C LEU A 537 3.76 -18.64 -10.50
N VAL A 538 3.14 -18.91 -9.35
CA VAL A 538 1.70 -19.13 -9.22
C VAL A 538 0.88 -17.85 -9.43
N LYS A 539 1.48 -16.67 -9.23
CA LYS A 539 0.85 -15.36 -9.51
C LYS A 539 0.84 -15.02 -11.02
N ARG A 540 1.58 -15.75 -11.85
CA ARG A 540 1.74 -15.46 -13.28
C ARG A 540 0.53 -15.87 -14.11
N PRO A 541 0.28 -15.24 -15.27
CA PRO A 541 -0.81 -15.62 -16.16
C PRO A 541 -0.68 -17.08 -16.63
N THR A 542 -1.82 -17.75 -16.77
CA THR A 542 -1.94 -19.18 -17.09
C THR A 542 -1.15 -19.60 -18.35
N GLU A 543 -1.03 -18.71 -19.33
CA GLU A 543 -0.27 -18.93 -20.57
C GLU A 543 1.24 -19.12 -20.34
N SER A 544 1.81 -18.44 -19.33
CA SER A 544 3.22 -18.59 -18.93
C SER A 544 3.43 -19.89 -18.15
N LEU A 545 2.52 -20.19 -17.21
CA LEU A 545 2.51 -21.43 -16.44
C LEU A 545 2.47 -22.69 -17.33
N ILE A 546 1.71 -22.68 -18.43
CA ILE A 546 1.66 -23.81 -19.38
C ILE A 546 3.02 -24.09 -20.04
N LYS A 547 3.84 -23.06 -20.34
CA LYS A 547 5.20 -23.27 -20.87
C LYS A 547 6.15 -23.81 -19.80
N LEU A 548 5.95 -23.39 -18.56
CA LEU A 548 6.75 -23.77 -17.39
C LEU A 548 6.32 -25.12 -16.79
N GLU A 549 5.22 -25.72 -17.27
CA GLU A 549 4.67 -26.99 -16.80
C GLU A 549 5.72 -28.13 -16.68
N PRO A 550 6.63 -28.35 -17.65
CA PRO A 550 7.66 -29.38 -17.52
C PRO A 550 8.67 -29.08 -16.40
N MET A 551 9.02 -27.81 -16.21
CA MET A 551 9.97 -27.37 -15.18
C MET A 551 9.35 -27.48 -13.78
N LEU A 552 8.08 -27.12 -13.62
CA LEU A 552 7.34 -27.33 -12.37
C LEU A 552 7.26 -28.81 -12.00
N LEU A 553 7.12 -29.70 -12.99
CA LEU A 553 7.17 -31.15 -12.77
C LEU A 553 8.59 -31.64 -12.41
N GLU A 554 9.64 -31.11 -13.06
CA GLU A 554 11.05 -31.34 -12.69
C GLU A 554 11.32 -30.91 -11.23
N LEU A 555 10.75 -29.78 -10.78
CA LEU A 555 10.85 -29.28 -9.41
C LEU A 555 10.14 -30.18 -8.38
N LEU A 556 8.90 -30.59 -8.65
CA LEU A 556 8.19 -31.53 -7.78
C LEU A 556 8.93 -32.88 -7.67
N GLN A 557 9.51 -33.36 -8.78
CA GLN A 557 10.33 -34.58 -8.79
C GLN A 557 11.61 -34.41 -7.97
N PHE A 558 12.30 -33.28 -8.08
CA PHE A 558 13.50 -32.97 -7.29
C PHE A 558 13.21 -33.00 -5.78
N LEU A 559 12.19 -32.25 -5.34
CA LEU A 559 11.82 -32.15 -3.92
C LEU A 559 11.38 -33.50 -3.35
N TYR A 560 10.50 -34.24 -4.06
CA TYR A 560 10.02 -35.56 -3.61
C TYR A 560 11.09 -36.64 -3.64
N PHE A 561 12.06 -36.55 -4.55
CA PHE A 561 13.18 -37.49 -4.60
C PHE A 561 14.11 -37.26 -3.41
N HIS A 562 14.52 -36.02 -3.15
CA HIS A 562 15.46 -35.73 -2.07
C HIS A 562 14.85 -35.90 -0.66
N SER A 563 13.53 -35.84 -0.49
CA SER A 563 12.90 -36.17 0.80
C SER A 563 12.99 -37.66 1.16
N TYR A 564 12.98 -38.59 0.20
CA TYR A 564 12.81 -40.03 0.49
C TYR A 564 13.86 -40.98 -0.08
N TYR A 565 14.71 -40.53 -1.00
CA TYR A 565 15.61 -41.42 -1.76
C TYR A 565 17.09 -41.06 -1.59
N LEU A 566 17.92 -42.07 -1.84
CA LEU A 566 19.37 -42.02 -1.96
C LEU A 566 19.76 -42.20 -3.43
N THR A 567 20.80 -41.50 -3.87
CA THR A 567 21.31 -41.54 -5.25
C THR A 567 22.15 -42.79 -5.50
N CYS A 568 22.19 -43.24 -6.75
CA CYS A 568 22.80 -44.51 -7.12
C CYS A 568 24.26 -44.36 -7.55
N GLU A 569 25.14 -45.27 -7.10
CA GLU A 569 26.53 -45.28 -7.54
C GLU A 569 26.65 -45.86 -8.97
N SER A 570 26.91 -44.99 -9.95
CA SER A 570 27.16 -45.44 -11.31
C SER A 570 28.50 -46.17 -11.41
N LYS A 571 28.48 -47.51 -11.49
CA LYS A 571 29.67 -48.26 -11.89
C LYS A 571 30.11 -47.82 -13.29
N PRO A 572 31.41 -47.55 -13.53
CA PRO A 572 31.89 -47.19 -14.85
C PRO A 572 31.68 -48.39 -15.80
N VAL A 573 30.97 -48.16 -16.91
CA VAL A 573 30.67 -49.20 -17.91
C VAL A 573 31.94 -49.59 -18.67
N ALA A 574 32.66 -50.56 -18.11
CA ALA A 574 33.85 -51.15 -18.71
C ALA A 574 33.49 -52.15 -19.81
N ALA A 575 33.50 -51.66 -21.05
CA ALA A 575 33.86 -52.37 -22.28
C ALA A 575 33.45 -53.85 -22.46
N VAL A 576 32.32 -54.10 -23.15
CA VAL A 576 32.13 -55.31 -23.98
C VAL A 576 31.51 -54.95 -25.33
N ALA A 577 32.34 -54.69 -26.34
CA ALA A 577 31.94 -54.66 -27.75
C ALA A 577 33.14 -54.96 -28.67
N THR A 578 33.65 -56.19 -28.60
CA THR A 578 34.66 -56.71 -29.53
C THR A 578 34.07 -56.89 -30.94
N ALA A 579 34.32 -55.94 -31.84
CA ALA A 579 33.95 -56.04 -33.26
C ALA A 579 35.20 -55.97 -34.16
N THR A 580 35.65 -57.14 -34.63
CA THR A 580 36.75 -57.28 -35.59
C THR A 580 36.36 -56.72 -36.98
N PRO A 581 37.24 -55.97 -37.67
CA PRO A 581 36.93 -55.41 -38.97
C PRO A 581 37.25 -56.38 -40.12
N VAL A 582 36.25 -56.84 -40.87
CA VAL A 582 36.45 -57.58 -42.14
C VAL A 582 35.63 -56.97 -43.29
N THR A 583 36.30 -56.04 -43.98
CA THR A 583 36.23 -55.70 -45.42
C THR A 583 34.94 -55.88 -46.26
N LYS A 584 34.63 -54.79 -46.98
CA LYS A 584 33.99 -54.69 -48.33
C LYS A 584 32.47 -54.93 -48.46
N GLY A 585 31.71 -53.83 -48.51
CA GLY A 585 30.33 -53.80 -49.03
C GLY A 585 29.80 -52.38 -49.27
N LYS A 586 29.69 -51.94 -50.54
CA LYS A 586 29.25 -50.59 -50.95
C LYS A 586 27.86 -50.19 -50.41
N LYS A 587 27.72 -49.02 -49.77
CA LYS A 587 26.71 -47.97 -50.11
C LYS A 587 26.80 -46.70 -49.26
N LYS A 588 26.45 -45.57 -49.91
CA LYS A 588 26.07 -44.22 -49.43
C LYS A 588 26.74 -43.64 -48.16
N VAL A 589 27.43 -42.52 -48.39
CA VAL A 589 27.76 -41.51 -47.38
C VAL A 589 26.48 -40.77 -46.96
N THR A 590 26.18 -40.80 -45.67
CA THR A 590 25.43 -39.76 -44.94
C THR A 590 26.08 -39.63 -43.57
N ALA A 591 26.51 -38.43 -43.19
CA ALA A 591 27.17 -38.20 -41.91
C ALA A 591 26.18 -38.36 -40.77
N ALA A 592 26.50 -39.24 -39.83
CA ALA A 592 25.88 -39.30 -38.51
C ALA A 592 26.98 -39.03 -37.49
N VAL A 593 27.05 -37.79 -37.00
CA VAL A 593 27.73 -37.51 -35.74
C VAL A 593 26.94 -38.23 -34.66
N VAL A 594 27.56 -39.19 -33.98
CA VAL A 594 26.96 -39.87 -32.84
C VAL A 594 26.94 -38.87 -31.68
N ALA A 595 25.86 -38.11 -31.58
CA ALA A 595 25.54 -37.38 -30.36
C ALA A 595 25.33 -38.40 -29.24
N ALA A 596 25.95 -38.18 -28.08
CA ALA A 596 25.65 -38.96 -26.89
C ALA A 596 24.15 -38.81 -26.55
N PRO A 597 23.49 -39.88 -26.06
CA PRO A 597 22.10 -39.75 -25.64
C PRO A 597 22.00 -38.71 -24.52
N VAL A 598 21.20 -37.68 -24.76
CA VAL A 598 20.87 -36.68 -23.74
C VAL A 598 20.10 -37.41 -22.65
N LYS A 599 20.70 -37.53 -21.46
CA LYS A 599 20.03 -38.07 -20.26
C LYS A 599 18.76 -37.25 -20.02
N THR A 600 17.67 -37.93 -19.68
CA THR A 600 16.49 -37.23 -19.17
C THR A 600 16.78 -36.70 -17.76
N PHE A 601 16.16 -35.59 -17.36
CA PHE A 601 16.31 -34.98 -16.03
C PHE A 601 16.22 -36.03 -14.91
N THR A 602 15.29 -36.98 -15.04
CA THR A 602 15.07 -38.08 -14.11
C THR A 602 16.26 -39.04 -13.99
N GLU A 603 17.00 -39.32 -15.07
CA GLU A 603 18.23 -40.13 -15.03
C GLU A 603 19.40 -39.34 -14.42
N GLU A 604 19.44 -38.03 -14.60
CA GLU A 604 20.43 -37.16 -13.99
C GLU A 604 20.21 -37.09 -12.47
N LEU A 605 18.97 -36.82 -12.02
CA LEU A 605 18.53 -36.82 -10.62
C LEU A 605 18.89 -38.11 -9.87
N PHE A 606 18.76 -39.27 -10.50
CA PHE A 606 19.10 -40.56 -9.88
C PHE A 606 20.61 -40.82 -9.76
N THR A 607 21.44 -40.16 -10.57
CA THR A 607 22.90 -40.41 -10.67
C THR A 607 23.78 -39.30 -10.08
N SER A 608 23.21 -38.13 -9.78
CA SER A 608 23.94 -36.98 -9.20
C SER A 608 24.12 -37.11 -7.68
N LYS A 609 25.12 -37.90 -7.24
CA LYS A 609 25.44 -38.08 -5.82
C LYS A 609 25.81 -36.73 -5.15
N PRO A 610 25.10 -36.32 -4.07
CA PRO A 610 25.49 -35.15 -3.28
C PRO A 610 26.92 -35.29 -2.74
N LYS A 611 27.67 -34.17 -2.67
CA LYS A 611 29.04 -34.19 -2.14
C LYS A 611 29.11 -34.57 -0.65
N SER A 612 28.16 -34.04 0.12
CA SER A 612 27.93 -34.35 1.53
C SER A 612 26.55 -35.00 1.66
N GLU A 613 26.35 -35.91 2.61
CA GLU A 613 25.05 -36.55 2.80
C GLU A 613 23.94 -35.53 3.13
N ILE A 614 22.68 -35.90 2.91
CA ILE A 614 21.51 -35.05 3.17
C ILE A 614 20.92 -35.50 4.50
N SER A 615 21.02 -34.62 5.51
CA SER A 615 20.48 -34.85 6.86
C SER A 615 18.96 -35.04 6.85
N GLN A 616 18.41 -35.67 7.89
CA GLN A 616 16.98 -35.89 7.98
C GLN A 616 16.18 -34.56 8.04
N SER A 617 16.70 -33.55 8.74
CA SER A 617 16.09 -32.21 8.78
C SER A 617 15.89 -31.61 7.38
N ILE A 618 16.90 -31.70 6.51
CA ILE A 618 16.77 -31.23 5.13
C ILE A 618 15.80 -32.11 4.31
N ARG A 619 15.74 -33.42 4.55
CA ARG A 619 14.76 -34.30 3.89
C ARG A 619 13.33 -33.94 4.24
N ASP A 620 13.07 -33.66 5.52
CA ASP A 620 11.76 -33.25 6.01
C ASP A 620 11.39 -31.88 5.42
N GLN A 621 12.34 -30.94 5.34
CA GLN A 621 12.14 -29.65 4.67
C GLN A 621 11.91 -29.77 3.16
N CYS A 622 12.59 -30.69 2.46
CA CYS A 622 12.27 -31.02 1.07
C CYS A 622 10.81 -31.50 0.93
N PHE A 623 10.31 -32.29 1.88
CA PHE A 623 8.91 -32.75 1.90
C PHE A 623 7.92 -31.62 2.20
N ILE A 624 8.21 -30.78 3.20
CA ILE A 624 7.39 -29.59 3.52
C ILE A 624 7.30 -28.67 2.29
N ARG A 625 8.43 -28.42 1.61
CA ARG A 625 8.46 -27.61 0.38
C ARG A 625 7.74 -28.30 -0.78
N PHE A 626 7.87 -29.63 -0.94
CA PHE A 626 7.07 -30.39 -1.90
C PHE A 626 5.57 -30.22 -1.67
N CYS A 627 5.10 -30.35 -0.43
CA CYS A 627 3.69 -30.14 -0.07
C CYS A 627 3.24 -28.70 -0.34
N SER A 628 4.04 -27.70 0.01
CA SER A 628 3.73 -26.29 -0.27
C SER A 628 3.62 -26.00 -1.76
N VAL A 629 4.58 -26.46 -2.58
CA VAL A 629 4.54 -26.25 -4.04
C VAL A 629 3.35 -26.99 -4.68
N LEU A 630 3.07 -28.23 -4.24
CA LEU A 630 1.93 -28.99 -4.74
C LEU A 630 0.58 -28.39 -4.29
N GLU A 631 0.52 -27.74 -3.13
CA GLU A 631 -0.67 -27.02 -2.66
C GLU A 631 -0.97 -25.79 -3.53
N GLU A 632 0.03 -24.95 -3.81
CA GLU A 632 -0.15 -23.80 -4.70
C GLU A 632 -0.60 -24.23 -6.11
N LEU A 633 -0.02 -25.31 -6.63
CA LEU A 633 -0.43 -25.93 -7.90
C LEU A 633 -1.84 -26.56 -7.83
N SER A 634 -2.34 -26.93 -6.64
CA SER A 634 -3.68 -27.50 -6.46
C SER A 634 -4.81 -26.47 -6.60
N TYR A 635 -4.51 -25.17 -6.46
CA TYR A 635 -5.47 -24.09 -6.75
C TYR A 635 -5.52 -23.73 -8.25
N LEU A 636 -4.48 -24.07 -9.02
CA LEU A 636 -4.36 -23.70 -10.43
C LEU A 636 -5.11 -24.67 -11.35
N THR A 637 -5.69 -24.12 -12.42
CA THR A 637 -6.39 -24.88 -13.47
C THR A 637 -5.78 -24.52 -14.81
N LEU A 638 -4.92 -25.39 -15.34
CA LEU A 638 -4.21 -25.16 -16.62
C LEU A 638 -4.96 -25.76 -17.84
N GLU A 639 -6.01 -26.56 -17.62
CA GLU A 639 -6.79 -27.13 -18.72
C GLU A 639 -7.51 -26.03 -19.52
N SER A 640 -7.25 -25.97 -20.83
CA SER A 640 -7.93 -25.02 -21.72
C SER A 640 -9.43 -25.33 -21.81
N THR A 641 -10.25 -24.43 -21.27
CA THR A 641 -11.69 -24.63 -21.07
C THR A 641 -12.47 -24.72 -22.39
N LYS A 642 -12.53 -25.93 -22.97
CA LYS A 642 -13.47 -26.25 -24.04
C LYS A 642 -14.89 -26.12 -23.47
N GLN A 643 -15.79 -25.49 -24.23
CA GLN A 643 -17.03 -24.87 -23.75
C GLN A 643 -18.09 -25.79 -23.09
N GLN A 644 -17.78 -27.06 -22.77
CA GLN A 644 -18.72 -28.04 -22.23
C GLN A 644 -18.12 -28.99 -21.16
N THR A 645 -16.84 -28.89 -20.79
CA THR A 645 -16.24 -29.74 -19.72
C THR A 645 -16.16 -28.99 -18.39
N THR A 646 -16.52 -29.66 -17.28
CA THR A 646 -16.28 -29.17 -15.93
C THR A 646 -14.80 -29.25 -15.60
N SER A 647 -14.12 -28.11 -15.56
CA SER A 647 -12.74 -28.00 -15.08
C SER A 647 -12.65 -28.27 -13.59
N TYR A 648 -11.58 -28.94 -13.16
CA TYR A 648 -11.25 -29.16 -11.75
C TYR A 648 -9.94 -28.45 -11.40
N GLU A 649 -9.90 -27.88 -10.18
CA GLU A 649 -8.70 -27.28 -9.60
C GLU A 649 -7.58 -28.34 -9.47
N GLY A 650 -6.32 -27.96 -9.70
CA GLY A 650 -5.16 -28.86 -9.66
C GLY A 650 -4.82 -29.60 -10.96
N THR A 651 -5.40 -29.19 -12.09
CA THR A 651 -5.21 -29.85 -13.40
C THR A 651 -4.11 -29.21 -14.26
N MET A 652 -3.29 -30.04 -14.88
CA MET A 652 -2.28 -29.68 -15.89
C MET A 652 -2.94 -29.40 -17.26
N SER A 653 -2.17 -28.87 -18.23
CA SER A 653 -2.70 -28.53 -19.57
C SER A 653 -3.28 -29.72 -20.36
N ASN A 654 -2.94 -30.95 -19.97
CA ASN A 654 -3.48 -32.19 -20.53
C ASN A 654 -4.77 -32.71 -19.84
N GLY A 655 -5.25 -32.03 -18.78
CA GLY A 655 -6.41 -32.43 -17.99
C GLY A 655 -6.16 -33.49 -16.91
N GLU A 656 -4.92 -33.92 -16.69
CA GLU A 656 -4.55 -34.80 -15.56
C GLU A 656 -4.14 -33.95 -14.34
N PHE A 657 -4.33 -34.47 -13.13
CA PHE A 657 -3.88 -33.78 -11.91
C PHE A 657 -2.36 -33.86 -11.72
N TRP A 658 -1.75 -32.77 -11.21
CA TRP A 658 -0.33 -32.75 -10.81
C TRP A 658 0.03 -33.90 -9.85
N ALA A 659 -0.82 -34.13 -8.85
CA ALA A 659 -0.67 -35.23 -7.90
C ALA A 659 -0.74 -36.62 -8.56
N SER A 660 -1.50 -36.77 -9.65
CA SER A 660 -1.62 -38.04 -10.39
C SER A 660 -0.34 -38.34 -11.20
N LYS A 661 0.34 -37.31 -11.73
CA LYS A 661 1.71 -37.44 -12.28
C LYS A 661 2.72 -37.80 -11.20
N MET A 662 2.70 -37.12 -10.05
CA MET A 662 3.65 -37.39 -8.96
C MET A 662 3.45 -38.77 -8.31
N ALA A 663 2.21 -39.21 -8.12
CA ALA A 663 1.91 -40.58 -7.65
C ALA A 663 2.38 -41.64 -8.67
N SER A 664 2.27 -41.35 -9.97
CA SER A 664 2.83 -42.21 -11.02
C SER A 664 4.36 -42.29 -10.95
N PHE A 665 5.05 -41.16 -10.70
CA PHE A 665 6.50 -41.09 -10.51
C PHE A 665 6.96 -41.85 -9.25
N GLN A 666 6.29 -41.64 -8.11
CA GLN A 666 6.49 -42.38 -6.86
C GLN A 666 6.34 -43.90 -7.08
N TYR A 667 5.27 -44.33 -7.75
CA TYR A 667 5.01 -45.72 -8.04
C TYR A 667 6.09 -46.35 -8.93
N ASP A 668 6.56 -45.61 -9.94
CA ASP A 668 7.63 -46.06 -10.84
C ASP A 668 8.98 -46.22 -10.11
N LEU A 669 9.29 -45.34 -9.14
CA LEU A 669 10.43 -45.47 -8.23
C LEU A 669 10.32 -46.74 -7.38
N LEU A 670 9.22 -46.86 -6.61
CA LEU A 670 8.98 -47.97 -5.68
C LEU A 670 8.97 -49.34 -6.37
N LYS A 671 8.32 -49.44 -7.54
CA LYS A 671 8.17 -50.71 -8.27
C LYS A 671 9.44 -51.15 -8.98
N LYS A 672 10.26 -50.23 -9.46
CA LYS A 672 11.51 -50.58 -10.17
C LYS A 672 12.66 -50.84 -9.20
N GLY A 673 12.73 -50.10 -8.09
CA GLY A 673 13.76 -50.28 -7.05
C GLY A 673 13.74 -51.65 -6.35
N SER A 674 12.66 -52.43 -6.49
CA SER A 674 12.54 -53.78 -5.90
C SER A 674 13.03 -54.91 -6.81
N THR A 675 13.58 -54.62 -8.00
CA THR A 675 14.04 -55.66 -8.96
C THR A 675 15.38 -55.44 -9.66
N ASP A 676 15.95 -54.23 -9.65
CA ASP A 676 17.27 -53.91 -10.24
C ASP A 676 18.22 -53.29 -9.20
N SER A 677 19.49 -53.70 -9.19
CA SER A 677 20.53 -53.15 -8.30
C SER A 677 20.98 -51.72 -8.66
N ASP A 678 20.60 -51.24 -9.84
CA ASP A 678 21.14 -50.04 -10.47
C ASP A 678 20.19 -48.83 -10.33
N ARG A 679 19.35 -48.82 -9.29
CA ARG A 679 18.33 -47.77 -9.06
C ARG A 679 18.28 -47.27 -7.60
N PRO A 680 17.86 -46.00 -7.40
CA PRO A 680 17.88 -45.32 -6.11
C PRO A 680 17.11 -46.05 -5.02
N GLN A 681 17.72 -46.16 -3.83
CA GLN A 681 17.15 -46.78 -2.64
C GLN A 681 16.37 -45.75 -1.81
N LEU A 682 15.43 -46.19 -0.97
CA LEU A 682 14.85 -45.32 0.06
C LEU A 682 15.91 -44.99 1.12
N SER A 683 15.85 -43.79 1.71
CA SER A 683 16.63 -43.42 2.88
C SER A 683 16.18 -44.13 4.17
N THR A 684 14.92 -44.54 4.23
CA THR A 684 14.27 -45.17 5.40
C THR A 684 13.65 -46.51 5.06
N PHE A 685 13.61 -47.42 6.05
CA PHE A 685 13.00 -48.74 5.88
C PHE A 685 11.47 -48.64 5.70
N LEU A 686 10.90 -49.43 4.79
CA LEU A 686 9.47 -49.40 4.44
C LEU A 686 8.75 -50.69 4.92
N PRO A 687 8.02 -50.67 6.06
CA PRO A 687 7.51 -51.89 6.70
C PRO A 687 6.56 -52.72 5.84
N MET A 688 5.55 -52.09 5.24
CA MET A 688 4.49 -52.78 4.48
C MET A 688 4.84 -52.99 2.99
N GLY A 689 6.00 -52.50 2.55
CA GLY A 689 6.47 -52.60 1.17
C GLY A 689 5.54 -51.92 0.15
N ILE A 690 5.57 -52.38 -1.10
CA ILE A 690 4.89 -51.70 -2.21
C ILE A 690 3.42 -52.10 -2.44
N LYS A 691 2.89 -53.08 -1.70
CA LYS A 691 1.54 -53.63 -1.94
C LYS A 691 0.40 -52.60 -1.82
N PRO A 692 0.38 -51.68 -0.83
CA PRO A 692 -0.70 -50.70 -0.71
C PRO A 692 -0.75 -49.73 -1.90
N ILE A 693 0.40 -49.18 -2.31
CA ILE A 693 0.49 -48.33 -3.52
C ILE A 693 0.13 -49.11 -4.78
N ASP A 694 0.54 -50.37 -4.90
CA ASP A 694 0.19 -51.24 -6.04
C ASP A 694 -1.32 -51.58 -6.08
N ARG A 695 -2.06 -51.39 -4.98
CA ARG A 695 -3.54 -51.41 -4.92
C ARG A 695 -4.12 -50.06 -5.34
N ILE A 696 -3.64 -48.95 -4.76
CA ILE A 696 -4.06 -47.58 -5.14
C ILE A 696 -3.95 -47.36 -6.65
N MET A 697 -2.78 -47.61 -7.24
CA MET A 697 -2.54 -47.27 -8.65
C MET A 697 -3.41 -48.06 -9.61
N LYS A 698 -3.82 -49.29 -9.26
CA LYS A 698 -4.82 -50.04 -10.04
C LYS A 698 -6.22 -49.41 -9.93
N ILE A 699 -6.59 -48.91 -8.75
CA ILE A 699 -7.85 -48.21 -8.54
C ILE A 699 -7.86 -46.90 -9.34
N VAL A 700 -6.82 -46.06 -9.22
CA VAL A 700 -6.64 -44.79 -9.97
C VAL A 700 -6.73 -45.02 -11.49
N GLN A 701 -5.99 -46.01 -12.03
CA GLN A 701 -6.09 -46.36 -13.45
C GLN A 701 -7.52 -46.81 -13.84
N SER A 702 -8.22 -47.54 -12.98
CA SER A 702 -9.62 -47.93 -13.22
C SER A 702 -10.58 -46.73 -13.20
N ILE A 703 -10.29 -45.71 -12.38
CA ILE A 703 -11.07 -44.48 -12.26
C ILE A 703 -10.89 -43.64 -13.53
N GLN A 704 -9.65 -43.37 -13.93
CA GLN A 704 -9.31 -42.60 -15.15
C GLN A 704 -9.91 -43.22 -16.43
N LEU A 705 -9.98 -44.55 -16.50
CA LEU A 705 -10.69 -45.25 -17.58
C LEU A 705 -12.21 -45.06 -17.52
N LYS A 706 -12.82 -45.09 -16.33
CA LYS A 706 -14.27 -44.91 -16.14
C LYS A 706 -14.73 -43.47 -16.39
N GLN A 707 -13.96 -42.46 -15.97
CA GLN A 707 -14.28 -41.04 -16.15
C GLN A 707 -14.62 -40.69 -17.60
N LYS A 708 -13.87 -41.23 -18.57
CA LYS A 708 -14.08 -41.06 -20.02
C LYS A 708 -15.42 -41.59 -20.55
N SER A 709 -16.21 -42.28 -19.73
CA SER A 709 -17.49 -42.92 -20.10
C SER A 709 -18.70 -42.50 -19.25
N ALA A 710 -18.51 -41.75 -18.15
CA ALA A 710 -19.46 -41.74 -17.04
C ALA A 710 -19.97 -40.33 -16.65
N GLU A 711 -20.82 -39.71 -17.49
CA GLU A 711 -21.44 -38.39 -17.21
C GLU A 711 -22.08 -38.29 -15.81
N LYS A 712 -22.86 -39.29 -15.39
CA LYS A 712 -23.69 -39.22 -14.17
C LYS A 712 -22.95 -39.38 -12.84
N ARG A 713 -21.66 -39.76 -12.85
CA ARG A 713 -20.86 -39.99 -11.64
C ARG A 713 -19.45 -39.40 -11.73
N LEU A 714 -19.21 -38.50 -12.69
CA LEU A 714 -17.90 -37.91 -12.94
C LEU A 714 -17.31 -37.29 -11.66
N ASN A 715 -18.07 -36.45 -10.96
CA ASN A 715 -17.64 -35.83 -9.71
C ASN A 715 -17.20 -36.84 -8.64
N GLN A 716 -17.96 -37.93 -8.42
CA GLN A 716 -17.56 -38.96 -7.44
C GLN A 716 -16.24 -39.63 -7.84
N LEU A 717 -16.09 -39.98 -9.12
CA LEU A 717 -14.88 -40.60 -9.64
C LEU A 717 -13.67 -39.67 -9.51
N VAL A 718 -13.83 -38.37 -9.81
CA VAL A 718 -12.76 -37.37 -9.69
C VAL A 718 -12.39 -37.13 -8.23
N GLY A 719 -13.36 -37.00 -7.33
CA GLY A 719 -13.09 -36.83 -5.89
C GLY A 719 -12.34 -38.03 -5.29
N PHE A 720 -12.67 -39.25 -5.72
CA PHE A 720 -11.90 -40.44 -5.34
C PHE A 720 -10.51 -40.50 -5.97
N GLU A 721 -10.32 -40.10 -7.24
CA GLU A 721 -8.97 -40.03 -7.82
C GLU A 721 -8.07 -39.12 -6.98
N LEU A 722 -8.54 -37.90 -6.70
CA LEU A 722 -7.78 -36.90 -5.94
C LEU A 722 -7.39 -37.44 -4.56
N LEU A 723 -8.34 -38.05 -3.84
CA LEU A 723 -8.09 -38.66 -2.53
C LEU A 723 -7.03 -39.77 -2.61
N PHE A 724 -7.19 -40.71 -3.56
CA PHE A 724 -6.25 -41.82 -3.73
C PHE A 724 -4.82 -41.37 -4.08
N VAL A 725 -4.65 -40.36 -4.95
CA VAL A 725 -3.29 -39.90 -5.33
C VAL A 725 -2.61 -39.12 -4.20
N HIS A 726 -3.33 -38.34 -3.40
CA HIS A 726 -2.74 -37.69 -2.23
C HIS A 726 -2.41 -38.69 -1.11
N VAL A 727 -3.29 -39.66 -0.84
CA VAL A 727 -3.00 -40.77 0.09
C VAL A 727 -1.78 -41.58 -0.38
N SER A 728 -1.60 -41.80 -1.69
CA SER A 728 -0.38 -42.39 -2.24
C SER A 728 0.87 -41.57 -1.90
N LEU A 729 0.85 -40.26 -2.18
CA LEU A 729 2.03 -39.40 -2.00
C LEU A 729 2.50 -39.33 -0.54
N HIS A 730 1.57 -39.35 0.42
CA HIS A 730 1.85 -39.38 1.85
C HIS A 730 2.32 -40.73 2.39
N TYR A 731 2.21 -41.83 1.64
CA TYR A 731 2.52 -43.19 2.11
C TYR A 731 3.94 -43.37 2.69
N LEU A 732 4.91 -42.57 2.26
CA LEU A 732 6.29 -42.60 2.77
C LEU A 732 6.49 -41.77 4.05
N THR A 733 5.50 -40.97 4.45
CA THR A 733 5.48 -40.23 5.73
C THR A 733 5.13 -41.16 6.90
N ASP A 734 4.04 -41.93 6.77
CA ASP A 734 3.70 -43.03 7.69
C ASP A 734 3.11 -44.19 6.88
N ALA A 735 3.89 -45.25 6.68
CA ALA A 735 3.48 -46.38 5.86
C ALA A 735 2.51 -47.34 6.56
N GLN A 736 2.34 -47.23 7.88
CA GLN A 736 1.53 -48.16 8.67
C GLN A 736 0.11 -47.62 8.80
N GLU A 737 -0.05 -46.41 9.33
CA GLU A 737 -1.34 -45.72 9.44
C GLU A 737 -2.00 -45.54 8.06
N ILE A 738 -1.21 -45.15 7.05
CA ILE A 738 -1.74 -44.96 5.69
C ILE A 738 -2.13 -46.29 5.03
N SER A 739 -1.53 -47.43 5.43
CA SER A 739 -1.99 -48.74 4.94
C SER A 739 -3.41 -49.04 5.43
N GLU A 740 -3.74 -48.67 6.66
CA GLU A 740 -5.08 -48.85 7.24
C GLU A 740 -6.09 -47.94 6.54
N ILE A 741 -5.76 -46.64 6.38
CA ILE A 741 -6.56 -45.66 5.62
C ILE A 741 -6.84 -46.15 4.17
N ILE A 742 -5.88 -46.82 3.52
CA ILE A 742 -6.07 -47.38 2.17
C ILE A 742 -7.11 -48.51 2.14
N GLU A 743 -7.20 -49.34 3.18
CA GLU A 743 -8.17 -50.43 3.23
C GLU A 743 -9.60 -49.88 3.36
N ASP A 744 -9.81 -48.96 4.31
CA ASP A 744 -11.10 -48.30 4.53
C ASP A 744 -11.54 -47.46 3.33
N LEU A 745 -10.62 -46.67 2.76
CA LEU A 745 -10.88 -45.89 1.55
C LEU A 745 -11.22 -46.78 0.34
N THR A 746 -10.57 -47.94 0.20
CA THR A 746 -10.91 -48.90 -0.86
C THR A 746 -12.32 -49.49 -0.65
N SER A 747 -12.66 -49.84 0.59
CA SER A 747 -13.98 -50.35 0.97
C SER A 747 -15.08 -49.32 0.65
N ALA A 748 -14.90 -48.08 1.09
CA ALA A 748 -15.81 -46.97 0.82
C ALA A 748 -15.96 -46.68 -0.69
N PHE A 749 -14.85 -46.72 -1.45
CA PHE A 749 -14.88 -46.57 -2.91
C PHE A 749 -15.70 -47.68 -3.59
N GLU A 750 -15.52 -48.93 -3.20
CA GLU A 750 -16.22 -50.06 -3.79
C GLU A 750 -17.74 -50.01 -3.52
N GLU A 751 -18.16 -49.77 -2.27
CA GLU A 751 -19.60 -49.67 -1.93
C GLU A 751 -20.27 -48.41 -2.54
N LEU A 752 -19.60 -47.25 -2.54
CA LEU A 752 -20.16 -46.01 -3.10
C LEU A 752 -20.22 -46.00 -4.64
N THR A 753 -19.32 -46.70 -5.33
CA THR A 753 -19.34 -46.79 -6.80
C THR A 753 -20.13 -47.98 -7.33
N ASN A 754 -20.20 -49.11 -6.61
CA ASN A 754 -20.93 -50.32 -7.00
C ASN A 754 -21.94 -50.78 -5.93
N PRO A 755 -23.01 -50.00 -5.65
CA PRO A 755 -24.03 -50.40 -4.68
C PRO A 755 -24.73 -51.69 -5.13
N GLN A 756 -24.54 -52.77 -4.38
CA GLN A 756 -25.20 -54.05 -4.61
C GLN A 756 -26.71 -53.92 -4.36
N PRO A 757 -27.58 -54.51 -5.21
CA PRO A 757 -29.01 -54.51 -4.95
C PRO A 757 -29.34 -55.34 -3.69
N PRO A 758 -30.25 -54.88 -2.81
CA PRO A 758 -30.55 -55.57 -1.57
C PRO A 758 -31.07 -56.98 -1.85
N GLN A 759 -30.35 -57.99 -1.34
CA GLN A 759 -30.68 -59.39 -1.59
C GLN A 759 -32.01 -59.76 -0.94
N LYS A 760 -33.02 -60.04 -1.78
CA LYS A 760 -34.30 -60.60 -1.32
C LYS A 760 -34.11 -62.07 -0.92
N SER A 761 -33.62 -62.32 0.28
CA SER A 761 -33.51 -63.66 0.86
C SER A 761 -34.86 -64.13 1.43
N THR A 762 -35.63 -64.84 0.60
CA THR A 762 -36.82 -65.55 1.07
C THR A 762 -36.44 -66.80 1.87
N THR A 763 -36.26 -66.72 3.19
CA THR A 763 -36.74 -67.74 4.17
C THR A 763 -36.44 -67.37 5.63
N LYS A 764 -37.31 -67.85 6.53
CA LYS A 764 -37.25 -67.59 7.99
C LYS A 764 -36.03 -68.26 8.66
N LYS A 765 -35.17 -67.46 9.29
CA LYS A 765 -34.55 -67.79 10.58
C LYS A 765 -34.23 -66.51 11.36
N ARG A 766 -34.41 -66.54 12.68
CA ARG A 766 -34.11 -65.43 13.60
C ARG A 766 -32.63 -65.43 13.95
N SER A 767 -31.91 -64.35 13.67
CA SER A 767 -30.61 -64.03 14.27
C SER A 767 -30.20 -62.58 13.95
N ALA A 768 -30.08 -61.75 15.00
CA ALA A 768 -29.57 -60.36 15.02
C ALA A 768 -30.25 -59.30 14.12
N PRO A 769 -30.33 -58.02 14.54
CA PRO A 769 -30.74 -56.93 13.66
C PRO A 769 -29.61 -56.58 12.68
N GLU A 770 -29.94 -56.46 11.40
CA GLU A 770 -29.00 -56.16 10.31
C GLU A 770 -28.67 -54.65 10.23
N GLN A 771 -28.45 -54.00 11.39
CA GLN A 771 -28.34 -52.54 11.54
C GLN A 771 -26.90 -52.02 11.78
N ASP A 772 -25.93 -52.90 12.04
CA ASP A 772 -24.57 -52.50 12.50
C ASP A 772 -23.53 -52.29 11.38
N LYS A 773 -23.93 -52.23 10.09
CA LYS A 773 -23.00 -51.80 9.03
C LYS A 773 -22.97 -50.27 8.97
N PRO A 774 -21.81 -49.61 9.22
CA PRO A 774 -21.70 -48.16 9.07
C PRO A 774 -22.00 -47.75 7.63
N GLN A 775 -22.59 -46.58 7.42
CA GLN A 775 -22.89 -46.14 6.06
C GLN A 775 -21.58 -45.87 5.28
N PRO A 776 -21.49 -46.22 3.98
CA PRO A 776 -20.25 -46.11 3.21
C PRO A 776 -19.65 -44.69 3.16
N PHE A 777 -20.50 -43.66 3.29
CA PHE A 777 -20.05 -42.26 3.33
C PHE A 777 -19.52 -41.85 4.72
N MET A 778 -19.94 -42.50 5.81
CA MET A 778 -19.39 -42.23 7.14
C MET A 778 -17.94 -42.72 7.20
N VAL A 779 -17.65 -43.93 6.70
CA VAL A 779 -16.27 -44.44 6.57
C VAL A 779 -15.40 -43.48 5.74
N LEU A 780 -15.95 -42.93 4.64
CA LEU A 780 -15.24 -41.89 3.87
C LEU A 780 -15.03 -40.60 4.68
N LEU A 781 -16.00 -40.16 5.48
CA LEU A 781 -15.85 -39.00 6.36
C LEU A 781 -14.77 -39.25 7.41
N ASP A 782 -14.76 -40.41 8.05
CA ASP A 782 -13.80 -40.76 9.11
C ASP A 782 -12.36 -40.76 8.55
N VAL A 783 -12.17 -41.29 7.34
CA VAL A 783 -10.91 -41.17 6.56
C VAL A 783 -10.54 -39.70 6.29
N LEU A 784 -11.49 -38.86 5.88
CA LEU A 784 -11.23 -37.43 5.66
C LEU A 784 -10.92 -36.69 6.97
N ILE A 785 -11.44 -37.13 8.13
CA ILE A 785 -11.18 -36.54 9.43
C ILE A 785 -9.81 -36.94 9.95
N SER A 786 -9.43 -38.23 9.86
CA SER A 786 -8.07 -38.71 10.14
C SER A 786 -7.01 -37.94 9.34
N LEU A 787 -7.23 -37.74 8.04
CA LEU A 787 -6.33 -36.95 7.19
C LEU A 787 -6.37 -35.44 7.49
N LEU A 788 -7.46 -34.92 8.06
CA LEU A 788 -7.57 -33.52 8.50
C LEU A 788 -6.92 -33.26 9.85
N ASP A 789 -6.68 -34.28 10.67
CA ASP A 789 -6.05 -34.11 11.99
C ASP A 789 -4.55 -33.82 11.83
N LYS A 790 -3.91 -34.48 10.85
CA LYS A 790 -2.49 -34.27 10.53
C LYS A 790 -2.15 -32.79 10.27
N PRO A 791 -1.02 -32.29 10.78
CA PRO A 791 -0.62 -30.88 10.64
C PRO A 791 -0.05 -30.51 9.25
N ILE A 792 -0.64 -31.05 8.18
CA ILE A 792 -0.16 -30.86 6.81
C ILE A 792 -1.16 -30.00 6.03
N HIS A 793 -0.76 -28.78 5.65
CA HIS A 793 -1.64 -27.79 5.02
C HIS A 793 -2.30 -28.29 3.72
N ILE A 794 -1.55 -28.96 2.84
CA ILE A 794 -2.11 -29.48 1.58
C ILE A 794 -3.28 -30.45 1.80
N LEU A 795 -3.26 -31.28 2.85
CA LEU A 795 -4.36 -32.19 3.14
C LEU A 795 -5.65 -31.42 3.46
N ARG A 796 -5.58 -30.34 4.25
CA ARG A 796 -6.73 -29.45 4.51
C ARG A 796 -7.31 -28.87 3.22
N THR A 797 -6.45 -28.41 2.32
CA THR A 797 -6.84 -27.82 1.03
C THR A 797 -7.51 -28.84 0.11
N ILE A 798 -6.88 -29.99 -0.08
CA ILE A 798 -7.38 -31.08 -0.92
C ILE A 798 -8.68 -31.68 -0.35
N ILE A 799 -8.77 -31.90 0.97
CA ILE A 799 -9.98 -32.43 1.60
C ILE A 799 -11.15 -31.45 1.47
N LYS A 800 -10.90 -30.13 1.55
CA LYS A 800 -11.91 -29.10 1.30
C LYS A 800 -12.42 -29.09 -0.15
N GLN A 801 -11.53 -29.31 -1.13
CA GLN A 801 -11.90 -29.50 -2.55
C GLN A 801 -12.74 -30.78 -2.72
N ILE A 802 -12.26 -31.92 -2.21
CA ILE A 802 -12.95 -33.23 -2.26
C ILE A 802 -14.35 -33.14 -1.64
N PHE A 803 -14.47 -32.53 -0.46
CA PHE A 803 -15.76 -32.34 0.20
C PHE A 803 -16.73 -31.47 -0.63
N SER A 804 -16.23 -30.45 -1.32
CA SER A 804 -17.03 -29.63 -2.25
C SER A 804 -17.50 -30.42 -3.48
N ILE A 805 -16.64 -31.29 -4.03
CA ILE A 805 -16.97 -32.20 -5.13
C ILE A 805 -18.07 -33.18 -4.71
N PHE A 806 -17.96 -33.77 -3.51
CA PHE A 806 -18.97 -34.70 -2.96
C PHE A 806 -20.24 -34.05 -2.41
N ALA A 807 -20.29 -32.73 -2.23
CA ALA A 807 -21.36 -32.04 -1.50
C ALA A 807 -22.80 -32.23 -2.04
N ASP A 808 -22.98 -32.69 -3.28
CA ASP A 808 -24.32 -33.02 -3.81
C ASP A 808 -24.87 -34.36 -3.30
N ASN A 809 -23.99 -35.22 -2.75
CA ASN A 809 -24.28 -36.57 -2.31
C ASN A 809 -24.20 -36.72 -0.77
N ILE A 810 -23.95 -35.64 -0.05
CA ILE A 810 -23.85 -35.61 1.42
C ILE A 810 -25.26 -35.73 2.03
N SER A 811 -25.46 -36.70 2.93
CA SER A 811 -26.67 -36.83 3.73
C SER A 811 -26.59 -35.98 5.00
N PHE A 812 -27.74 -35.61 5.57
CA PHE A 812 -27.77 -34.79 6.80
C PHE A 812 -27.01 -35.40 7.98
N GLN A 813 -27.01 -36.74 8.10
CA GLN A 813 -26.30 -37.46 9.17
C GLN A 813 -24.79 -37.18 9.19
N VAL A 814 -24.19 -36.95 8.02
CA VAL A 814 -22.76 -36.59 7.87
C VAL A 814 -22.50 -35.19 8.42
N LEU A 815 -23.36 -34.23 8.09
CA LEU A 815 -23.25 -32.84 8.56
C LEU A 815 -23.53 -32.74 10.07
N GLU A 816 -24.48 -33.52 10.56
CA GLU A 816 -24.78 -33.68 11.99
C GLU A 816 -23.59 -34.28 12.74
N HIS A 817 -22.92 -35.30 12.20
CA HIS A 817 -21.73 -35.89 12.82
C HIS A 817 -20.55 -34.91 12.90
N ILE A 818 -20.28 -34.15 11.83
CA ILE A 818 -19.27 -33.06 11.83
C ILE A 818 -19.58 -32.04 12.93
N LEU A 819 -20.84 -31.64 13.08
CA LEU A 819 -21.27 -30.70 14.12
C LEU A 819 -21.18 -31.29 15.54
N THR A 820 -21.42 -32.59 15.70
CA THR A 820 -21.24 -33.31 16.98
C THR A 820 -19.77 -33.41 17.36
N MET A 821 -18.85 -33.66 16.42
CA MET A 821 -17.41 -33.60 16.71
C MET A 821 -16.96 -32.18 17.10
N ILE A 822 -17.48 -31.14 16.45
CA ILE A 822 -17.17 -29.75 16.86
C ILE A 822 -17.68 -29.49 18.30
N LYS A 823 -18.86 -30.00 18.67
CA LYS A 823 -19.46 -29.83 20.01
C LYS A 823 -18.73 -30.55 21.14
N ALA A 824 -17.95 -31.60 20.87
CA ALA A 824 -17.32 -32.41 21.91
C ALA A 824 -16.38 -31.55 22.78
N PRO A 825 -16.50 -31.56 24.11
CA PRO A 825 -15.58 -30.83 25.00
C PRO A 825 -14.13 -31.24 24.73
N THR A 826 -13.21 -30.28 24.77
CA THR A 826 -11.77 -30.52 24.54
C THR A 826 -11.21 -31.59 25.47
N ASP A 827 -11.73 -31.64 26.70
CA ASP A 827 -11.27 -32.53 27.76
C ASP A 827 -11.83 -33.96 27.62
N GLU A 828 -13.04 -34.12 27.05
CA GLU A 828 -13.67 -35.44 26.85
C GLU A 828 -12.98 -36.26 25.75
N LEU A 829 -12.29 -35.63 24.79
CA LEU A 829 -11.44 -36.36 23.83
C LEU A 829 -10.23 -37.02 24.49
N PHE A 830 -9.81 -36.58 25.68
CA PHE A 830 -8.55 -37.01 26.30
C PHE A 830 -8.68 -38.29 27.14
N ASN A 831 -9.84 -38.53 27.74
CA ASN A 831 -10.11 -39.72 28.58
C ASN A 831 -10.08 -41.07 27.84
N GLY A 832 -9.78 -41.09 26.54
CA GLY A 832 -9.75 -42.30 25.71
C GLY A 832 -8.38 -42.98 25.57
N LEU A 833 -7.26 -42.34 25.97
CA LEU A 833 -5.91 -42.80 25.58
C LEU A 833 -5.02 -43.33 26.71
N ASP A 834 -5.19 -42.89 27.96
CA ASP A 834 -4.45 -43.44 29.10
C ASP A 834 -5.28 -44.51 29.83
N GLY A 835 -5.18 -45.74 29.32
CA GLY A 835 -5.79 -46.93 29.92
C GLY A 835 -5.10 -47.38 31.20
N ASN A 836 -5.22 -46.63 32.28
CA ASN A 836 -4.97 -47.09 33.65
C ASN A 836 -5.94 -46.40 34.60
N GLY A 837 -7.01 -47.10 34.97
CA GLY A 837 -7.93 -46.61 35.99
C GLY A 837 -7.37 -46.89 37.38
N ASP A 838 -7.32 -45.85 38.20
CA ASP A 838 -7.63 -45.96 39.62
C ASP A 838 -8.69 -44.87 39.93
N ASP A 839 -9.78 -45.28 40.55
CA ASP A 839 -10.82 -44.39 41.04
C ASP A 839 -10.29 -43.62 42.26
N ASP A 840 -10.25 -42.29 42.21
CA ASP A 840 -10.28 -41.45 43.42
C ASP A 840 -11.26 -40.29 43.20
N GLU A 841 -12.50 -40.49 43.67
CA GLU A 841 -13.50 -39.44 43.82
C GLU A 841 -13.10 -38.51 44.98
N ASP A 842 -12.29 -37.47 44.73
CA ASP A 842 -12.17 -36.34 45.66
C ASP A 842 -12.39 -35.00 44.94
N ASN A 843 -13.51 -34.35 45.27
CA ASN A 843 -13.81 -32.98 44.88
C ASN A 843 -13.17 -32.03 45.90
N GLU A 844 -12.14 -31.28 45.51
CA GLU A 844 -11.73 -30.09 46.27
C GLU A 844 -11.10 -29.03 45.34
N ASP A 845 -11.84 -27.93 45.15
CA ASP A 845 -11.49 -26.59 44.66
C ASP A 845 -10.26 -26.39 43.75
N ASP A 846 -10.51 -26.29 42.43
CA ASP A 846 -9.56 -25.71 41.46
C ASP A 846 -10.06 -24.33 40.97
N ASP A 847 -10.10 -23.36 41.89
CA ASP A 847 -10.61 -21.99 41.72
C ASP A 847 -9.55 -21.04 41.10
N GLU A 848 -8.80 -21.49 40.08
CA GLU A 848 -7.71 -20.74 39.45
C GLU A 848 -7.73 -20.74 37.90
N PHE A 849 -8.79 -20.20 37.30
CA PHE A 849 -8.63 -19.46 36.03
C PHE A 849 -9.71 -18.38 35.85
N LYS A 850 -9.45 -17.16 36.33
CA LYS A 850 -10.35 -16.02 36.08
C LYS A 850 -10.24 -15.58 34.62
N PRO A 851 -11.31 -15.63 33.81
CA PRO A 851 -11.31 -14.96 32.53
C PRO A 851 -11.23 -13.45 32.75
N ILE A 852 -10.35 -12.78 32.00
CA ILE A 852 -10.16 -11.33 32.00
C ILE A 852 -11.52 -10.60 32.00
N SER A 853 -11.70 -9.66 32.92
CA SER A 853 -12.96 -8.93 33.05
C SER A 853 -13.30 -8.21 31.73
N PRO A 854 -14.57 -8.17 31.29
CA PRO A 854 -15.05 -7.34 30.16
C PRO A 854 -14.87 -5.82 30.35
N GLU A 855 -14.11 -5.40 31.36
CA GLU A 855 -13.73 -4.02 31.66
C GLU A 855 -12.28 -3.72 31.24
N GLU A 856 -11.42 -4.73 31.04
CA GLU A 856 -10.08 -4.55 30.45
C GLU A 856 -10.11 -4.59 28.91
N LEU A 857 -11.10 -5.28 28.33
CA LEU A 857 -11.46 -5.18 26.89
C LEU A 857 -12.09 -3.82 26.48
N LYS A 858 -11.96 -2.77 27.30
CA LYS A 858 -12.50 -1.42 27.05
C LYS A 858 -11.46 -0.30 26.94
N GLN A 859 -10.16 -0.61 26.99
CA GLN A 859 -9.11 0.38 26.71
C GLN A 859 -8.77 0.53 25.21
N SER A 860 -9.38 -0.28 24.33
CA SER A 860 -9.16 -0.26 22.87
C SER A 860 -10.41 0.14 22.07
N LYS A 861 -11.03 1.30 22.39
CA LYS A 861 -12.06 1.95 21.52
C LYS A 861 -12.40 3.41 21.84
N GLU A 862 -11.39 4.28 21.91
CA GLU A 862 -11.57 5.72 21.64
C GLU A 862 -10.62 6.17 20.53
N ASN A 863 -11.11 6.12 19.29
CA ASN A 863 -10.95 7.14 18.23
C ASN A 863 -11.46 6.60 16.88
N SER A 864 -12.45 7.27 16.31
CA SER A 864 -12.77 7.18 14.88
C SER A 864 -13.32 8.53 14.41
N ASP A 865 -12.49 9.26 13.67
CA ASP A 865 -12.84 10.34 12.73
C ASP A 865 -11.48 10.93 12.28
N ASP A 866 -10.93 10.45 11.17
CA ASP A 866 -10.70 11.25 9.96
C ASP A 866 -10.11 10.38 8.83
N GLU A 867 -10.16 10.90 7.61
CA GLU A 867 -9.92 10.24 6.31
C GLU A 867 -8.46 10.44 5.81
N ASP A 868 -8.12 9.86 4.64
CA ASP A 868 -6.85 9.85 3.85
C ASP A 868 -6.16 8.46 3.90
N GLU A 869 -6.20 7.59 2.89
CA GLU A 869 -5.69 7.60 1.48
C GLU A 869 -4.15 7.40 1.32
N GLU A 870 -3.81 6.23 0.75
CA GLU A 870 -2.58 5.82 0.00
C GLU A 870 -1.27 5.48 0.76
N ASP A 871 -0.73 4.29 0.40
CA ASP A 871 0.66 3.76 0.41
C ASP A 871 1.47 3.78 1.74
N ASP A 872 2.00 2.68 2.30
CA ASP A 872 2.75 1.55 1.71
C ASP A 872 2.58 0.23 2.53
N GLU A 873 2.60 -0.93 1.86
CA GLU A 873 2.63 -2.27 2.49
C GLU A 873 4.07 -2.80 2.63
N GLU A 874 4.73 -2.54 3.77
CA GLU A 874 5.94 -3.25 4.19
C GLU A 874 5.60 -4.22 5.34
N GLU A 875 5.28 -5.48 4.99
CA GLU A 875 5.26 -6.59 5.95
C GLU A 875 6.72 -7.06 6.19
N GLU A 876 7.41 -6.41 7.12
CA GLU A 876 8.65 -6.95 7.70
C GLU A 876 8.29 -8.14 8.62
N GLU A 877 8.42 -9.35 8.10
CA GLU A 877 8.48 -10.58 8.92
C GLU A 877 9.82 -10.59 9.69
N GLU A 878 9.88 -9.85 10.81
CA GLU A 878 10.99 -9.92 11.75
C GLU A 878 11.04 -11.30 12.42
N GLU A 879 11.85 -12.21 11.87
CA GLU A 879 12.41 -13.37 12.58
C GLU A 879 13.42 -12.90 13.64
N GLU A 880 12.95 -12.20 14.70
CA GLU A 880 13.80 -11.90 15.86
C GLU A 880 13.91 -13.11 16.79
N GLU A 881 15.16 -13.33 17.22
CA GLU A 881 15.67 -14.51 17.90
C GLU A 881 14.95 -14.73 19.26
N GLU A 882 14.75 -16.00 19.66
CA GLU A 882 14.23 -16.35 21.00
C GLU A 882 15.24 -15.89 22.07
N GLU A 883 15.16 -14.63 22.50
CA GLU A 883 15.76 -14.20 23.76
C GLU A 883 14.98 -14.88 24.90
N GLU A 884 15.63 -15.86 25.54
CA GLU A 884 15.22 -16.36 26.85
C GLU A 884 15.36 -15.20 27.87
N GLU A 885 14.34 -14.34 27.95
CA GLU A 885 14.15 -13.49 29.12
C GLU A 885 13.82 -14.41 30.32
N ASP A 886 14.88 -14.76 31.07
CA ASP A 886 14.81 -15.32 32.42
C ASP A 886 13.98 -14.38 33.32
N SER A 887 12.66 -14.52 33.31
CA SER A 887 11.73 -13.84 34.23
C SER A 887 11.75 -14.53 35.60
N ASP A 888 12.94 -14.61 36.19
CA ASP A 888 13.26 -15.25 37.46
C ASP A 888 12.87 -14.36 38.66
N ASP A 889 11.66 -13.80 38.67
CA ASP A 889 11.12 -13.03 39.81
C ASP A 889 9.59 -13.06 39.95
N ASP A 890 9.03 -14.25 40.19
CA ASP A 890 7.77 -14.37 40.94
C ASP A 890 7.82 -15.57 41.92
N ASN A 891 8.80 -15.50 42.84
CA ASN A 891 9.06 -16.51 43.88
C ASN A 891 8.01 -16.50 45.02
N SER A 892 6.72 -16.44 44.68
CA SER A 892 5.62 -16.68 45.61
C SER A 892 5.31 -18.18 45.70
N VAL A 893 6.08 -18.89 46.54
CA VAL A 893 5.85 -20.32 46.79
C VAL A 893 4.45 -20.52 47.39
N ASN A 894 3.54 -21.10 46.60
CA ASN A 894 2.16 -21.31 47.03
C ASN A 894 2.13 -22.21 48.30
N PRO A 895 1.61 -21.72 49.45
CA PRO A 895 1.66 -22.44 50.72
C PRO A 895 0.91 -23.79 50.68
N GLU A 896 -0.10 -23.91 49.82
CA GLU A 896 -0.84 -25.16 49.54
C GLU A 896 0.11 -26.28 49.04
N LEU A 897 1.06 -25.91 48.17
CA LEU A 897 1.99 -26.84 47.55
C LEU A 897 3.07 -27.30 48.53
N VAL A 898 3.48 -26.41 49.45
CA VAL A 898 4.36 -26.75 50.60
C VAL A 898 3.64 -27.66 51.61
N ALA A 899 2.34 -27.44 51.84
CA ALA A 899 1.53 -28.31 52.68
C ALA A 899 1.40 -29.73 52.09
N ARG A 900 1.11 -29.85 50.78
CA ARG A 900 1.10 -31.15 50.08
C ARG A 900 2.48 -31.83 50.06
N LEU A 901 3.59 -31.08 49.94
CA LEU A 901 4.95 -31.64 50.06
C LEU A 901 5.21 -32.21 51.47
N LYS A 902 4.81 -31.49 52.53
CA LYS A 902 4.90 -31.99 53.92
C LYS A 902 4.05 -33.23 54.17
N GLN A 903 2.91 -33.34 53.51
CA GLN A 903 1.98 -34.46 53.67
C GLN A 903 2.41 -35.72 52.91
N THR A 904 3.12 -35.56 51.78
CA THR A 904 3.62 -36.68 50.95
C THR A 904 4.99 -37.21 51.39
N MET A 905 5.86 -36.38 51.98
CA MET A 905 7.13 -36.76 52.63
C MET A 905 6.93 -37.47 54.00
N GLY A 906 5.92 -38.33 54.11
CA GLY A 906 5.38 -38.82 55.38
C GLY A 906 6.37 -39.61 56.26
N LYS A 907 6.07 -39.65 57.56
CA LYS A 907 6.67 -40.52 58.59
C LYS A 907 8.15 -40.37 58.94
N HIS A 908 8.96 -39.57 58.23
CA HIS A 908 10.34 -39.25 58.65
C HIS A 908 10.50 -37.85 59.27
N LEU A 909 9.44 -37.03 59.24
CA LEU A 909 9.40 -35.66 59.78
C LEU A 909 8.31 -35.45 60.83
N LEU A 910 7.57 -36.49 61.18
CA LEU A 910 6.71 -36.50 62.35
C LEU A 910 7.58 -36.89 63.55
N LEU A 911 7.94 -35.89 64.34
CA LEU A 911 8.21 -36.09 65.76
C LEU A 911 7.00 -36.81 66.35
N ASP A 912 7.21 -37.95 67.01
CA ASP A 912 6.21 -38.51 67.90
C ASP A 912 5.95 -37.46 69.01
N GLU A 913 4.68 -37.23 69.40
CA GLU A 913 4.28 -36.10 70.26
C GLU A 913 4.74 -36.21 71.74
N ASP A 914 5.72 -37.07 72.05
CA ASP A 914 6.12 -37.47 73.41
C ASP A 914 7.58 -37.14 73.82
N ASP A 915 8.46 -36.69 72.90
CA ASP A 915 9.87 -36.35 73.23
C ASP A 915 10.11 -34.82 73.35
N GLU A 916 10.12 -34.32 74.59
CA GLU A 916 10.66 -33.01 74.96
C GLU A 916 12.21 -33.04 74.96
N ASP A 917 12.85 -31.98 74.45
CA ASP A 917 14.31 -31.69 74.46
C ASP A 917 15.26 -32.52 73.53
N GLU A 918 15.43 -32.10 72.26
CA GLU A 918 16.78 -32.01 71.64
C GLU A 918 16.84 -31.06 70.41
N ASP A 919 18.03 -30.49 70.14
CA ASP A 919 18.25 -29.39 69.19
C ASP A 919 18.00 -29.80 67.71
N LEU A 920 17.20 -28.99 67.01
CA LEU A 920 16.86 -29.20 65.59
C LEU A 920 18.09 -28.98 64.69
N LEU A 921 18.75 -30.06 64.29
CA LEU A 921 19.89 -30.03 63.37
C LEU A 921 19.47 -29.55 61.97
N GLU A 922 20.20 -28.61 61.40
CA GLU A 922 20.03 -28.16 60.02
C GLU A 922 20.30 -29.33 59.05
N PRO A 923 19.49 -29.50 57.98
CA PRO A 923 19.64 -30.61 57.05
C PRO A 923 21.01 -30.57 56.35
N THR A 924 21.59 -31.74 56.12
CA THR A 924 22.94 -31.83 55.54
C THR A 924 22.96 -31.44 54.06
N GLU A 925 24.12 -30.99 53.56
CA GLU A 925 24.28 -30.47 52.19
C GLU A 925 23.87 -31.50 51.11
N GLU A 926 24.00 -32.80 51.39
CA GLU A 926 23.54 -33.89 50.51
C GLU A 926 22.01 -34.04 50.51
N GLU A 927 21.34 -33.87 51.66
CA GLU A 927 19.88 -33.92 51.77
C GLU A 927 19.23 -32.73 51.06
N ALA A 928 19.81 -31.54 51.19
CA ALA A 928 19.39 -30.35 50.45
C ALA A 928 19.51 -30.56 48.92
N LYS A 929 20.64 -31.11 48.45
CA LYS A 929 20.84 -31.46 47.03
C LYS A 929 19.84 -32.51 46.51
N MET A 930 19.47 -33.47 47.34
CA MET A 930 18.46 -34.47 46.97
C MET A 930 17.07 -33.84 46.81
N MET A 931 16.69 -32.90 47.69
CA MET A 931 15.44 -32.15 47.53
C MET A 931 15.43 -31.26 46.28
N ASP A 932 16.53 -30.56 45.98
CA ASP A 932 16.64 -29.73 44.76
C ASP A 932 16.51 -30.56 43.48
N ASN A 933 17.17 -31.72 43.40
CA ASN A 933 17.04 -32.62 42.25
C ASN A 933 15.61 -33.15 42.09
N TYR A 934 14.96 -33.53 43.19
CA TYR A 934 13.56 -34.00 43.16
C TYR A 934 12.59 -32.89 42.74
N LEU A 935 12.76 -31.67 43.27
CA LEU A 935 12.00 -30.50 42.82
C LEU A 935 12.21 -30.24 41.33
N LYS A 936 13.44 -30.35 40.82
CA LYS A 936 13.75 -30.16 39.40
C LYS A 936 13.07 -31.20 38.49
N GLU A 937 12.98 -32.46 38.91
CA GLU A 937 12.20 -33.50 38.21
C GLU A 937 10.68 -33.26 38.27
N VAL A 938 10.15 -32.81 39.41
CA VAL A 938 8.73 -32.46 39.56
C VAL A 938 8.36 -31.24 38.70
N PHE A 939 9.20 -30.22 38.64
CA PHE A 939 8.98 -29.07 37.76
C PHE A 939 9.13 -29.43 36.28
N LYS A 940 10.11 -30.26 35.91
CA LYS A 940 10.29 -30.72 34.53
C LYS A 940 9.08 -31.54 34.05
N SER A 941 8.63 -32.51 34.84
CA SER A 941 7.44 -33.31 34.53
C SER A 941 6.14 -32.49 34.52
N LYS A 942 6.01 -31.44 35.35
CA LYS A 942 4.92 -30.46 35.21
C LYS A 942 5.02 -29.61 33.94
N LYS A 943 6.22 -29.16 33.54
CA LYS A 943 6.42 -28.38 32.29
C LYS A 943 6.09 -29.23 31.05
N GLU A 944 6.55 -30.49 31.01
CA GLU A 944 6.24 -31.44 29.94
C GLU A 944 4.74 -31.76 29.87
N LYS A 945 4.08 -32.06 30.99
CA LYS A 945 2.62 -32.25 31.03
C LYS A 945 1.84 -31.01 30.57
N LYS A 946 2.27 -29.81 30.96
CA LYS A 946 1.65 -28.55 30.53
C LYS A 946 1.85 -28.32 29.02
N SER A 947 3.05 -28.56 28.49
CA SER A 947 3.34 -28.44 27.04
C SER A 947 2.46 -29.39 26.24
N ASN A 948 2.46 -30.68 26.58
CA ASN A 948 1.66 -31.69 25.88
C ASN A 948 0.16 -31.33 25.89
N TYR A 949 -0.38 -30.87 27.02
CA TYR A 949 -1.77 -30.41 27.09
C TYR A 949 -2.02 -29.20 26.17
N GLN A 950 -1.08 -28.25 26.11
CA GLN A 950 -1.18 -27.04 25.29
C GLN A 950 -1.08 -27.36 23.79
N ASP A 951 -0.21 -28.30 23.40
CA ASP A 951 -0.08 -28.80 22.03
C ASP A 951 -1.34 -29.55 21.58
N ILE A 952 -1.87 -30.46 22.41
CA ILE A 952 -3.06 -31.27 22.09
C ILE A 952 -4.33 -30.42 22.08
N LYS A 953 -4.44 -29.43 22.98
CA LYS A 953 -5.49 -28.39 22.91
C LYS A 953 -5.40 -27.62 21.60
N THR A 954 -4.19 -27.23 21.17
CA THR A 954 -3.98 -26.49 19.91
C THR A 954 -4.32 -27.35 18.70
N GLN A 955 -3.95 -28.64 18.69
CA GLN A 955 -4.37 -29.61 17.67
C GLN A 955 -5.88 -29.76 17.61
N THR A 956 -6.56 -29.91 18.76
CA THR A 956 -8.02 -30.05 18.84
C THR A 956 -8.75 -28.79 18.32
N ILE A 957 -8.29 -27.60 18.71
CA ILE A 957 -8.83 -26.32 18.19
C ILE A 957 -8.60 -26.23 16.67
N ASN A 958 -7.43 -26.64 16.18
CA ASN A 958 -7.13 -26.69 14.75
C ASN A 958 -8.03 -27.69 14.00
N LEU A 959 -8.28 -28.88 14.55
CA LEU A 959 -9.22 -29.85 13.96
C LEU A 959 -10.65 -29.29 13.91
N LYS A 960 -11.18 -28.78 15.02
CA LYS A 960 -12.51 -28.13 15.05
C LYS A 960 -12.60 -26.98 14.04
N SER A 961 -11.54 -26.18 13.92
CA SER A 961 -11.41 -25.12 12.93
C SER A 961 -11.46 -25.68 11.49
N ARG A 962 -10.71 -26.75 11.19
CA ARG A 962 -10.71 -27.44 9.89
C ARG A 962 -12.09 -28.03 9.55
N LEU A 963 -12.81 -28.60 10.52
CA LEU A 963 -14.19 -29.08 10.35
C LEU A 963 -15.17 -27.95 9.97
N ILE A 964 -15.00 -26.75 10.54
CA ILE A 964 -15.79 -25.57 10.16
C ILE A 964 -15.52 -25.14 8.70
N ASP A 965 -14.30 -25.36 8.18
CA ASP A 965 -14.01 -25.09 6.75
C ASP A 965 -14.75 -26.03 5.79
N LEU A 966 -15.06 -27.26 6.21
CA LEU A 966 -15.90 -28.18 5.45
C LEU A 966 -17.35 -27.70 5.41
N LEU A 967 -17.89 -27.28 6.55
CA LEU A 967 -19.21 -26.67 6.64
C LEU A 967 -19.28 -25.38 5.80
N GLU A 968 -18.24 -24.56 5.81
CA GLU A 968 -18.14 -23.38 4.95
C GLU A 968 -18.11 -23.74 3.45
N SER A 969 -17.35 -24.79 3.07
CA SER A 969 -17.30 -25.31 1.70
C SER A 969 -18.67 -25.75 1.21
N TYR A 970 -19.41 -26.51 2.03
CA TYR A 970 -20.76 -26.95 1.74
C TYR A 970 -21.74 -25.77 1.60
N VAL A 971 -21.76 -24.84 2.57
CA VAL A 971 -22.64 -23.67 2.51
C VAL A 971 -22.32 -22.80 1.29
N LYS A 972 -21.04 -22.61 0.94
CA LYS A 972 -20.59 -21.85 -0.25
C LYS A 972 -21.20 -22.40 -1.54
N LYS A 973 -21.27 -23.72 -1.71
CA LYS A 973 -21.85 -24.37 -2.90
C LYS A 973 -23.35 -24.11 -3.05
N PHE A 974 -24.08 -24.06 -1.94
CA PHE A 974 -25.54 -23.96 -1.91
C PHE A 974 -26.09 -22.54 -1.60
N ILE A 975 -25.27 -21.48 -1.71
CA ILE A 975 -25.74 -20.09 -1.47
C ILE A 975 -26.87 -19.66 -2.43
N THR A 976 -26.78 -20.05 -3.70
CA THR A 976 -27.71 -19.62 -4.76
C THR A 976 -29.03 -20.38 -4.72
N ASN A 977 -29.00 -21.66 -4.35
CA ASN A 977 -30.15 -22.53 -4.15
C ASN A 977 -29.96 -23.32 -2.85
N PRO A 978 -30.37 -22.76 -1.69
CA PRO A 978 -30.18 -23.41 -0.40
C PRO A 978 -31.12 -24.60 -0.26
N ASN A 979 -30.53 -25.76 0.05
CA ASN A 979 -31.25 -26.99 0.35
C ASN A 979 -31.76 -27.02 1.80
N GLU A 980 -32.64 -27.98 2.09
CA GLU A 980 -33.23 -28.21 3.42
C GLU A 980 -32.17 -28.33 4.55
N TYR A 981 -31.01 -28.94 4.27
CA TYR A 981 -29.98 -29.23 5.26
C TYR A 981 -29.30 -27.96 5.79
N ILE A 982 -29.19 -26.89 4.98
CA ILE A 982 -28.70 -25.58 5.47
C ILE A 982 -29.54 -25.08 6.65
N PHE A 983 -30.86 -25.19 6.57
CA PHE A 983 -31.75 -24.71 7.62
C PHE A 983 -31.71 -25.62 8.86
N LYS A 984 -31.56 -26.93 8.66
CA LYS A 984 -31.44 -27.92 9.74
C LYS A 984 -30.11 -27.85 10.52
N MET A 985 -29.03 -27.36 9.89
CA MET A 985 -27.75 -27.13 10.60
C MET A 985 -27.80 -25.94 11.56
N ILE A 986 -28.68 -24.94 11.34
CA ILE A 986 -28.67 -23.68 12.11
C ILE A 986 -28.80 -23.90 13.64
N PRO A 987 -29.76 -24.70 14.16
CA PRO A 987 -29.84 -24.97 15.60
C PRO A 987 -28.58 -25.67 16.13
N LEU A 988 -28.07 -26.67 15.41
CA LEU A 988 -26.89 -27.45 15.80
C LEU A 988 -25.62 -26.57 15.87
N MET A 989 -25.47 -25.61 14.95
CA MET A 989 -24.37 -24.64 14.95
C MET A 989 -24.50 -23.61 16.08
N ILE A 990 -25.71 -23.17 16.41
CA ILE A 990 -25.94 -22.26 17.56
C ILE A 990 -25.60 -22.99 18.86
N GLU A 991 -26.04 -24.22 19.00
CA GLU A 991 -25.72 -25.09 20.14
C GLU A 991 -24.20 -25.32 20.25
N ALA A 992 -23.50 -25.55 19.14
CA ALA A 992 -22.03 -25.69 19.12
C ALA A 992 -21.27 -24.45 19.62
N THR A 993 -21.85 -23.24 19.56
CA THR A 993 -21.24 -22.05 20.18
C THR A 993 -21.35 -22.01 21.71
N SER A 994 -21.93 -23.04 22.35
CA SER A 994 -22.26 -23.01 23.79
C SER A 994 -21.23 -23.64 24.72
N PHE A 995 -20.29 -24.42 24.17
CA PHE A 995 -19.39 -25.29 24.93
C PHE A 995 -17.90 -25.03 24.65
N ASP A 996 -17.59 -24.04 23.83
CA ASP A 996 -16.29 -23.91 23.17
C ASP A 996 -15.67 -22.51 23.24
N GLU A 997 -14.36 -22.46 23.00
CA GLU A 997 -13.57 -21.23 23.04
C GLU A 997 -14.10 -20.08 22.15
N PRO A 998 -13.75 -18.81 22.48
CA PRO A 998 -14.08 -17.65 21.67
C PRO A 998 -13.64 -17.76 20.20
N SER A 999 -12.55 -18.48 19.93
CA SER A 999 -12.00 -18.77 18.59
C SER A 999 -13.03 -19.46 17.67
N ILE A 1000 -13.63 -20.55 18.14
CA ILE A 1000 -14.65 -21.35 17.45
C ILE A 1000 -15.96 -20.56 17.31
N SER A 1001 -16.38 -19.88 18.38
CA SER A 1001 -17.52 -18.95 18.35
C SER A 1001 -17.37 -17.89 17.24
N ASN A 1002 -16.18 -17.26 17.13
CA ASN A 1002 -15.89 -16.25 16.12
C ASN A 1002 -15.88 -16.82 14.69
N ARG A 1003 -15.40 -18.05 14.48
CA ARG A 1003 -15.48 -18.76 13.19
C ARG A 1003 -16.93 -18.94 12.74
N PHE A 1004 -17.83 -19.38 13.62
CA PHE A 1004 -19.26 -19.48 13.30
C PHE A 1004 -19.93 -18.11 13.08
N ILE A 1005 -19.62 -17.09 13.89
CA ILE A 1005 -20.12 -15.71 13.66
C ILE A 1005 -19.71 -15.22 12.28
N SER A 1006 -18.45 -15.42 11.89
CA SER A 1006 -17.93 -15.08 10.55
C SER A 1006 -18.68 -15.82 9.44
N LEU A 1007 -18.91 -17.13 9.59
CA LEU A 1007 -19.64 -17.94 8.63
C LEU A 1007 -21.10 -17.45 8.43
N PHE A 1008 -21.82 -17.14 9.51
CA PHE A 1008 -23.18 -16.60 9.44
C PHE A 1008 -23.20 -15.19 8.81
N LYS A 1009 -22.27 -14.32 9.21
CA LYS A 1009 -22.15 -12.95 8.69
C LYS A 1009 -21.76 -12.92 7.22
N ASN A 1010 -20.83 -13.76 6.79
CA ASN A 1010 -20.21 -13.68 5.47
C ASN A 1010 -20.82 -14.61 4.42
N LYS A 1011 -21.36 -15.78 4.80
CA LYS A 1011 -21.94 -16.76 3.85
C LYS A 1011 -23.46 -16.87 3.97
N PHE A 1012 -24.01 -17.20 5.14
CA PHE A 1012 -25.47 -17.32 5.30
C PHE A 1012 -26.20 -16.01 4.96
N SER A 1013 -25.63 -14.85 5.28
CA SER A 1013 -26.24 -13.55 4.94
C SER A 1013 -26.38 -13.28 3.43
N GLN A 1014 -25.65 -14.01 2.58
CA GLN A 1014 -25.75 -13.92 1.12
C GLN A 1014 -26.98 -14.67 0.57
N ILE A 1015 -27.51 -15.64 1.32
CA ILE A 1015 -28.72 -16.38 0.96
C ILE A 1015 -29.91 -15.42 1.03
N ARG A 1016 -30.59 -15.24 -0.10
CA ARG A 1016 -31.71 -14.27 -0.27
C ARG A 1016 -33.00 -14.92 -0.74
N THR A 1017 -32.91 -15.99 -1.51
CA THR A 1017 -34.02 -16.65 -2.19
C THR A 1017 -33.81 -18.15 -2.18
N THR A 1018 -34.88 -18.94 -2.26
CA THR A 1018 -34.78 -20.36 -2.62
C THR A 1018 -35.70 -20.69 -3.78
N THR A 1019 -35.25 -21.59 -4.65
CA THR A 1019 -36.08 -22.21 -5.69
C THR A 1019 -36.31 -23.71 -5.45
N ASP A 1020 -35.69 -24.27 -4.41
CA ASP A 1020 -35.82 -25.67 -4.06
C ASP A 1020 -37.19 -25.93 -3.41
N LYS A 1021 -37.84 -27.01 -3.86
CA LYS A 1021 -39.14 -27.46 -3.36
C LYS A 1021 -39.03 -28.31 -2.09
N SER A 1022 -37.82 -28.72 -1.69
CA SER A 1022 -37.58 -29.43 -0.42
C SER A 1022 -37.79 -28.52 0.80
N VAL A 1023 -37.58 -27.20 0.66
CA VAL A 1023 -37.63 -26.25 1.78
C VAL A 1023 -39.07 -26.05 2.28
N ASN A 1024 -39.39 -26.70 3.41
CA ASN A 1024 -40.71 -26.59 4.03
C ASN A 1024 -40.91 -25.20 4.69
N VAL A 1025 -41.80 -24.41 4.10
CA VAL A 1025 -42.20 -23.07 4.61
C VAL A 1025 -42.71 -23.11 6.05
N GLN A 1026 -43.38 -24.19 6.49
CA GLN A 1026 -43.91 -24.29 7.85
C GLN A 1026 -42.78 -24.49 8.87
N GLU A 1027 -41.87 -25.43 8.61
CA GLU A 1027 -40.66 -25.64 9.43
C GLU A 1027 -39.80 -24.38 9.49
N LEU A 1028 -39.67 -23.65 8.38
CA LEU A 1028 -38.91 -22.41 8.32
C LEU A 1028 -39.51 -21.28 9.18
N ASN A 1029 -40.85 -21.20 9.29
CA ASN A 1029 -41.53 -20.30 10.21
C ASN A 1029 -41.44 -20.77 11.68
N GLN A 1030 -41.37 -22.09 11.94
CA GLN A 1030 -41.13 -22.63 13.29
C GLN A 1030 -39.70 -22.38 13.76
N LEU A 1031 -38.70 -22.60 12.89
CA LEU A 1031 -37.30 -22.26 13.14
C LEU A 1031 -37.15 -20.76 13.43
N LEU A 1032 -37.79 -19.90 12.64
CA LEU A 1032 -37.85 -18.46 12.89
C LEU A 1032 -38.41 -18.13 14.29
N SER A 1033 -39.47 -18.82 14.71
CA SER A 1033 -40.04 -18.69 16.07
C SER A 1033 -39.04 -19.08 17.15
N SER A 1034 -38.36 -20.22 17.00
CA SER A 1034 -37.38 -20.69 17.99
C SER A 1034 -36.17 -19.75 18.14
N LEU A 1035 -35.67 -19.19 17.04
CA LEU A 1035 -34.57 -18.21 17.06
C LEU A 1035 -34.97 -16.89 17.73
N PHE A 1036 -36.24 -16.47 17.58
CA PHE A 1036 -36.76 -15.34 18.35
C PHE A 1036 -36.81 -15.64 19.85
N ASP A 1037 -37.17 -16.87 20.23
CA ASP A 1037 -37.17 -17.30 21.64
C ASP A 1037 -35.75 -17.33 22.23
N THR A 1038 -34.74 -17.75 21.46
CA THR A 1038 -33.31 -17.64 21.85
C THR A 1038 -32.86 -16.20 22.08
N ILE A 1039 -33.37 -15.21 21.32
CA ILE A 1039 -33.05 -13.79 21.58
C ILE A 1039 -33.80 -13.28 22.84
N LEU A 1040 -35.02 -13.75 23.07
CA LEU A 1040 -35.85 -13.36 24.21
C LEU A 1040 -35.40 -13.98 25.55
N SER A 1041 -34.67 -15.09 25.54
CA SER A 1041 -34.14 -15.73 26.75
C SER A 1041 -32.96 -15.00 27.40
N SER A 1042 -32.39 -13.98 26.75
CA SER A 1042 -31.24 -13.15 27.19
C SER A 1042 -31.47 -12.29 28.45
N LYS A 1043 -32.41 -12.64 29.33
CA LYS A 1043 -32.79 -11.84 30.51
C LYS A 1043 -31.66 -11.81 31.56
N HIS A 1044 -31.76 -10.81 32.44
CA HIS A 1044 -30.58 -10.26 33.10
C HIS A 1044 -29.86 -11.13 34.13
N THR A 1045 -28.54 -11.22 33.95
CA THR A 1045 -27.50 -11.51 34.95
C THR A 1045 -27.37 -10.38 35.99
N GLY A 1046 -28.49 -9.98 36.59
CA GLY A 1046 -28.67 -8.65 37.19
C GLY A 1046 -29.13 -8.58 38.65
N SER A 1047 -29.31 -9.71 39.37
CA SER A 1047 -29.33 -9.78 40.84
C SER A 1047 -29.62 -11.18 41.39
N SER A 1048 -28.59 -11.99 41.68
CA SER A 1048 -28.54 -13.00 42.77
C SER A 1048 -27.14 -13.64 42.81
N LYS A 1049 -26.85 -14.40 43.86
CA LYS A 1049 -25.48 -14.85 44.23
C LYS A 1049 -25.00 -16.12 43.52
N ASP A 1050 -25.82 -16.75 42.69
CA ASP A 1050 -25.52 -18.05 42.09
C ASP A 1050 -24.80 -17.82 40.75
N LYS A 1051 -23.47 -17.96 40.73
CA LYS A 1051 -22.62 -17.37 39.66
C LYS A 1051 -21.71 -18.33 38.89
N GLU A 1052 -21.76 -19.64 39.14
CA GLU A 1052 -20.86 -20.63 38.50
C GLU A 1052 -21.44 -21.35 37.26
N GLN A 1053 -22.76 -21.39 37.03
CA GLN A 1053 -23.35 -22.34 36.05
C GLN A 1053 -24.29 -21.74 34.99
N GLN A 1054 -24.20 -20.44 34.69
CA GLN A 1054 -24.86 -19.86 33.50
C GLN A 1054 -23.88 -19.05 32.63
N ASN A 1055 -23.07 -19.80 31.87
CA ASN A 1055 -22.19 -19.27 30.85
C ASN A 1055 -23.05 -18.60 29.75
N ASN A 1056 -23.01 -17.26 29.69
CA ASN A 1056 -24.02 -16.48 28.98
C ASN A 1056 -23.61 -16.29 27.51
N ASN A 1057 -24.04 -17.22 26.65
CA ASN A 1057 -23.61 -17.34 25.25
C ASN A 1057 -24.00 -16.17 24.34
N SER A 1058 -23.23 -15.08 24.44
CA SER A 1058 -23.28 -13.90 23.58
C SER A 1058 -23.27 -14.28 22.09
N SER A 1059 -22.44 -15.26 21.71
CA SER A 1059 -22.35 -15.84 20.37
C SER A 1059 -23.69 -16.38 19.86
N ALA A 1060 -24.41 -17.15 20.67
CA ALA A 1060 -25.68 -17.76 20.29
C ALA A 1060 -26.75 -16.72 19.92
N TYR A 1061 -26.81 -15.59 20.65
CA TYR A 1061 -27.71 -14.48 20.33
C TYR A 1061 -27.32 -13.79 18.99
N ILE A 1062 -26.02 -13.62 18.73
CA ILE A 1062 -25.50 -13.01 17.50
C ILE A 1062 -25.77 -13.90 16.28
N LEU A 1063 -25.53 -15.22 16.39
CA LEU A 1063 -25.88 -16.20 15.36
C LEU A 1063 -27.38 -16.20 15.09
N SER A 1064 -28.20 -16.27 16.15
CA SER A 1064 -29.67 -16.24 16.04
C SER A 1064 -30.16 -15.00 15.29
N GLY A 1065 -29.57 -13.83 15.57
CA GLY A 1065 -29.87 -12.59 14.85
C GLY A 1065 -29.58 -12.68 13.34
N HIS A 1066 -28.42 -13.21 12.96
CA HIS A 1066 -28.05 -13.40 11.55
C HIS A 1066 -28.93 -14.45 10.84
N ALA A 1067 -29.25 -15.55 11.54
CA ALA A 1067 -30.16 -16.58 11.06
C ALA A 1067 -31.57 -16.01 10.78
N ILE A 1068 -32.13 -15.21 11.70
CA ILE A 1068 -33.41 -14.51 11.49
C ILE A 1068 -33.35 -13.60 10.26
N TYR A 1069 -32.27 -12.82 10.08
CA TYR A 1069 -32.12 -11.95 8.90
C TYR A 1069 -32.11 -12.74 7.59
N MET A 1070 -31.47 -13.92 7.56
CA MET A 1070 -31.48 -14.80 6.39
C MET A 1070 -32.88 -15.38 6.15
N ILE A 1071 -33.48 -15.99 7.18
CA ILE A 1071 -34.77 -16.71 7.08
C ILE A 1071 -35.89 -15.76 6.63
N VAL A 1072 -35.93 -14.53 7.16
CA VAL A 1072 -36.92 -13.53 6.74
C VAL A 1072 -36.73 -13.15 5.26
N ARG A 1073 -35.51 -13.03 4.73
CA ARG A 1073 -35.28 -12.79 3.29
C ARG A 1073 -35.84 -13.92 2.44
N VAL A 1074 -35.53 -15.17 2.81
CA VAL A 1074 -36.01 -16.35 2.09
C VAL A 1074 -37.54 -16.41 2.10
N LEU A 1075 -38.20 -16.26 3.26
CA LEU A 1075 -39.67 -16.29 3.37
C LEU A 1075 -40.36 -15.16 2.60
N LEU A 1076 -39.78 -13.96 2.56
CA LEU A 1076 -40.30 -12.83 1.76
C LEU A 1076 -40.16 -13.09 0.24
N SER A 1077 -39.19 -13.89 -0.20
CA SER A 1077 -38.99 -14.23 -1.61
C SER A 1077 -39.98 -15.28 -2.14
N ILE A 1078 -40.47 -16.18 -1.28
CA ILE A 1078 -41.35 -17.27 -1.68
C ILE A 1078 -42.77 -16.71 -1.84
N LYS A 1079 -43.30 -16.75 -3.06
CA LYS A 1079 -44.70 -16.38 -3.32
C LYS A 1079 -45.64 -17.42 -2.68
N PRO A 1080 -46.68 -17.00 -1.94
CA PRO A 1080 -47.60 -17.95 -1.33
C PRO A 1080 -48.34 -18.75 -2.42
N PRO A 1081 -48.69 -20.02 -2.16
CA PRO A 1081 -49.45 -20.82 -3.11
C PRO A 1081 -50.79 -20.16 -3.40
N VAL A 1082 -51.00 -19.76 -4.66
CA VAL A 1082 -52.28 -19.21 -5.11
C VAL A 1082 -53.33 -20.29 -4.90
N ALA A 1083 -54.32 -20.02 -4.04
CA ALA A 1083 -55.46 -20.89 -3.83
C ALA A 1083 -56.28 -20.98 -5.13
N THR A 1084 -55.93 -21.94 -5.99
CA THR A 1084 -56.74 -22.30 -7.15
C THR A 1084 -58.09 -22.78 -6.65
N VAL A 1085 -59.11 -21.93 -6.82
CA VAL A 1085 -60.51 -22.31 -6.60
C VAL A 1085 -60.78 -23.55 -7.44
N ALA A 1086 -60.94 -24.69 -6.78
CA ALA A 1086 -61.26 -25.95 -7.42
C ALA A 1086 -62.69 -25.87 -7.99
N VAL A 1087 -62.80 -25.46 -9.25
CA VAL A 1087 -64.05 -25.52 -10.00
C VAL A 1087 -64.45 -26.99 -10.10
N GLN A 1088 -65.52 -27.36 -9.37
CA GLN A 1088 -66.07 -28.70 -9.38
C GLN A 1088 -66.53 -29.06 -10.81
N GLN A 1089 -65.79 -29.97 -11.46
CA GLN A 1089 -66.25 -30.61 -12.68
C GLN A 1089 -67.28 -31.68 -12.33
N THR A 1090 -68.55 -31.41 -12.60
CA THR A 1090 -69.59 -32.44 -12.67
C THR A 1090 -69.79 -32.89 -14.13
N PRO A 1091 -70.01 -34.19 -14.40
CA PRO A 1091 -69.94 -34.71 -15.77
C PRO A 1091 -71.25 -34.58 -16.57
N SER A 1092 -71.21 -33.72 -17.60
CA SER A 1092 -71.92 -33.81 -18.89
C SER A 1092 -73.45 -34.10 -18.94
N LYS A 1093 -74.21 -33.18 -19.58
CA LYS A 1093 -75.02 -33.48 -20.81
C LYS A 1093 -75.71 -32.25 -21.45
N LYS A 1094 -75.45 -32.10 -22.76
CA LYS A 1094 -76.31 -31.59 -23.86
C LYS A 1094 -76.81 -30.11 -23.95
N SER A 1095 -76.38 -29.48 -25.06
CA SER A 1095 -77.15 -28.79 -26.12
C SER A 1095 -77.61 -27.30 -26.03
N THR A 1096 -76.74 -26.43 -26.59
CA THR A 1096 -76.97 -25.49 -27.74
C THR A 1096 -77.93 -24.27 -27.74
N LYS A 1097 -77.33 -23.10 -28.10
CA LYS A 1097 -77.82 -21.98 -28.97
C LYS A 1097 -78.94 -21.05 -28.44
N SER A 1098 -78.65 -19.80 -28.03
CA SER A 1098 -78.50 -18.53 -28.83
C SER A 1098 -79.84 -17.79 -29.06
N THR A 1099 -80.02 -16.46 -28.92
CA THR A 1099 -79.13 -15.29 -29.22
C THR A 1099 -79.65 -13.96 -28.61
N LYS A 1100 -78.76 -12.99 -28.29
CA LYS A 1100 -78.91 -11.48 -28.19
C LYS A 1100 -80.15 -10.90 -27.44
N SER A 1101 -80.06 -10.03 -26.41
CA SER A 1101 -79.47 -8.66 -26.36
C SER A 1101 -79.68 -7.99 -24.97
N THR A 1102 -79.09 -6.87 -24.47
CA THR A 1102 -77.86 -6.05 -24.73
C THR A 1102 -77.75 -4.92 -23.64
N THR A 1103 -76.53 -4.40 -23.36
CA THR A 1103 -76.13 -3.11 -22.68
C THR A 1103 -76.19 -2.89 -21.14
N ASN A 1104 -75.09 -2.26 -20.67
CA ASN A 1104 -74.84 -1.46 -19.44
C ASN A 1104 -74.75 -2.15 -18.06
N ASN A 1105 -73.81 -1.82 -17.15
CA ASN A 1105 -72.52 -1.11 -17.28
C ASN A 1105 -71.60 -1.39 -16.04
N ASN A 1106 -70.29 -1.42 -16.25
CA ASN A 1106 -69.18 -1.32 -15.27
C ASN A 1106 -69.32 -1.97 -13.87
N VAL A 1107 -68.73 -3.16 -13.73
CA VAL A 1107 -68.03 -3.58 -12.50
C VAL A 1107 -66.60 -3.96 -12.90
N VAL A 1108 -65.61 -3.20 -12.44
CA VAL A 1108 -64.19 -3.54 -12.62
C VAL A 1108 -63.84 -4.63 -11.61
N VAL A 1109 -63.28 -5.73 -12.10
CA VAL A 1109 -62.80 -6.84 -11.28
C VAL A 1109 -61.38 -6.51 -10.83
N GLU A 1110 -61.19 -6.18 -9.55
CA GLU A 1110 -59.85 -6.20 -8.94
C GLU A 1110 -59.41 -7.65 -8.73
N GLN A 1111 -58.25 -8.00 -9.30
CA GLN A 1111 -57.57 -9.26 -8.99
C GLN A 1111 -56.97 -9.19 -7.58
N PRO A 1112 -56.88 -10.31 -6.83
CA PRO A 1112 -56.20 -10.31 -5.54
C PRO A 1112 -54.72 -9.96 -5.73
N THR A 1113 -54.26 -8.88 -5.10
CA THR A 1113 -52.85 -8.50 -5.13
C THR A 1113 -52.00 -9.56 -4.40
N PRO A 1114 -50.80 -9.87 -4.89
CA PRO A 1114 -49.91 -10.80 -4.20
C PRO A 1114 -49.58 -10.29 -2.79
N SER A 1115 -49.47 -11.21 -1.83
CA SER A 1115 -49.06 -10.93 -0.45
C SER A 1115 -47.78 -10.10 -0.42
N GLU A 1116 -47.83 -8.90 0.18
CA GLU A 1116 -46.67 -8.00 0.35
C GLU A 1116 -45.56 -8.64 1.22
N TYR A 1117 -45.88 -9.71 1.95
CA TYR A 1117 -45.00 -10.41 2.89
C TYR A 1117 -44.61 -11.83 2.43
N GLY A 1118 -44.81 -12.17 1.14
CA GLY A 1118 -44.47 -13.48 0.61
C GLY A 1118 -45.17 -14.62 1.37
N SER A 1119 -44.38 -15.55 1.90
CA SER A 1119 -44.83 -16.73 2.67
C SER A 1119 -44.45 -16.68 4.15
N LEU A 1120 -44.13 -15.49 4.67
CA LEU A 1120 -43.94 -15.25 6.11
C LEU A 1120 -45.29 -15.36 6.84
N ASP A 1121 -45.38 -16.13 7.93
CA ASP A 1121 -46.54 -16.08 8.82
C ASP A 1121 -46.49 -14.78 9.63
N ILE A 1122 -47.15 -13.74 9.10
CA ILE A 1122 -47.22 -12.41 9.68
C ILE A 1122 -47.73 -12.45 11.12
N LYS A 1123 -48.63 -13.37 11.49
CA LYS A 1123 -49.22 -13.41 12.85
C LYS A 1123 -48.23 -13.97 13.86
N LEU A 1124 -47.59 -15.09 13.52
CA LEU A 1124 -46.54 -15.69 14.35
C LEU A 1124 -45.36 -14.72 14.49
N PHE A 1125 -44.93 -14.16 13.37
CA PHE A 1125 -43.87 -13.16 13.31
C PHE A 1125 -44.19 -11.91 14.15
N SER A 1126 -45.36 -11.29 13.97
CA SER A 1126 -45.73 -10.06 14.70
C SER A 1126 -45.82 -10.32 16.19
N THR A 1127 -46.30 -11.49 16.61
CA THR A 1127 -46.37 -11.86 18.04
C THR A 1127 -44.97 -11.95 18.66
N LYS A 1128 -44.01 -12.59 17.99
CA LYS A 1128 -42.62 -12.67 18.47
C LYS A 1128 -41.90 -11.31 18.43
N LEU A 1129 -42.13 -10.52 17.37
CA LEU A 1129 -41.56 -9.18 17.27
C LEU A 1129 -42.14 -8.24 18.34
N ASP A 1130 -43.44 -8.35 18.65
CA ASP A 1130 -44.09 -7.60 19.73
C ASP A 1130 -43.50 -7.95 21.10
N SER A 1131 -43.16 -9.23 21.36
CA SER A 1131 -42.44 -9.62 22.59
C SER A 1131 -41.03 -9.02 22.66
N ILE A 1132 -40.30 -8.93 21.54
CA ILE A 1132 -39.01 -8.21 21.49
C ILE A 1132 -39.21 -6.71 21.75
N ILE A 1133 -40.27 -6.12 21.20
CA ILE A 1133 -40.63 -4.72 21.41
C ILE A 1133 -40.94 -4.46 22.90
N GLU A 1134 -41.65 -5.35 23.59
CA GLU A 1134 -41.87 -5.25 25.05
C GLU A 1134 -40.56 -5.25 25.84
N CYS A 1135 -39.58 -6.08 25.45
CA CYS A 1135 -38.26 -6.13 26.08
C CYS A 1135 -37.44 -4.84 25.88
N LEU A 1136 -37.77 -3.97 24.92
CA LEU A 1136 -37.09 -2.67 24.75
C LEU A 1136 -37.27 -1.73 25.95
N LEU A 1137 -38.27 -1.98 26.81
CA LEU A 1137 -38.47 -1.21 28.05
C LEU A 1137 -37.49 -1.60 29.16
N ASP A 1138 -36.91 -2.80 29.11
CA ASP A 1138 -35.85 -3.22 30.03
C ASP A 1138 -34.55 -2.52 29.67
N ARG A 1139 -34.10 -1.60 30.55
CA ARG A 1139 -32.83 -0.88 30.36
C ARG A 1139 -31.62 -1.80 30.45
N ASN A 1140 -31.74 -2.91 31.16
CA ASN A 1140 -30.62 -3.78 31.41
C ASN A 1140 -30.36 -4.60 30.13
N ASN A 1141 -31.40 -5.21 29.55
CA ASN A 1141 -31.23 -6.15 28.43
C ASN A 1141 -30.92 -5.48 27.07
N ILE A 1142 -29.63 -5.33 26.77
CA ILE A 1142 -29.14 -4.71 25.53
C ILE A 1142 -29.45 -5.57 24.27
N VAL A 1143 -29.54 -6.90 24.40
CA VAL A 1143 -29.57 -7.82 23.25
C VAL A 1143 -30.81 -7.62 22.35
N PRO A 1144 -32.07 -7.68 22.87
CA PRO A 1144 -33.26 -7.37 22.08
C PRO A 1144 -33.24 -5.93 21.52
N SER A 1145 -32.67 -4.97 22.26
CA SER A 1145 -32.60 -3.56 21.85
C SER A 1145 -31.70 -3.34 20.62
N ARG A 1146 -30.53 -3.98 20.61
CA ARG A 1146 -29.62 -3.93 19.47
C ARG A 1146 -30.19 -4.70 18.28
N PHE A 1147 -30.67 -5.93 18.51
CA PHE A 1147 -31.28 -6.74 17.47
C PHE A 1147 -32.45 -6.02 16.78
N PHE A 1148 -33.38 -5.44 17.53
CA PHE A 1148 -34.55 -4.75 16.97
C PHE A 1148 -34.16 -3.56 16.11
N THR A 1149 -33.16 -2.77 16.55
CA THR A 1149 -32.69 -1.59 15.82
C THR A 1149 -32.06 -1.99 14.49
N GLU A 1150 -31.18 -3.00 14.48
CA GLU A 1150 -30.59 -3.54 13.25
C GLU A 1150 -31.63 -4.23 12.35
N PHE A 1151 -32.58 -4.97 12.93
CA PHE A 1151 -33.66 -5.63 12.20
C PHE A 1151 -34.56 -4.60 11.49
N ALA A 1152 -34.99 -3.54 12.17
CA ALA A 1152 -35.84 -2.49 11.60
C ALA A 1152 -35.17 -1.71 10.47
N GLN A 1153 -33.84 -1.51 10.54
CA GLN A 1153 -33.06 -0.93 9.44
C GLN A 1153 -32.93 -1.88 8.23
N ARG A 1154 -32.95 -3.21 8.45
CA ARG A 1154 -32.84 -4.21 7.37
C ARG A 1154 -34.20 -4.53 6.72
N PHE A 1155 -35.29 -4.54 7.48
CA PHE A 1155 -36.63 -4.99 7.04
C PHE A 1155 -37.76 -3.99 7.36
N PRO A 1156 -37.67 -2.72 6.89
CA PRO A 1156 -38.59 -1.66 7.31
C PRO A 1156 -40.05 -1.88 6.86
N THR A 1157 -40.28 -2.65 5.79
CA THR A 1157 -41.62 -3.07 5.34
C THR A 1157 -42.33 -3.97 6.36
N VAL A 1158 -41.60 -4.86 7.02
CA VAL A 1158 -42.19 -5.87 7.91
C VAL A 1158 -42.57 -5.28 9.28
N ILE A 1159 -41.88 -4.20 9.71
CA ILE A 1159 -42.19 -3.50 10.96
C ILE A 1159 -43.62 -2.92 10.97
N TRP A 1160 -44.22 -2.64 9.81
CA TRP A 1160 -45.60 -2.16 9.74
C TRP A 1160 -46.63 -3.11 10.35
N ALA A 1161 -46.35 -4.41 10.43
CA ALA A 1161 -47.21 -5.38 11.12
C ALA A 1161 -47.28 -5.15 12.65
N SER A 1162 -46.20 -4.67 13.25
CA SER A 1162 -46.05 -4.40 14.69
C SER A 1162 -46.08 -2.90 15.03
N ILE A 1163 -46.40 -2.02 14.08
CA ILE A 1163 -46.30 -0.57 14.24
C ILE A 1163 -47.08 -0.02 15.44
N LYS A 1164 -48.23 -0.63 15.75
CA LYS A 1164 -49.05 -0.25 16.92
C LYS A 1164 -48.33 -0.53 18.23
N LYS A 1165 -47.57 -1.62 18.33
CA LYS A 1165 -46.76 -1.92 19.51
C LYS A 1165 -45.59 -0.95 19.63
N VAL A 1166 -44.93 -0.64 18.51
CA VAL A 1166 -43.86 0.37 18.42
C VAL A 1166 -44.36 1.74 18.91
N THR A 1167 -45.56 2.19 18.51
CA THR A 1167 -46.09 3.49 18.98
C THR A 1167 -46.48 3.49 20.45
N THR A 1168 -47.03 2.39 21.01
CA THR A 1168 -47.39 2.35 22.45
C THR A 1168 -46.22 2.64 23.40
N ILE A 1169 -44.97 2.35 23.01
CA ILE A 1169 -43.79 2.66 23.83
C ILE A 1169 -43.58 4.17 23.98
N ILE A 1170 -43.95 4.98 22.99
CA ILE A 1170 -43.78 6.44 23.00
C ILE A 1170 -44.65 7.10 24.09
N GLU A 1171 -45.78 6.47 24.43
CA GLU A 1171 -46.69 6.98 25.48
C GLU A 1171 -46.18 6.64 26.90
N SER A 1172 -45.29 5.64 27.02
CA SER A 1172 -44.76 5.16 28.31
C SER A 1172 -43.93 6.23 29.03
N PRO A 1173 -44.24 6.57 30.29
CA PRO A 1173 -43.68 7.76 30.95
C PRO A 1173 -42.23 7.63 31.45
N GLN A 1174 -41.55 6.49 31.25
CA GLN A 1174 -40.34 6.15 32.04
C GLN A 1174 -38.97 6.29 31.33
N ASN A 1175 -38.86 6.53 30.02
CA ASN A 1175 -37.54 6.58 29.38
C ASN A 1175 -37.39 7.44 28.11
N ASP A 1176 -36.86 8.66 28.25
CA ASP A 1176 -36.41 9.53 27.14
C ASP A 1176 -35.45 8.80 26.16
N TYR A 1177 -34.59 7.91 26.66
CA TYR A 1177 -33.62 7.14 25.87
C TYR A 1177 -34.30 6.13 24.93
N ASN A 1178 -35.30 5.40 25.42
CA ASN A 1178 -36.05 4.43 24.61
C ASN A 1178 -36.97 5.15 23.62
N SER A 1179 -37.63 6.23 24.06
CA SER A 1179 -38.39 7.09 23.14
C SER A 1179 -37.50 7.59 22.00
N LYS A 1180 -36.26 8.03 22.26
CA LYS A 1180 -35.34 8.42 21.19
C LYS A 1180 -35.03 7.26 20.22
N LYS A 1181 -34.68 6.06 20.71
CA LYS A 1181 -34.44 4.89 19.84
C LYS A 1181 -35.65 4.55 18.96
N ILE A 1182 -36.87 4.59 19.52
CA ILE A 1182 -38.10 4.34 18.77
C ILE A 1182 -38.37 5.44 17.73
N LEU A 1183 -38.10 6.71 18.07
CA LEU A 1183 -38.16 7.82 17.13
C LEU A 1183 -37.14 7.67 15.99
N ASP A 1184 -35.92 7.23 16.28
CA ASP A 1184 -34.89 6.94 15.26
C ASP A 1184 -35.31 5.77 14.33
N VAL A 1185 -35.95 4.73 14.88
CA VAL A 1185 -36.55 3.64 14.10
C VAL A 1185 -37.71 4.13 13.22
N LEU A 1186 -38.64 4.92 13.76
CA LEU A 1186 -39.73 5.52 12.98
C LEU A 1186 -39.20 6.43 11.87
N SER A 1187 -38.19 7.26 12.14
CA SER A 1187 -37.53 8.08 11.13
C SER A 1187 -36.88 7.22 10.04
N SER A 1188 -36.26 6.10 10.40
CA SER A 1188 -35.62 5.18 9.45
C SER A 1188 -36.64 4.49 8.53
N ILE A 1189 -37.78 4.06 9.08
CA ILE A 1189 -38.89 3.48 8.29
C ILE A 1189 -39.51 4.54 7.39
N VAL A 1190 -39.83 5.73 7.93
CA VAL A 1190 -40.49 6.82 7.20
C VAL A 1190 -39.57 7.49 6.16
N LYS A 1191 -38.24 7.38 6.26
CA LYS A 1191 -37.32 7.88 5.21
C LYS A 1191 -37.28 7.01 3.96
N ARG A 1192 -37.58 5.71 4.07
CA ARG A 1192 -37.45 4.73 3.00
C ARG A 1192 -38.76 4.56 2.22
N LYS A 1193 -38.79 5.02 0.96
CA LYS A 1193 -39.99 5.00 0.09
C LYS A 1193 -40.48 3.58 -0.22
N ASP A 1194 -39.56 2.64 -0.28
CA ASP A 1194 -39.79 1.20 -0.39
C ASP A 1194 -40.52 0.61 0.83
N SER A 1195 -40.43 1.24 2.01
CA SER A 1195 -41.10 0.75 3.22
C SER A 1195 -42.62 0.98 3.20
N TYR A 1196 -43.12 1.96 2.46
CA TYR A 1196 -44.50 2.44 2.60
C TYR A 1196 -45.56 1.45 2.10
N GLY A 1197 -45.15 0.32 1.54
CA GLY A 1197 -46.01 -0.66 0.90
C GLY A 1197 -46.55 -0.20 -0.45
N THR A 1198 -47.34 -1.06 -1.08
CA THR A 1198 -47.96 -0.80 -2.39
C THR A 1198 -48.73 0.53 -2.39
N SER A 1199 -48.35 1.45 -3.31
CA SER A 1199 -48.90 2.82 -3.43
C SER A 1199 -48.87 3.66 -2.14
N GLY A 1200 -47.98 3.35 -1.19
CA GLY A 1200 -47.86 4.08 0.08
C GLY A 1200 -48.90 3.74 1.14
N LYS A 1201 -49.62 2.63 0.97
CA LYS A 1201 -50.75 2.21 1.81
C LYS A 1201 -50.40 2.06 3.30
N ASN A 1202 -49.24 1.49 3.64
CA ASN A 1202 -48.88 1.23 5.04
C ASN A 1202 -48.64 2.54 5.81
N LEU A 1203 -47.95 3.51 5.19
CA LEU A 1203 -47.76 4.82 5.79
C LEU A 1203 -49.08 5.59 5.88
N LEU A 1204 -49.87 5.67 4.80
CA LEU A 1204 -51.13 6.42 4.80
C LEU A 1204 -52.16 5.89 5.82
N ASN A 1205 -52.29 4.56 5.95
CA ASN A 1205 -53.26 3.96 6.87
C ASN A 1205 -52.89 4.15 8.35
N ASN A 1206 -51.60 4.17 8.69
CA ASN A 1206 -51.13 4.29 10.07
C ASN A 1206 -50.76 5.74 10.46
N ALA A 1207 -50.67 6.67 9.51
CA ALA A 1207 -50.25 8.05 9.78
C ALA A 1207 -51.13 8.76 10.81
N SER A 1208 -52.45 8.53 10.80
CA SER A 1208 -53.36 9.14 11.79
C SER A 1208 -53.07 8.64 13.22
N ASP A 1209 -53.00 7.31 13.41
CA ASP A 1209 -52.67 6.68 14.69
C ASP A 1209 -51.29 7.16 15.20
N ILE A 1210 -50.25 7.12 14.37
CA ILE A 1210 -48.88 7.52 14.75
C ILE A 1210 -48.83 9.00 15.14
N LEU A 1211 -49.43 9.90 14.36
CA LEU A 1211 -49.44 11.33 14.66
C LEU A 1211 -50.26 11.64 15.92
N THR A 1212 -51.35 10.91 16.16
CA THR A 1212 -52.17 11.04 17.37
C THR A 1212 -51.37 10.67 18.62
N THR A 1213 -50.67 9.53 18.61
CA THR A 1213 -49.76 9.12 19.69
C THR A 1213 -48.61 10.11 19.90
N LEU A 1214 -47.97 10.60 18.82
CA LEU A 1214 -46.92 11.62 18.93
C LEU A 1214 -47.45 12.94 19.54
N CYS A 1215 -48.65 13.38 19.17
CA CYS A 1215 -49.29 14.54 19.80
C CYS A 1215 -49.65 14.29 21.26
N ASN A 1216 -50.15 13.09 21.61
CA ASN A 1216 -50.47 12.72 22.98
C ASN A 1216 -49.22 12.68 23.88
N SER A 1217 -48.08 12.18 23.38
CA SER A 1217 -46.82 12.17 24.12
C SER A 1217 -46.30 13.59 24.45
N LEU A 1218 -46.58 14.57 23.57
CA LEU A 1218 -46.27 15.98 23.75
C LEU A 1218 -47.33 16.72 24.59
N ASN A 1219 -48.55 16.19 24.72
CA ASN A 1219 -49.63 16.85 25.43
C ASN A 1219 -49.49 16.75 26.95
N GLY A 1220 -49.60 17.89 27.64
CA GLY A 1220 -49.40 18.01 29.09
C GLY A 1220 -47.94 17.97 29.60
N LYS A 1221 -46.98 17.45 28.83
CA LYS A 1221 -45.58 17.20 29.28
C LYS A 1221 -44.55 18.26 28.83
N GLU A 1222 -44.96 19.37 28.22
CA GLU A 1222 -44.09 20.35 27.55
C GLU A 1222 -43.06 21.05 28.46
N LYS A 1223 -43.33 21.11 29.77
CA LYS A 1223 -42.39 21.65 30.78
C LYS A 1223 -41.44 20.60 31.36
N GLN A 1224 -41.70 19.32 31.12
CA GLN A 1224 -40.91 18.18 31.61
C GLN A 1224 -39.94 17.65 30.55
N LEU A 1225 -40.34 17.71 29.28
CA LEU A 1225 -39.51 17.29 28.14
C LEU A 1225 -38.41 18.31 27.82
N LYS A 1226 -37.20 17.84 27.51
CA LYS A 1226 -36.11 18.71 27.03
C LYS A 1226 -36.47 19.31 25.65
N PRO A 1227 -36.03 20.54 25.32
CA PRO A 1227 -36.32 21.16 24.03
C PRO A 1227 -35.86 20.35 22.81
N ASN A 1228 -34.79 19.56 22.96
CA ASN A 1228 -34.31 18.68 21.90
C ASN A 1228 -35.28 17.50 21.68
N SER A 1229 -35.74 16.84 22.75
CA SER A 1229 -36.75 15.77 22.66
C SER A 1229 -38.03 16.26 21.98
N ILE A 1230 -38.48 17.50 22.27
CA ILE A 1230 -39.64 18.13 21.60
C ILE A 1230 -39.35 18.34 20.10
N PHE A 1231 -38.14 18.78 19.75
CA PHE A 1231 -37.72 18.97 18.36
C PHE A 1231 -37.65 17.65 17.58
N ASP A 1232 -37.19 16.56 18.21
CA ASP A 1232 -37.12 15.23 17.59
C ASP A 1232 -38.53 14.70 17.24
N HIS A 1233 -39.50 14.84 18.15
CA HIS A 1233 -40.91 14.51 17.85
C HIS A 1233 -41.47 15.38 16.71
N LEU A 1234 -41.22 16.69 16.72
CA LEU A 1234 -41.66 17.60 15.65
C LEU A 1234 -41.02 17.27 14.29
N ASN A 1235 -39.76 16.84 14.27
CA ASN A 1235 -39.09 16.42 13.05
C ASN A 1235 -39.75 15.18 12.44
N ILE A 1236 -40.15 14.19 13.25
CA ILE A 1236 -40.82 12.98 12.76
C ILE A 1236 -42.25 13.26 12.34
N ILE A 1237 -43.00 14.09 13.08
CA ILE A 1237 -44.30 14.62 12.65
C ILE A 1237 -44.17 15.27 11.26
N ASN A 1238 -43.18 16.15 11.08
CA ASN A 1238 -42.91 16.81 9.79
C ASN A 1238 -42.49 15.83 8.69
N GLN A 1239 -41.67 14.80 8.99
CA GLN A 1239 -41.29 13.75 8.03
C GLN A 1239 -42.48 12.91 7.58
N ILE A 1240 -43.36 12.49 8.49
CA ILE A 1240 -44.58 11.72 8.18
C ILE A 1240 -45.49 12.55 7.28
N ILE A 1241 -45.77 13.81 7.65
CA ILE A 1241 -46.65 14.72 6.89
C ILE A 1241 -46.08 14.97 5.49
N PHE A 1242 -44.79 15.28 5.37
CA PHE A 1242 -44.13 15.50 4.09
C PHE A 1242 -44.15 14.25 3.20
N SER A 1243 -43.94 13.07 3.78
CA SER A 1243 -43.97 11.80 3.05
C SER A 1243 -45.37 11.44 2.58
N CYS A 1244 -46.40 11.65 3.41
CA CYS A 1244 -47.80 11.51 3.00
C CYS A 1244 -48.17 12.50 1.88
N LEU A 1245 -47.71 13.74 1.94
CA LEU A 1245 -47.89 14.72 0.85
C LEU A 1245 -47.18 14.28 -0.44
N GLN A 1246 -45.99 13.67 -0.37
CA GLN A 1246 -45.33 13.12 -1.57
C GLN A 1246 -46.11 11.96 -2.18
N ILE A 1247 -46.60 11.02 -1.36
CA ILE A 1247 -47.42 9.89 -1.83
C ILE A 1247 -48.66 10.43 -2.56
N ILE A 1248 -49.42 11.32 -1.91
CA ILE A 1248 -50.65 11.91 -2.46
C ILE A 1248 -50.37 12.65 -3.79
N LYS A 1249 -49.25 13.38 -3.90
CA LYS A 1249 -48.84 14.05 -5.15
C LYS A 1249 -48.43 13.08 -6.26
N SER A 1250 -47.94 11.89 -5.92
CA SER A 1250 -47.51 10.87 -6.90
C SER A 1250 -48.66 9.97 -7.39
N SER A 1251 -49.70 9.78 -6.59
CA SER A 1251 -50.95 9.15 -7.03
C SER A 1251 -51.72 10.09 -7.96
N ASN A 1252 -51.59 9.87 -9.26
CA ASN A 1252 -52.02 10.76 -10.35
C ASN A 1252 -53.56 10.80 -10.58
N SER A 1253 -54.36 10.65 -9.51
CA SER A 1253 -55.82 10.77 -9.52
C SER A 1253 -56.24 12.22 -9.28
N GLY A 1254 -57.03 12.79 -10.19
CA GLY A 1254 -57.42 14.22 -10.20
C GLY A 1254 -58.34 14.72 -9.07
N ASP A 1255 -58.47 13.98 -7.96
CA ASP A 1255 -59.19 14.43 -6.77
C ASP A 1255 -58.24 15.16 -5.81
N SER A 1256 -58.50 16.45 -5.57
CA SER A 1256 -57.83 17.27 -4.56
C SER A 1256 -58.23 16.88 -3.14
N THR A 1257 -58.04 15.62 -2.77
CA THR A 1257 -58.14 15.13 -1.40
C THR A 1257 -56.95 15.68 -0.60
N SER A 1258 -57.18 16.83 0.05
CA SER A 1258 -56.24 17.42 0.99
C SER A 1258 -55.82 16.39 2.03
N LEU A 1259 -54.56 16.46 2.47
CA LEU A 1259 -54.01 15.53 3.46
C LEU A 1259 -54.88 15.46 4.75
N SER A 1260 -55.54 16.57 5.11
CA SER A 1260 -56.52 16.65 6.19
C SER A 1260 -57.68 15.65 6.09
N ASN A 1261 -58.13 15.28 4.88
CA ASN A 1261 -59.19 14.30 4.69
C ASN A 1261 -58.72 12.86 4.95
N LYS A 1262 -57.41 12.58 4.79
CA LYS A 1262 -56.81 11.25 5.04
C LYS A 1262 -56.34 11.07 6.48
N LEU A 1263 -55.99 12.15 7.19
CA LEU A 1263 -55.70 12.09 8.63
C LEU A 1263 -56.96 11.96 9.49
N GLY A 1264 -58.10 12.43 9.01
CA GLY A 1264 -59.31 12.57 9.82
C GLY A 1264 -59.34 13.90 10.59
N SER A 1265 -60.55 14.42 10.80
CA SER A 1265 -60.76 15.77 11.34
C SER A 1265 -60.34 15.92 12.81
N GLU A 1266 -60.39 14.84 13.60
CA GLU A 1266 -59.98 14.84 15.00
C GLU A 1266 -58.46 14.92 15.15
N SER A 1267 -57.72 14.04 14.46
CA SER A 1267 -56.25 14.01 14.48
C SER A 1267 -55.64 15.30 13.93
N CYS A 1268 -56.25 15.91 12.91
CA CYS A 1268 -55.84 17.25 12.46
C CYS A 1268 -56.06 18.35 13.51
N LYS A 1269 -57.19 18.36 14.23
CA LYS A 1269 -57.45 19.33 15.31
C LYS A 1269 -56.53 19.11 16.51
N LEU A 1270 -56.25 17.86 16.86
CA LEU A 1270 -55.29 17.52 17.92
C LEU A 1270 -53.88 18.00 17.55
N LEU A 1271 -53.45 17.75 16.32
CA LEU A 1271 -52.17 18.23 15.81
C LEU A 1271 -52.11 19.77 15.79
N GLU A 1272 -53.12 20.45 15.26
CA GLU A 1272 -53.19 21.92 15.22
C GLU A 1272 -53.12 22.53 16.62
N SER A 1273 -53.94 22.04 17.56
CA SER A 1273 -53.96 22.53 18.94
C SER A 1273 -52.63 22.27 19.67
N THR A 1274 -52.02 21.09 19.47
CA THR A 1274 -50.70 20.74 20.03
C THR A 1274 -49.61 21.67 19.48
N LEU A 1275 -49.56 21.92 18.17
CA LEU A 1275 -48.60 22.82 17.54
C LEU A 1275 -48.81 24.28 17.99
N CYS A 1276 -50.07 24.73 18.11
CA CYS A 1276 -50.41 26.05 18.65
C CYS A 1276 -49.93 26.24 20.10
N ARG A 1277 -50.10 25.21 20.94
CA ARG A 1277 -49.69 25.20 22.34
C ARG A 1277 -48.17 25.24 22.48
N LEU A 1278 -47.46 24.42 21.71
CA LEU A 1278 -45.99 24.40 21.64
C LEU A 1278 -45.41 25.73 21.16
N TYR A 1279 -46.00 26.38 20.15
CA TYR A 1279 -45.56 27.68 19.64
C TYR A 1279 -45.67 28.80 20.70
N LYS A 1280 -46.72 28.76 21.52
CA LYS A 1280 -46.95 29.73 22.60
C LYS A 1280 -46.04 29.50 23.82
N LEU A 1281 -45.77 28.25 24.18
CA LEU A 1281 -45.10 27.90 25.44
C LEU A 1281 -43.57 27.76 25.32
N ASN A 1282 -43.02 27.40 24.16
CA ASN A 1282 -41.58 27.27 23.99
C ASN A 1282 -40.93 28.58 23.50
N ASN A 1283 -39.80 28.96 24.11
CA ASN A 1283 -39.05 30.17 23.73
C ASN A 1283 -38.01 29.93 22.61
N LYS A 1284 -37.68 28.68 22.26
CA LYS A 1284 -36.68 28.38 21.20
C LYS A 1284 -37.28 28.56 19.80
N GLN A 1285 -36.57 29.30 18.94
CA GLN A 1285 -37.03 29.66 17.60
C GLN A 1285 -37.25 28.42 16.70
N ASN A 1286 -36.34 27.43 16.72
CA ASN A 1286 -36.44 26.23 15.88
C ASN A 1286 -37.75 25.43 16.10
N ILE A 1287 -38.26 25.41 17.34
CA ILE A 1287 -39.55 24.77 17.68
C ILE A 1287 -40.71 25.56 17.05
N LYS A 1288 -40.67 26.90 17.15
CA LYS A 1288 -41.67 27.79 16.54
C LYS A 1288 -41.70 27.67 15.03
N ASP A 1289 -40.53 27.71 14.38
CA ASP A 1289 -40.41 27.63 12.92
C ASP A 1289 -40.85 26.25 12.40
N THR A 1290 -40.51 25.17 13.10
CA THR A 1290 -40.92 23.81 12.71
C THR A 1290 -42.43 23.63 12.87
N SER A 1291 -43.02 24.09 13.99
CA SER A 1291 -44.49 24.07 14.16
C SER A 1291 -45.20 24.90 13.09
N LYS A 1292 -44.66 26.08 12.74
CA LYS A 1292 -45.20 26.94 11.67
C LYS A 1292 -45.11 26.26 10.30
N LYS A 1293 -43.99 25.59 10.00
CA LYS A 1293 -43.77 24.81 8.77
C LYS A 1293 -44.75 23.64 8.63
N ILE A 1294 -45.06 22.94 9.73
CA ILE A 1294 -46.05 21.87 9.74
C ILE A 1294 -47.46 22.42 9.49
N LEU A 1295 -47.86 23.50 10.18
CA LEU A 1295 -49.17 24.15 9.99
C LEU A 1295 -49.38 24.63 8.55
N LEU A 1296 -48.36 25.28 7.96
CA LEU A 1296 -48.36 25.69 6.54
C LEU A 1296 -48.49 24.49 5.60
N SER A 1297 -47.79 23.39 5.88
CA SER A 1297 -47.85 22.16 5.06
C SER A 1297 -49.22 21.49 5.08
N LEU A 1298 -50.06 21.79 6.08
CA LEU A 1298 -51.44 21.31 6.20
C LEU A 1298 -52.50 22.32 5.70
N GLY A 1299 -52.09 23.53 5.30
CA GLY A 1299 -53.01 24.61 4.89
C GLY A 1299 -53.75 25.27 6.07
N LEU A 1300 -53.27 25.11 7.30
CA LEU A 1300 -53.89 25.63 8.52
C LEU A 1300 -53.38 27.03 8.84
N GLU A 1301 -53.68 28.00 7.97
CA GLU A 1301 -53.27 29.41 8.13
C GLU A 1301 -54.23 30.23 9.01
N ASN A 1302 -55.48 29.78 9.16
CA ASN A 1302 -56.54 30.48 9.90
C ASN A 1302 -56.56 30.12 11.40
N ASN A 1303 -55.43 30.28 12.09
CA ASN A 1303 -55.33 30.00 13.53
C ASN A 1303 -54.78 31.17 14.34
N GLU A 1304 -54.90 31.06 15.67
CA GLU A 1304 -54.54 32.11 16.63
C GLU A 1304 -53.08 32.57 16.54
N ILE A 1305 -52.15 31.74 16.03
CA ILE A 1305 -50.76 32.17 15.83
C ILE A 1305 -50.71 33.25 14.75
N PHE A 1306 -51.22 32.94 13.56
CA PHE A 1306 -51.20 33.84 12.40
C PHE A 1306 -52.09 35.07 12.62
N GLU A 1307 -53.27 34.90 13.23
CA GLU A 1307 -54.12 36.02 13.68
C GLU A 1307 -53.36 36.94 14.65
N SER A 1308 -52.70 36.41 15.69
CA SER A 1308 -51.98 37.25 16.66
C SER A 1308 -50.77 37.97 16.06
N GLU A 1309 -50.08 37.41 15.05
CA GLU A 1309 -49.04 38.10 14.30
C GLU A 1309 -49.60 39.20 13.39
N LYS A 1310 -50.77 38.96 12.77
CA LYS A 1310 -51.51 39.94 11.97
C LYS A 1310 -52.00 41.11 12.83
N GLN A 1311 -52.55 40.82 14.01
CA GLN A 1311 -52.96 41.83 15.01
C GLN A 1311 -51.76 42.65 15.51
N LYS A 1312 -50.64 42.00 15.88
CA LYS A 1312 -49.40 42.70 16.29
C LYS A 1312 -48.78 43.56 15.20
N LYS A 1313 -48.93 43.18 13.92
CA LYS A 1313 -48.59 44.05 12.78
C LYS A 1313 -49.52 45.26 12.69
N LEU A 1314 -50.85 45.05 12.84
CA LEU A 1314 -51.86 46.11 12.78
C LEU A 1314 -51.72 47.13 13.94
N GLU A 1315 -51.50 46.67 15.18
CA GLU A 1315 -51.26 47.54 16.34
C GLU A 1315 -49.97 48.37 16.21
N LYS A 1316 -48.91 47.78 15.64
CA LYS A 1316 -47.68 48.52 15.29
C LYS A 1316 -47.92 49.59 14.22
N GLN A 1317 -48.92 49.40 13.36
CA GLN A 1317 -49.27 50.35 12.30
C GLN A 1317 -50.12 51.50 12.85
N GLN A 1318 -51.15 51.22 13.65
CA GLN A 1318 -51.96 52.26 14.31
C GLN A 1318 -51.14 53.12 15.29
N LYS A 1319 -50.22 52.54 16.07
CA LYS A 1319 -49.33 53.31 16.95
C LYS A 1319 -48.40 54.28 16.19
N LYS A 1320 -48.04 53.98 14.94
CA LYS A 1320 -47.26 54.90 14.09
C LYS A 1320 -48.11 56.10 13.63
N GLU A 1321 -49.37 55.88 13.24
CA GLU A 1321 -50.25 56.96 12.76
C GLU A 1321 -50.58 57.99 13.84
N THR A 1322 -50.83 57.56 15.09
CA THR A 1322 -51.10 58.49 16.20
C THR A 1322 -49.89 59.36 16.54
N GLN A 1323 -48.68 58.77 16.57
CA GLN A 1323 -47.43 59.52 16.80
C GLN A 1323 -47.11 60.51 15.67
N GLN A 1324 -47.57 60.25 14.45
CA GLN A 1324 -47.34 61.14 13.31
C GLN A 1324 -48.19 62.42 13.38
N LYS A 1325 -49.41 62.34 13.92
CA LYS A 1325 -50.29 63.51 14.14
C LYS A 1325 -49.80 64.43 15.27
N GLU A 1326 -49.33 63.87 16.40
CA GLU A 1326 -48.72 64.68 17.47
C GLU A 1326 -47.43 65.39 17.01
N ARG A 1327 -46.60 64.71 16.20
CA ARG A 1327 -45.37 65.30 15.62
C ARG A 1327 -45.66 66.46 14.65
N GLN A 1328 -46.80 66.50 13.96
CA GLN A 1328 -47.21 67.65 13.14
C GLN A 1328 -47.66 68.84 14.00
N SER A 1329 -48.52 68.62 15.01
CA SER A 1329 -48.99 69.70 15.89
C SER A 1329 -47.85 70.42 16.64
N ASN A 1330 -46.86 69.67 17.12
CA ASN A 1330 -45.69 70.26 17.78
C ASN A 1330 -44.75 70.99 16.81
N LYS A 1331 -44.76 70.65 15.51
CA LYS A 1331 -43.97 71.35 14.47
C LYS A 1331 -44.54 72.73 14.12
N GLU A 1332 -45.86 72.93 14.22
CA GLU A 1332 -46.47 74.24 14.01
C GLU A 1332 -46.25 75.19 15.20
N LYS A 1333 -46.42 74.70 16.44
CA LYS A 1333 -46.12 75.49 17.65
C LYS A 1333 -44.65 75.96 17.69
N SER A 1334 -43.71 75.06 17.41
CA SER A 1334 -42.28 75.42 17.36
C SER A 1334 -41.92 76.36 16.20
N LYS A 1335 -42.69 76.36 15.09
CA LYS A 1335 -42.56 77.40 14.04
C LYS A 1335 -43.01 78.78 14.53
N GLN A 1336 -44.09 78.86 15.32
CA GLN A 1336 -44.56 80.13 15.88
C GLN A 1336 -43.61 80.69 16.94
N GLU A 1337 -43.12 79.85 17.88
CA GLU A 1337 -42.11 80.28 18.88
C GLU A 1337 -40.79 80.78 18.24
N ILE A 1338 -40.39 80.23 17.09
CA ILE A 1338 -39.20 80.70 16.36
C ILE A 1338 -39.45 82.08 15.73
N ILE A 1339 -40.67 82.37 15.24
CA ILE A 1339 -41.02 83.69 14.70
C ILE A 1339 -41.01 84.75 15.82
N GLU A 1340 -41.63 84.48 16.96
CA GLU A 1340 -41.62 85.40 18.12
C GLU A 1340 -40.20 85.66 18.65
N ARG A 1341 -39.34 84.63 18.72
CA ARG A 1341 -37.92 84.81 19.12
C ARG A 1341 -37.12 85.62 18.10
N ILE A 1342 -37.42 85.52 16.81
CA ILE A 1342 -36.78 86.36 15.79
C ILE A 1342 -37.18 87.83 15.97
N GLU A 1343 -38.43 88.12 16.32
CA GLU A 1343 -38.88 89.50 16.57
C GLU A 1343 -38.31 90.08 17.86
N GLN A 1344 -38.29 89.33 18.97
CA GLN A 1344 -37.61 89.74 20.20
C GLN A 1344 -36.10 90.00 19.97
N SER A 1345 -35.41 89.16 19.18
CA SER A 1345 -33.99 89.37 18.85
C SER A 1345 -33.70 90.66 18.05
N LYS A 1346 -34.70 91.21 17.36
CA LYS A 1346 -34.62 92.49 16.64
C LYS A 1346 -34.86 93.70 17.55
N GLN A 1347 -35.57 93.53 18.66
CA GLN A 1347 -35.84 94.59 19.64
C GLN A 1347 -34.69 94.76 20.65
N ASP A 1348 -34.10 93.66 21.13
CA ASP A 1348 -33.05 93.74 22.17
C ASP A 1348 -31.67 94.21 21.66
N ARG A 1349 -31.39 94.10 20.35
CA ARG A 1349 -30.15 94.63 19.75
C ARG A 1349 -30.10 96.16 19.66
N LYS A 1350 -31.11 96.89 20.14
CA LYS A 1350 -31.16 98.36 20.11
C LYS A 1350 -30.52 99.07 21.32
N ASN A 1351 -30.16 98.37 22.40
CA ASN A 1351 -29.70 99.01 23.65
C ASN A 1351 -28.48 98.33 24.32
N LYS A 1352 -27.26 98.53 23.79
CA LYS A 1352 -26.06 98.94 24.56
C LYS A 1352 -24.75 98.93 23.75
N SER A 1353 -24.14 100.11 23.67
CA SER A 1353 -22.69 100.32 23.59
C SER A 1353 -22.21 100.81 24.98
N THR A 1354 -20.93 100.99 25.30
CA THR A 1354 -19.67 100.98 24.53
C THR A 1354 -18.74 99.84 25.06
N ASP A 1355 -17.39 99.77 24.96
CA ASP A 1355 -16.34 100.71 24.54
C ASP A 1355 -15.02 100.00 24.10
N SER A 1356 -14.01 100.83 23.81
CA SER A 1356 -12.54 100.68 23.77
C SER A 1356 -11.91 99.28 23.86
N LYS A 1357 -11.17 98.73 22.87
CA LYS A 1357 -10.00 99.21 22.05
C LYS A 1357 -8.72 99.42 22.87
N ILE A 1358 -7.57 98.82 22.51
CA ILE A 1358 -6.57 99.39 21.55
C ILE A 1358 -5.48 98.34 21.14
N ASP A 1359 -5.08 98.30 19.84
CA ASP A 1359 -3.78 97.93 19.19
C ASP A 1359 -2.98 96.59 19.45
N ASN A 1360 -2.15 96.02 18.53
CA ASN A 1360 -2.06 95.98 17.04
C ASN A 1360 -1.04 94.90 16.51
N LYS A 1361 -1.27 94.32 15.30
CA LYS A 1361 -0.33 93.68 14.31
C LYS A 1361 0.80 92.66 14.68
N ASN A 1362 0.81 91.46 14.04
CA ASN A 1362 1.71 91.13 12.89
C ASN A 1362 1.60 89.70 12.24
N LYS A 1363 1.38 89.68 10.91
CA LYS A 1363 1.86 88.80 9.80
C LYS A 1363 2.08 87.25 9.88
N SER A 1364 1.31 86.54 9.00
CA SER A 1364 1.76 85.71 7.83
C SER A 1364 1.84 84.15 7.81
N LYS A 1365 1.18 83.55 6.78
CA LYS A 1365 1.37 82.22 6.10
C LYS A 1365 1.14 80.91 6.91
N PRO A 1366 0.93 79.72 6.26
CA PRO A 1366 0.02 79.39 5.14
C PRO A 1366 -0.71 78.01 5.27
N LYS A 1367 -1.48 77.61 4.23
CA LYS A 1367 -1.94 76.23 3.87
C LYS A 1367 -2.90 75.44 4.81
N LYS A 1368 -4.18 75.37 4.42
CA LYS A 1368 -4.83 74.18 3.79
C LYS A 1368 -6.15 74.64 3.17
N LYS A 1369 -6.52 74.12 1.99
CA LYS A 1369 -7.77 74.45 1.29
C LYS A 1369 -8.67 73.22 1.18
N VAL A 1370 -9.97 73.48 1.11
CA VAL A 1370 -11.12 72.57 1.11
C VAL A 1370 -11.99 72.92 -0.12
N GLU A 1371 -13.06 72.14 -0.34
CA GLU A 1371 -14.28 72.44 -1.11
C GLU A 1371 -14.32 72.17 -2.63
N ASP A 1372 -15.56 72.09 -3.11
CA ASP A 1372 -16.13 71.57 -4.37
C ASP A 1372 -16.05 70.03 -4.47
N ASP A 1373 -17.04 69.22 -4.04
CA ASP A 1373 -18.48 69.39 -3.71
C ASP A 1373 -19.42 69.76 -4.87
N MET A 1374 -20.07 68.75 -5.47
CA MET A 1374 -21.52 68.62 -5.76
C MET A 1374 -21.80 67.66 -6.93
N GLU A 1375 -22.22 66.42 -6.63
CA GLU A 1375 -23.25 65.65 -7.39
C GLU A 1375 -23.45 64.25 -6.76
N VAL A 1376 -24.35 64.13 -5.77
CA VAL A 1376 -25.48 63.18 -5.72
C VAL A 1376 -26.38 63.69 -4.60
N VAL A 1377 -27.58 64.15 -4.96
CA VAL A 1377 -28.59 64.67 -4.02
C VAL A 1377 -29.46 63.52 -3.54
N ASP A 1378 -29.53 63.28 -2.22
CA ASP A 1378 -30.79 62.97 -1.48
C ASP A 1378 -30.61 62.67 0.02
N GLU A 1379 -29.39 62.46 0.54
CA GLU A 1379 -29.16 62.08 1.96
C GLU A 1379 -28.64 63.20 2.88
N ILE A 1380 -29.36 64.33 2.98
CA ILE A 1380 -29.27 65.25 4.15
C ILE A 1380 -30.66 65.57 4.68
N PHE A 1381 -31.31 64.61 5.34
CA PHE A 1381 -32.51 64.87 6.15
C PHE A 1381 -32.80 63.77 7.20
N GLN A 1382 -31.90 63.54 8.17
CA GLN A 1382 -32.24 63.06 9.54
C GLN A 1382 -30.98 62.88 10.40
N ASP A 1383 -30.55 63.94 11.10
CA ASP A 1383 -29.56 63.81 12.18
C ASP A 1383 -29.84 64.76 13.36
N VAL A 1384 -31.14 64.92 13.67
CA VAL A 1384 -31.64 65.50 14.93
C VAL A 1384 -32.95 64.80 15.32
N ASP A 1385 -32.85 63.67 16.01
CA ASP A 1385 -33.77 63.35 17.10
C ASP A 1385 -33.21 62.28 18.05
N GLU A 1386 -33.68 62.29 19.30
CA GLU A 1386 -33.48 61.25 20.34
C GLU A 1386 -32.12 61.17 21.08
N LYS A 1387 -31.67 62.32 21.60
CA LYS A 1387 -31.21 62.34 23.00
C LYS A 1387 -32.41 62.16 23.96
N SER A 1388 -32.78 60.92 24.34
CA SER A 1388 -33.33 60.64 25.69
C SER A 1388 -33.68 59.16 25.97
N LYS A 1389 -32.68 58.37 26.42
CA LYS A 1389 -32.67 57.65 27.73
C LYS A 1389 -31.56 56.60 27.81
N LYS A 1390 -30.38 57.04 28.27
CA LYS A 1390 -29.57 56.26 29.22
C LYS A 1390 -30.13 56.50 30.64
N ASN A 1391 -29.75 55.63 31.59
CA ASN A 1391 -30.13 55.57 33.01
C ASN A 1391 -31.44 54.79 33.27
N LYS A 1392 -31.51 53.84 34.20
CA LYS A 1392 -30.52 53.34 35.20
C LYS A 1392 -30.85 51.85 35.49
N LYS A 1393 -29.88 50.94 35.40
CA LYS A 1393 -29.11 50.35 36.53
C LYS A 1393 -29.87 49.33 37.38
N ASP A 1394 -29.48 48.06 37.23
CA ASP A 1394 -29.20 47.20 38.38
C ASP A 1394 -27.96 47.70 39.16
N SER A 1395 -27.79 47.24 40.39
CA SER A 1395 -26.66 47.57 41.27
C SER A 1395 -25.96 46.34 41.80
N ASP A 1396 -24.64 46.26 41.58
CA ASP A 1396 -23.73 45.26 42.16
C ASP A 1396 -23.64 45.32 43.70
N LYS A 1397 -23.42 44.15 44.31
CA LYS A 1397 -22.29 43.80 45.24
C LYS A 1397 -22.52 42.37 45.77
N LYS A 1398 -21.66 41.37 45.57
CA LYS A 1398 -20.23 41.17 45.93
C LYS A 1398 -19.96 40.90 47.43
N SER A 1399 -19.68 39.62 47.72
CA SER A 1399 -18.61 39.02 48.58
C SER A 1399 -18.12 39.76 49.84
N ASN A 1400 -18.01 39.04 50.96
CA ASN A 1400 -17.57 39.54 52.27
C ASN A 1400 -16.63 38.56 53.02
N ASP A 1401 -15.83 39.10 53.96
CA ASP A 1401 -14.79 38.38 54.74
C ASP A 1401 -15.25 37.70 56.06
N ASN A 1402 -14.56 36.60 56.38
CA ASN A 1402 -14.14 36.02 57.68
C ASN A 1402 -15.00 35.97 58.98
N ASN A 1403 -14.93 34.77 59.59
CA ASN A 1403 -15.03 34.35 61.01
C ASN A 1403 -16.39 34.01 61.71
N ASN A 1404 -16.54 32.70 61.98
CA ASN A 1404 -17.31 31.99 63.02
C ASN A 1404 -18.86 31.96 63.02
N LYS A 1405 -19.45 30.96 62.31
CA LYS A 1405 -20.31 29.86 62.89
C LYS A 1405 -20.86 28.86 61.83
N LYS A 1406 -20.39 27.60 61.92
CA LYS A 1406 -20.96 26.28 61.50
C LYS A 1406 -21.63 26.02 60.12
N ASP A 1407 -20.97 25.12 59.36
CA ASP A 1407 -21.46 23.86 58.72
C ASP A 1407 -22.00 23.75 57.26
N THR A 1408 -21.51 22.69 56.57
CA THR A 1408 -22.07 21.88 55.42
C THR A 1408 -21.80 22.14 53.90
N THR A 1409 -20.66 21.62 53.39
CA THR A 1409 -20.45 20.58 52.31
C THR A 1409 -21.01 20.57 50.85
N LYS A 1410 -20.07 20.42 49.87
CA LYS A 1410 -19.94 19.45 48.71
C LYS A 1410 -20.36 19.74 47.21
N LYS A 1411 -19.40 19.43 46.28
CA LYS A 1411 -19.44 19.06 44.80
C LYS A 1411 -19.86 20.15 43.76
N SER A 1412 -19.35 20.34 42.51
CA SER A 1412 -18.73 19.54 41.39
C SER A 1412 -19.74 18.86 40.43
N THR A 1413 -19.64 18.73 39.08
CA THR A 1413 -18.56 18.69 38.01
C THR A 1413 -19.11 19.16 36.61
N ASP A 1414 -18.41 19.97 35.76
CA ASP A 1414 -17.58 19.67 34.54
C ASP A 1414 -18.18 19.73 33.08
N ASN A 1415 -17.34 20.23 32.14
CA ASN A 1415 -17.02 19.86 30.72
C ASN A 1415 -17.97 19.89 29.46
N LYS A 1416 -17.46 20.63 28.43
CA LYS A 1416 -17.17 20.37 26.98
C LYS A 1416 -18.19 19.86 25.91
N SER A 1417 -17.91 20.31 24.65
CA SER A 1417 -18.01 19.62 23.31
C SER A 1417 -19.40 19.27 22.70
N THR A 1418 -19.67 19.16 21.37
CA THR A 1418 -18.92 19.36 20.08
C THR A 1418 -19.88 19.54 18.86
N ASP A 1419 -19.31 19.72 17.65
CA ASP A 1419 -19.91 20.04 16.33
C ASP A 1419 -20.75 18.96 15.59
N LYS A 1420 -21.38 19.33 14.45
CA LYS A 1420 -21.10 18.76 13.10
C LYS A 1420 -21.76 19.54 11.92
N LYS A 1421 -21.19 19.36 10.70
CA LYS A 1421 -21.38 20.08 9.40
C LYS A 1421 -22.64 19.54 8.62
N SER A 1422 -22.94 19.75 7.31
CA SER A 1422 -22.15 20.03 6.09
C SER A 1422 -22.98 20.39 4.82
N THR A 1423 -22.30 20.44 3.65
CA THR A 1423 -22.72 20.66 2.23
C THR A 1423 -22.70 22.15 1.75
N ASP A 1424 -22.08 22.53 0.61
CA ASP A 1424 -21.50 21.74 -0.50
C ASP A 1424 -20.43 22.50 -1.35
N LYS A 1425 -19.58 21.75 -2.09
CA LYS A 1425 -18.73 22.09 -3.29
C LYS A 1425 -17.36 22.84 -3.24
N LYS A 1426 -16.34 22.05 -3.65
CA LYS A 1426 -15.27 22.29 -4.68
C LYS A 1426 -14.01 23.16 -4.43
N SER A 1427 -12.87 22.48 -4.69
CA SER A 1427 -11.63 22.86 -5.42
C SER A 1427 -10.51 23.71 -4.77
N THR A 1428 -9.32 23.07 -4.76
CA THR A 1428 -7.95 23.58 -5.03
C THR A 1428 -7.26 24.57 -4.07
N ASP A 1429 -6.31 24.01 -3.30
CA ASP A 1429 -4.86 24.24 -3.41
C ASP A 1429 -4.18 25.54 -2.87
N LYS A 1430 -3.06 25.29 -2.15
CA LYS A 1430 -1.88 26.15 -1.86
C LYS A 1430 -1.85 27.22 -0.73
N LYS A 1431 -0.87 26.98 0.15
CA LYS A 1431 0.08 27.90 0.84
C LYS A 1431 -0.36 28.65 2.11
N SER A 1432 -0.03 28.04 3.25
CA SER A 1432 0.43 28.76 4.45
C SER A 1432 1.91 29.17 4.31
N THR A 1433 2.34 30.21 5.04
CA THR A 1433 3.68 30.83 4.93
C THR A 1433 4.44 30.80 6.24
N ASP A 1434 5.69 30.33 6.22
CA ASP A 1434 6.58 30.36 7.37
C ASP A 1434 7.05 31.76 7.77
N LYS A 1435 7.22 31.95 9.09
CA LYS A 1435 7.76 33.17 9.70
C LYS A 1435 9.19 32.97 10.20
N LYS A 1436 10.13 33.53 9.41
CA LYS A 1436 11.36 34.23 9.85
C LYS A 1436 11.94 33.85 11.22
N SER A 1437 13.02 33.07 11.20
CA SER A 1437 14.11 33.22 12.17
C SER A 1437 14.80 34.59 12.02
N THR A 1438 15.34 35.10 13.12
CA THR A 1438 15.96 36.43 13.20
C THR A 1438 17.47 36.34 13.18
N ASP A 1439 18.14 37.15 12.35
CA ASP A 1439 19.55 37.46 12.57
C ASP A 1439 19.88 38.94 12.24
N LYS A 1440 20.81 39.53 13.00
CA LYS A 1440 21.02 40.99 13.07
C LYS A 1440 22.09 41.50 12.08
N LYS A 1441 21.89 42.72 11.60
CA LYS A 1441 22.90 43.55 10.89
C LYS A 1441 22.83 45.00 11.37
N SER A 1442 23.88 45.78 11.04
CA SER A 1442 23.97 47.26 11.12
C SER A 1442 24.40 47.81 12.51
N THR A 1443 25.26 48.84 12.66
CA THR A 1443 26.01 49.69 11.69
C THR A 1443 27.06 50.56 12.43
N GLU A 1444 28.15 50.95 11.73
CA GLU A 1444 28.85 52.28 11.68
C GLU A 1444 28.88 53.26 12.91
N LYS A 1445 29.91 54.12 13.17
CA LYS A 1445 30.97 54.74 12.34
C LYS A 1445 32.02 55.50 13.21
N LYS A 1446 33.29 55.62 12.72
CA LYS A 1446 34.33 56.67 13.01
C LYS A 1446 34.91 56.77 14.46
N SER A 1447 36.18 57.17 14.72
CA SER A 1447 37.26 57.75 13.88
C SER A 1447 38.70 57.66 14.48
N THR A 1448 39.72 57.68 13.58
CA THR A 1448 41.08 58.29 13.68
C THR A 1448 42.23 57.76 14.58
N LYS A 1449 43.39 57.61 13.90
CA LYS A 1449 44.80 57.96 14.24
C LYS A 1449 45.77 56.91 14.82
N GLU A 1450 46.96 56.87 14.16
CA GLU A 1450 48.34 56.57 14.66
C GLU A 1450 48.60 55.20 15.34
N ASP A 1451 49.66 54.41 15.08
CA ASP A 1451 50.90 54.53 14.28
C ASP A 1451 51.33 53.10 13.78
N SER A 1452 52.01 52.90 12.64
CA SER A 1452 53.49 52.88 12.45
C SER A 1452 54.22 51.97 13.47
N GLN A 1453 55.06 50.96 13.16
CA GLN A 1453 56.00 50.72 12.03
C GLN A 1453 56.34 49.21 11.81
N PRO A 1454 57.05 48.83 10.72
CA PRO A 1454 57.40 47.43 10.38
C PRO A 1454 58.90 47.07 10.58
N MET A 1455 59.25 45.76 10.69
CA MET A 1455 60.35 45.11 9.94
C MET A 1455 60.65 43.62 10.29
N LYS A 1456 61.01 42.86 9.24
CA LYS A 1456 62.02 41.76 9.17
C LYS A 1456 61.86 40.44 9.95
N LYS A 1457 61.76 39.38 9.13
CA LYS A 1457 62.59 38.13 9.11
C LYS A 1457 62.51 37.08 10.25
N LYS A 1458 62.24 35.85 9.77
CA LYS A 1458 62.87 34.55 10.10
C LYS A 1458 62.54 33.81 11.42
N GLN A 1459 61.92 32.64 11.20
CA GLN A 1459 62.34 31.27 11.64
C GLN A 1459 62.50 30.92 13.14
N LYS A 1460 61.96 29.73 13.46
CA LYS A 1460 62.12 28.90 14.68
C LYS A 1460 61.44 29.49 15.93
N LYS A 1461 60.55 28.78 16.62
CA LYS A 1461 60.43 27.32 16.79
C LYS A 1461 59.17 26.72 16.18
#